data_AF-N6UBY1-F1
#
_entry.id   AF-N6UBY1-F1
#
_cell.length_a   1.000
_cell.length_b   1.000
_cell.length_c   1.000
_cell.angle_alpha   90.00
_cell.angle_beta   90.00
_cell.angle_gamma   90.00
#
_symmetry.space_group_name_H-M   'P 1'
#
loop_
_entity.id
_entity.type
_entity.pdbx_description
1 polymer ?
#
loop_
_entity_poly.entity_id
_entity_poly.type
_entity_poly.pdbx_seq_one_letter_code
_entity_poly.pdbx_strand_id
1 'polypeptide(L)'
;MPAWDELIDHSSSLTGRWMRKPPSSLPALVPAKRGSVLSGRGKQCFSRLDPYSRYRTNWVETMSTRIFKLLTRRKTDAGDTVSEMARCLSLLDLSALGVGATLGLGVYVLAGSVAKTVAGPAVCLSFLAAAIASAFAGVCYAEFAARVPKAGSAYVYSYVTVGEFIAFVIGWNLILEYVIGTASVARGLSNYIDALATNRISVTFRAWLPMDVSFLSQYPDLLAFLLVLVLTGLLAFGVKESSMLNNIFTVLNLLTVGLVIVCGSIKADTNNWKLPAVEGYGTGGFMPYGVAGVMAGAAKCFYGFVGFDAVATTGEEAKNPQKDIPLAIVISLLIIFGAYFAVSTVLTLMLPYYDQNADAPFPYAFDQVGWTTVKWIVTSGAVFALCTSMLGAMFPLPRVIYAMAKDGIVFKPLGRVHRWTQTPLVATILSGIFSGFMAMIFDLNQLIDMMSIGTLLAYTIVAVCVLILRYQVDGDQVVKSLDTDEYPATFYSGFVDIFNLHNNKEANVRSSRIANWSVAIFSIFAALLAAIIIHVPTLIFSEPFYCVGFVISLVAMLALVVVIARQPVVDVHLTFKVPLVPFIPCLSVFFNLYLMLELDLHTWIRFLVWLIIGFLIYFCYGIRNSVEGRKRNSQQLQLEERKPDSYSPYNPDRCMRASGFYQQPHSADPKQKMRVPSWSQAHSALSRKKLILQSDDTKLAKVLTTLDLTALGVGSTLGVGVYVLAGEVAKTTAGPAVIVSFLIAALASVLAGLCYAEFGARVPKAGSAYVYSYVCIGEFFAFIIGWNLILEYLIGSASCLKALFLYFDNLANNSMSHYFQQTMPMMGGQVGTYADIFSLVLSIIFAVALAFGAKESSLVNNVFTLVNICIVLLVIVSGIFKSDPNNWSRTAQEAMGVGLGGFAPYGIKGIIKGAAKCFYGFIGFDCIATAGEEAKTPQKSIPIGVVMSLLIVFLAYFGMSTVLTMMLPYYEQDTTAPLPHVYDQIGWTTVKYVVSIGACCGLFSSLLGAMFPLPRIIYAMAADGLLFQALARVHPKFQTPFTGTLLAGAVTGILACIFELSKLTEMMSIGTLLAYSMVAACVLVLRYAPDAKKSDADDTVTLRSLFKRADTSYPTRATSAIVSWIIIIFFALCFVLSGLMTGFEDSLYRGELWLIGSSVAIGAVLVLLLYLVAQQPTSDVKLGFTVPLVPWIPGVSIFINIYLMTNINQDTWLKYVYWMAIGLVIYFTYGIWHSKERSPPLTAYCATPKTNGDTTYYGATAPVFAEDRL
;
A
#
# COMPACT_ATOMS: atom_id res chain seq x y z
N MET A 1 -39.03 -36.45 44.71
CA MET A 1 -40.42 -36.79 44.34
C MET A 1 -40.39 -37.62 43.06
N PRO A 2 -41.21 -38.67 42.97
CA PRO A 2 -40.75 -40.01 42.60
C PRO A 2 -41.52 -40.66 41.44
N ALA A 3 -41.06 -41.85 41.03
CA ALA A 3 -41.81 -42.97 40.40
C ALA A 3 -42.42 -42.68 39.01
N TRP A 4 -42.47 -43.58 38.02
CA TRP A 4 -42.82 -45.01 37.95
C TRP A 4 -42.21 -45.55 36.64
N ASP A 5 -41.55 -46.72 36.56
CA ASP A 5 -42.00 -48.10 36.73
C ASP A 5 -42.98 -48.65 35.67
N GLU A 6 -42.55 -49.80 35.12
CA GLU A 6 -43.30 -50.94 34.56
C GLU A 6 -44.00 -50.85 33.18
N LEU A 7 -43.53 -51.70 32.26
CA LEU A 7 -44.21 -52.93 31.79
C LEU A 7 -43.32 -53.58 30.68
N ILE A 8 -42.62 -54.71 30.91
CA ILE A 8 -43.08 -56.14 30.83
C ILE A 8 -43.30 -56.55 29.36
N ASP A 9 -42.93 -57.69 28.76
CA ASP A 9 -42.28 -59.00 29.03
C ASP A 9 -41.89 -59.53 27.61
N HIS A 10 -40.92 -60.38 27.33
CA HIS A 10 -40.97 -61.83 27.50
C HIS A 10 -39.65 -62.45 26.99
N SER A 11 -39.10 -63.39 27.77
CA SER A 11 -38.15 -64.40 27.32
C SER A 11 -38.83 -65.50 26.48
N SER A 12 -38.18 -66.02 25.42
CA SER A 12 -37.91 -67.47 25.21
C SER A 12 -37.61 -67.86 23.75
N SER A 13 -36.51 -68.62 23.61
CA SER A 13 -36.32 -69.83 22.78
C SER A 13 -36.26 -69.80 21.24
N LEU A 14 -35.07 -70.17 20.73
CA LEU A 14 -34.78 -71.30 19.82
C LEU A 14 -35.38 -71.35 18.40
N THR A 15 -34.49 -71.28 17.40
CA THR A 15 -34.22 -72.28 16.33
C THR A 15 -33.24 -71.64 15.33
N GLY A 16 -32.02 -72.13 15.08
CA GLY A 16 -31.68 -73.34 14.32
C GLY A 16 -31.12 -72.90 12.94
N ARG A 17 -29.80 -72.80 12.71
CA ARG A 17 -28.82 -73.88 12.38
C ARG A 17 -28.43 -73.81 10.89
N TRP A 18 -27.12 -73.62 10.60
CA TRP A 18 -26.26 -74.27 9.56
C TRP A 18 -24.80 -73.79 9.79
N MET A 19 -23.95 -74.56 10.51
CA MET A 19 -22.77 -75.34 10.03
C MET A 19 -21.73 -74.55 9.19
N ARG A 20 -20.42 -74.51 9.51
CA ARG A 20 -19.46 -75.63 9.67
C ARG A 20 -18.26 -75.32 10.60
N LYS A 21 -17.54 -76.40 10.95
CA LYS A 21 -16.55 -76.67 12.01
C LYS A 21 -15.06 -76.61 11.49
N PRO A 22 -14.00 -76.94 12.30
CA PRO A 22 -12.67 -76.28 12.36
C PRO A 22 -11.52 -77.12 11.75
N PRO A 23 -10.23 -76.86 12.11
CA PRO A 23 -9.58 -77.83 13.00
C PRO A 23 -8.60 -77.26 14.06
N SER A 24 -8.31 -78.18 14.98
CA SER A 24 -7.56 -78.19 16.23
C SER A 24 -6.05 -78.47 16.10
N SER A 25 -5.24 -78.05 17.09
CA SER A 25 -4.44 -78.97 17.95
C SER A 25 -3.56 -78.22 18.96
N LEU A 26 -3.68 -78.67 20.22
CA LEU A 26 -2.74 -78.51 21.35
C LEU A 26 -1.74 -79.69 21.31
N PRO A 27 -0.59 -79.64 21.99
CA PRO A 27 -0.56 -80.22 23.35
C PRO A 27 0.32 -79.49 24.38
N ALA A 28 0.00 -79.76 25.65
CA ALA A 28 0.67 -79.38 26.88
C ALA A 28 1.88 -80.28 27.22
N LEU A 29 2.78 -79.83 28.12
CA LEU A 29 3.15 -80.49 29.40
C LEU A 29 4.54 -80.11 29.96
N VAL A 30 4.61 -80.19 31.30
CA VAL A 30 5.75 -80.40 32.24
C VAL A 30 6.36 -79.17 32.96
N PRO A 31 6.26 -79.13 34.31
CA PRO A 31 7.04 -78.26 35.20
C PRO A 31 8.19 -79.04 35.90
N ALA A 32 9.33 -78.40 36.17
CA ALA A 32 10.37 -78.99 37.05
C ALA A 32 11.20 -77.95 37.82
N LYS A 33 11.59 -78.36 39.03
CA LYS A 33 12.13 -77.64 40.19
C LYS A 33 13.67 -77.51 40.20
N ARG A 34 14.12 -76.57 41.06
CA ARG A 34 15.25 -76.63 42.04
C ARG A 34 16.71 -76.37 41.62
N GLY A 35 17.37 -75.60 42.50
CA GLY A 35 18.79 -75.74 42.92
C GLY A 35 19.68 -74.57 42.49
N SER A 36 19.97 -73.57 43.32
CA SER A 36 21.17 -73.49 44.22
C SER A 36 22.51 -73.51 43.46
N VAL A 37 23.59 -72.76 43.72
CA VAL A 37 24.04 -71.78 44.73
C VAL A 37 25.51 -71.41 44.28
N LEU A 38 26.08 -70.28 44.77
CA LEU A 38 27.52 -69.93 44.83
C LEU A 38 28.25 -69.21 43.66
N SER A 39 28.62 -67.95 44.00
CA SER A 39 29.99 -67.40 44.06
C SER A 39 30.74 -66.99 42.79
N GLY A 40 31.17 -65.72 42.76
CA GLY A 40 32.52 -65.38 42.32
C GLY A 40 32.64 -64.20 41.35
N ARG A 41 33.24 -63.10 41.84
CA ARG A 41 33.67 -61.86 41.17
C ARG A 41 34.17 -62.02 39.72
N GLY A 42 33.81 -61.07 38.84
CA GLY A 42 34.59 -60.79 37.63
C GLY A 42 33.87 -59.91 36.61
N LYS A 43 34.52 -58.83 36.19
CA LYS A 43 34.06 -57.75 35.31
C LYS A 43 33.49 -58.17 33.94
N GLN A 44 32.62 -57.28 33.43
CA GLN A 44 32.29 -56.97 32.02
C GLN A 44 31.25 -57.83 31.26
N CYS A 45 30.44 -57.09 30.50
CA CYS A 45 29.52 -57.45 29.40
C CYS A 45 28.03 -57.67 29.70
N PHE A 46 27.23 -56.74 29.14
CA PHE A 46 25.93 -56.90 28.49
C PHE A 46 24.88 -57.85 29.12
N SER A 47 23.75 -57.29 29.56
CA SER A 47 22.47 -57.99 29.47
C SER A 47 21.27 -57.04 29.36
N ARG A 48 20.53 -57.24 28.27
CA ARG A 48 19.16 -56.81 27.96
C ARG A 48 18.24 -56.71 29.19
N LEU A 49 17.51 -55.61 29.27
CA LEU A 49 16.24 -55.52 30.00
C LEU A 49 15.09 -55.63 28.98
N ASP A 50 14.18 -56.55 29.25
CA ASP A 50 12.96 -56.84 28.50
C ASP A 50 12.04 -55.61 28.31
N PRO A 51 11.53 -55.34 27.09
CA PRO A 51 10.54 -54.29 26.85
C PRO A 51 9.11 -54.87 26.73
N TYR A 52 8.63 -55.67 27.69
CA TYR A 52 7.25 -56.21 27.63
C TYR A 52 6.34 -55.91 28.84
N SER A 53 6.75 -55.06 29.78
CA SER A 53 5.95 -54.76 30.98
C SER A 53 5.24 -53.39 31.00
N ARG A 54 5.13 -52.68 29.86
CA ARG A 54 4.55 -51.31 29.82
C ARG A 54 3.30 -51.12 28.96
N TYR A 55 2.48 -52.16 28.77
CA TYR A 55 1.16 -52.04 28.12
C TYR A 55 0.02 -52.28 29.11
N ARG A 56 -0.07 -51.48 30.18
CA ARG A 56 -1.27 -51.46 31.01
C ARG A 56 -1.51 -50.13 31.73
N THR A 57 -1.36 -49.04 31.01
CA THR A 57 -1.92 -47.73 31.40
C THR A 57 -2.27 -46.97 30.12
N ASN A 58 -3.50 -46.45 30.08
CA ASN A 58 -3.96 -45.35 29.21
C ASN A 58 -4.73 -45.68 27.92
N TRP A 59 -5.85 -46.41 28.02
CA TRP A 59 -6.83 -46.47 26.94
C TRP A 59 -7.42 -45.09 26.56
N VAL A 60 -7.57 -44.16 27.52
CA VAL A 60 -8.10 -42.80 27.27
C VAL A 60 -7.08 -41.90 26.56
N GLU A 61 -5.79 -41.99 26.91
CA GLU A 61 -4.70 -41.22 26.28
C GLU A 61 -4.38 -41.72 24.86
N THR A 62 -4.73 -42.98 24.55
CA THR A 62 -4.63 -43.54 23.19
C THR A 62 -5.76 -43.07 22.27
N MET A 63 -6.97 -42.82 22.81
CA MET A 63 -8.11 -42.37 22.02
C MET A 63 -8.01 -40.88 21.66
N SER A 64 -7.62 -40.02 22.60
CA SER A 64 -7.44 -38.57 22.35
C SER A 64 -6.33 -38.31 21.33
N THR A 65 -5.20 -39.02 21.44
CA THR A 65 -4.09 -38.92 20.48
C THR A 65 -4.45 -39.51 19.12
N ARG A 66 -5.29 -40.55 19.04
CA ARG A 66 -5.85 -41.03 17.77
C ARG A 66 -6.79 -40.00 17.14
N ILE A 67 -7.75 -39.48 17.88
CA ILE A 67 -8.70 -38.46 17.39
C ILE A 67 -7.97 -37.21 16.90
N PHE A 68 -7.02 -36.70 17.68
CA PHE A 68 -6.20 -35.55 17.29
C PHE A 68 -5.43 -35.83 15.99
N LYS A 69 -4.79 -37.01 15.87
CA LYS A 69 -4.08 -37.42 14.65
C LYS A 69 -4.99 -37.60 13.43
N LEU A 70 -6.28 -37.90 13.63
CA LEU A 70 -7.27 -37.98 12.56
C LEU A 70 -7.70 -36.58 12.08
N LEU A 71 -7.86 -35.64 13.01
CA LEU A 71 -8.32 -34.27 12.71
C LEU A 71 -7.21 -33.38 12.11
N THR A 72 -5.94 -33.64 12.43
CA THR A 72 -4.79 -32.84 11.95
C THR A 72 -4.09 -33.42 10.71
N ARG A 73 -4.78 -34.26 9.91
CA ARG A 73 -4.21 -34.80 8.66
C ARG A 73 -3.96 -33.65 7.68
N ARG A 74 -2.79 -33.59 7.06
CA ARG A 74 -2.44 -32.54 6.09
C ARG A 74 -2.29 -33.13 4.70
N LYS A 75 -2.67 -32.35 3.70
CA LYS A 75 -2.48 -32.69 2.30
C LYS A 75 -1.02 -32.41 1.90
N THR A 76 -0.33 -33.38 1.31
CA THR A 76 1.03 -33.20 0.79
C THR A 76 0.99 -32.72 -0.66
N ASP A 77 1.87 -31.76 -0.99
CA ASP A 77 1.93 -31.10 -2.30
C ASP A 77 2.62 -31.91 -3.42
N ALA A 78 2.72 -33.24 -3.28
CA ALA A 78 3.36 -34.10 -4.28
C ALA A 78 2.70 -33.90 -5.66
N GLY A 79 3.51 -33.52 -6.64
CA GLY A 79 3.14 -32.96 -7.95
C GLY A 79 2.46 -33.90 -8.95
N ASP A 80 1.53 -34.76 -8.51
CA ASP A 80 0.88 -35.74 -9.36
C ASP A 80 -0.65 -35.58 -9.35
N THR A 81 -1.15 -34.63 -10.14
CA THR A 81 -2.40 -34.79 -10.91
C THR A 81 -2.43 -33.75 -12.03
N VAL A 82 -2.49 -34.20 -13.28
CA VAL A 82 -2.84 -33.34 -14.42
C VAL A 82 -4.19 -32.69 -14.12
N SER A 83 -4.28 -31.36 -14.25
CA SER A 83 -5.54 -30.63 -14.08
C SER A 83 -6.58 -31.20 -15.05
N GLU A 84 -7.75 -31.58 -14.53
CA GLU A 84 -8.89 -32.02 -15.37
C GLU A 84 -9.58 -30.82 -16.04
N MET A 85 -9.33 -29.59 -15.56
CA MET A 85 -9.92 -28.35 -16.07
C MET A 85 -9.01 -27.63 -17.07
N ALA A 86 -9.62 -26.98 -18.08
CA ALA A 86 -8.93 -26.27 -19.14
C ALA A 86 -8.44 -24.88 -18.68
N ARG A 87 -7.17 -24.55 -18.96
CA ARG A 87 -6.57 -23.24 -18.66
C ARG A 87 -6.95 -22.20 -19.72
N CYS A 88 -8.05 -21.48 -19.50
CA CYS A 88 -8.59 -20.51 -20.45
C CYS A 88 -8.59 -19.05 -19.97
N LEU A 89 -8.52 -18.78 -18.66
CA LEU A 89 -8.68 -17.44 -18.09
C LEU A 89 -7.38 -16.63 -18.13
N SER A 90 -7.48 -15.40 -18.63
CA SER A 90 -6.40 -14.40 -18.63
C SER A 90 -6.50 -13.43 -17.45
N LEU A 91 -5.49 -12.59 -17.24
CA LEU A 91 -5.49 -11.54 -16.22
C LEU A 91 -6.73 -10.63 -16.29
N LEU A 92 -7.18 -10.26 -17.49
CA LEU A 92 -8.36 -9.41 -17.66
C LEU A 92 -9.63 -10.14 -17.27
N ASP A 93 -9.77 -11.42 -17.65
CA ASP A 93 -10.91 -12.25 -17.27
C ASP A 93 -10.96 -12.44 -15.75
N LEU A 94 -9.80 -12.66 -15.11
CA LEU A 94 -9.68 -12.80 -13.66
C LEU A 94 -10.00 -11.49 -12.92
N SER A 95 -9.55 -10.35 -13.44
CA SER A 95 -9.81 -9.04 -12.85
C SER A 95 -11.29 -8.66 -13.02
N ALA A 96 -11.88 -8.93 -14.19
CA ALA A 96 -13.29 -8.74 -14.46
C ALA A 96 -14.17 -9.69 -13.62
N LEU A 97 -13.73 -10.93 -13.39
CA LEU A 97 -14.40 -11.84 -12.46
C LEU A 97 -14.37 -11.29 -11.04
N GLY A 98 -13.20 -10.82 -10.56
CA GLY A 98 -13.07 -10.25 -9.22
C GLY A 98 -13.88 -8.97 -9.02
N VAL A 99 -13.88 -8.06 -9.99
CA VAL A 99 -14.72 -6.83 -9.96
C VAL A 99 -16.19 -7.19 -10.12
N GLY A 100 -16.54 -8.07 -11.05
CA GLY A 100 -17.91 -8.47 -11.32
C GLY A 100 -18.56 -9.15 -10.12
N ALA A 101 -17.85 -10.07 -9.44
CA ALA A 101 -18.34 -10.78 -8.27
C ALA A 101 -18.64 -9.87 -7.07
N THR A 102 -17.77 -8.88 -6.85
CA THR A 102 -17.80 -7.98 -5.68
C THR A 102 -18.68 -6.75 -5.91
N LEU A 103 -18.54 -6.10 -7.07
CA LEU A 103 -19.23 -4.85 -7.42
C LEU A 103 -20.67 -5.17 -7.83
N GLY A 104 -21.51 -5.39 -6.82
CA GLY A 104 -22.92 -5.72 -7.00
C GLY A 104 -23.77 -5.07 -5.93
N LEU A 105 -24.49 -5.88 -5.16
CA LEU A 105 -25.44 -5.45 -4.13
C LEU A 105 -24.84 -4.42 -3.14
N GLY A 106 -23.54 -4.52 -2.85
CA GLY A 106 -22.82 -3.56 -2.01
C GLY A 106 -22.92 -2.11 -2.49
N VAL A 107 -22.85 -1.87 -3.81
CA VAL A 107 -22.84 -0.51 -4.37
C VAL A 107 -24.28 -0.03 -4.43
N TYR A 108 -25.13 -0.90 -4.99
CA TYR A 108 -26.45 -0.54 -5.43
C TYR A 108 -27.48 -0.46 -4.31
N VAL A 109 -27.34 -1.24 -3.23
CA VAL A 109 -28.32 -1.27 -2.14
C VAL A 109 -27.69 -0.87 -0.82
N LEU A 110 -26.57 -1.50 -0.46
CA LEU A 110 -26.00 -1.39 0.87
C LEU A 110 -25.53 0.01 1.20
N ALA A 111 -24.97 0.74 0.23
CA ALA A 111 -24.52 2.12 0.43
C ALA A 111 -25.66 3.03 0.92
N GLY A 112 -26.87 2.87 0.39
CA GLY A 112 -28.03 3.67 0.82
C GLY A 112 -28.67 3.16 2.11
N SER A 113 -28.79 1.83 2.26
CA SER A 113 -29.33 1.23 3.49
C SER A 113 -28.49 1.57 4.73
N VAL A 114 -27.17 1.45 4.63
CA VAL A 114 -26.24 1.78 5.74
C VAL A 114 -26.19 3.28 5.99
N ALA A 115 -26.26 4.12 4.95
CA ALA A 115 -26.38 5.56 5.12
C ALA A 115 -27.64 5.92 5.92
N LYS A 116 -28.79 5.32 5.59
CA LYS A 116 -30.05 5.61 6.28
C LYS A 116 -30.08 5.12 7.72
N THR A 117 -29.66 3.89 7.96
CA THR A 117 -29.97 3.16 9.20
C THR A 117 -28.83 3.08 10.21
N VAL A 118 -27.56 3.26 9.81
CA VAL A 118 -26.41 2.95 10.69
C VAL A 118 -25.34 4.06 10.74
N ALA A 119 -24.88 4.55 9.59
CA ALA A 119 -23.69 5.41 9.54
C ALA A 119 -23.99 6.88 9.18
N GLY A 120 -25.15 7.16 8.59
CA GLY A 120 -25.44 8.50 8.06
C GLY A 120 -24.53 8.84 6.87
N PRO A 121 -24.21 10.13 6.69
CA PRO A 121 -23.23 10.58 5.68
C PRO A 121 -21.84 9.94 5.79
N ALA A 122 -21.45 9.54 7.01
CA ALA A 122 -20.16 8.89 7.27
C ALA A 122 -20.07 7.42 6.78
N VAL A 123 -21.05 6.93 6.01
CA VAL A 123 -20.97 5.64 5.31
C VAL A 123 -19.73 5.55 4.40
N CYS A 124 -19.22 6.65 3.86
CA CYS A 124 -17.99 6.66 3.07
C CYS A 124 -16.76 6.26 3.91
N LEU A 125 -16.71 6.66 5.19
CA LEU A 125 -15.70 6.21 6.15
C LEU A 125 -15.90 4.73 6.53
N SER A 126 -17.15 4.27 6.57
CA SER A 126 -17.47 2.86 6.79
C SER A 126 -16.91 1.98 5.67
N PHE A 127 -17.10 2.39 4.41
CA PHE A 127 -16.50 1.71 3.26
C PHE A 127 -14.97 1.81 3.24
N LEU A 128 -14.38 2.93 3.69
CA LEU A 128 -12.92 3.05 3.81
C LEU A 128 -12.36 2.06 4.84
N ALA A 129 -12.96 1.97 6.02
CA ALA A 129 -12.55 1.01 7.05
C ALA A 129 -12.69 -0.45 6.57
N ALA A 130 -13.81 -0.79 5.92
CA ALA A 130 -14.05 -2.10 5.32
C ALA A 130 -13.03 -2.43 4.20
N ALA A 131 -12.64 -1.44 3.39
CA ALA A 131 -11.64 -1.58 2.34
C ALA A 131 -10.26 -1.90 2.92
N ILE A 132 -9.87 -1.24 4.01
CA ILE A 132 -8.59 -1.48 4.69
C ILE A 132 -8.53 -2.92 5.22
N ALA A 133 -9.58 -3.38 5.90
CA ALA A 133 -9.66 -4.76 6.39
C ALA A 133 -9.57 -5.77 5.23
N SER A 134 -10.32 -5.51 4.15
CA SER A 134 -10.34 -6.36 2.95
C SER A 134 -9.02 -6.36 2.19
N ALA A 135 -8.30 -5.25 2.17
CA ALA A 135 -6.99 -5.16 1.53
C ALA A 135 -5.94 -6.00 2.27
N PHE A 136 -5.93 -5.98 3.61
CA PHE A 136 -5.05 -6.84 4.40
C PHE A 136 -5.35 -8.33 4.18
N ALA A 137 -6.64 -8.70 4.12
CA ALA A 137 -7.03 -10.06 3.77
C ALA A 137 -6.65 -10.43 2.32
N GLY A 138 -6.94 -9.56 1.35
CA GLY A 138 -6.68 -9.79 -0.07
C GLY A 138 -5.21 -10.03 -0.39
N VAL A 139 -4.30 -9.30 0.27
CA VAL A 139 -2.85 -9.54 0.14
C VAL A 139 -2.45 -10.91 0.71
N CYS A 140 -3.06 -11.37 1.81
CA CYS A 140 -2.84 -12.72 2.33
C CYS A 140 -3.34 -13.81 1.38
N TYR A 141 -4.51 -13.61 0.74
CA TYR A 141 -5.03 -14.49 -0.30
C TYR A 141 -4.12 -14.53 -1.53
N ALA A 142 -3.58 -13.38 -1.94
CA ALA A 142 -2.68 -13.29 -3.09
C ALA A 142 -1.39 -14.10 -2.91
N GLU A 143 -0.77 -14.11 -1.71
CA GLU A 143 0.40 -14.97 -1.46
C GLU A 143 0.05 -16.45 -1.52
N PHE A 144 -1.07 -16.85 -0.91
CA PHE A 144 -1.49 -18.24 -0.93
C PHE A 144 -1.84 -18.74 -2.33
N ALA A 145 -2.53 -17.93 -3.12
CA ALA A 145 -2.84 -18.25 -4.51
C ALA A 145 -1.58 -18.41 -5.35
N ALA A 146 -0.53 -17.63 -5.08
CA ALA A 146 0.77 -17.79 -5.74
C ALA A 146 1.48 -19.09 -5.33
N ARG A 147 1.29 -19.54 -4.09
CA ARG A 147 1.95 -20.75 -3.53
C ARG A 147 1.24 -22.04 -3.90
N VAL A 148 -0.09 -22.06 -3.83
CA VAL A 148 -0.92 -23.25 -4.07
C VAL A 148 -1.98 -22.91 -5.13
N PRO A 149 -1.63 -22.88 -6.43
CA PRO A 149 -2.54 -22.55 -7.52
C PRO A 149 -3.45 -23.74 -7.88
N LYS A 150 -4.26 -24.19 -6.90
CA LYS A 150 -5.23 -25.29 -7.03
C LYS A 150 -6.65 -24.77 -6.84
N ALA A 151 -7.63 -25.47 -7.38
CA ALA A 151 -9.04 -25.10 -7.20
C ALA A 151 -9.50 -25.31 -5.76
N GLY A 152 -10.22 -24.35 -5.19
CA GLY A 152 -10.80 -24.43 -3.84
C GLY A 152 -10.33 -23.38 -2.82
N SER A 153 -9.49 -22.40 -3.21
CA SER A 153 -9.13 -21.22 -2.40
C SER A 153 -8.81 -21.57 -0.92
N ALA A 154 -9.42 -20.89 0.06
CA ALA A 154 -9.15 -21.03 1.48
C ALA A 154 -9.29 -22.46 2.04
N TYR A 155 -10.15 -23.30 1.45
CA TYR A 155 -10.25 -24.72 1.81
C TYR A 155 -8.94 -25.47 1.56
N VAL A 156 -8.35 -25.31 0.37
CA VAL A 156 -7.07 -25.97 0.04
C VAL A 156 -5.93 -25.36 0.86
N TYR A 157 -5.95 -24.04 1.07
CA TYR A 157 -4.91 -23.34 1.83
C TYR A 157 -4.82 -23.85 3.27
N SER A 158 -5.97 -24.01 3.94
CA SER A 158 -6.04 -24.54 5.30
C SER A 158 -5.74 -26.04 5.40
N TYR A 159 -6.05 -26.83 4.36
CA TYR A 159 -5.76 -28.27 4.35
C TYR A 159 -4.27 -28.57 4.25
N VAL A 160 -3.52 -27.77 3.49
CA VAL A 160 -2.06 -27.91 3.36
C VAL A 160 -1.35 -27.41 4.62
N THR A 161 -1.88 -26.36 5.27
CA THR A 161 -1.21 -25.66 6.39
C THR A 161 -1.57 -26.21 7.77
N VAL A 162 -2.85 -26.28 8.10
CA VAL A 162 -3.33 -26.60 9.45
C VAL A 162 -3.73 -28.07 9.53
N GLY A 163 -4.68 -28.49 8.69
CA GLY A 163 -5.15 -29.86 8.58
C GLY A 163 -6.62 -30.02 8.18
N GLU A 164 -7.05 -31.26 8.04
CA GLU A 164 -8.33 -31.70 7.46
C GLU A 164 -9.55 -31.10 8.16
N PHE A 165 -9.58 -31.06 9.49
CA PHE A 165 -10.75 -30.55 10.22
C PHE A 165 -10.96 -29.04 10.01
N ILE A 166 -9.89 -28.24 10.13
CA ILE A 166 -9.97 -26.80 9.90
C ILE A 166 -10.26 -26.52 8.42
N ALA A 167 -9.72 -27.33 7.51
CA ALA A 167 -10.10 -27.26 6.11
C ALA A 167 -11.59 -27.54 5.90
N PHE A 168 -12.15 -28.57 6.51
CA PHE A 168 -13.58 -28.83 6.44
C PHE A 168 -14.40 -27.65 6.96
N VAL A 169 -14.06 -27.09 8.12
CA VAL A 169 -14.76 -25.94 8.70
C VAL A 169 -14.80 -24.77 7.71
N ILE A 170 -13.66 -24.46 7.08
CA ILE A 170 -13.58 -23.39 6.08
C ILE A 170 -14.35 -23.76 4.81
N GLY A 171 -14.17 -24.96 4.27
CA GLY A 171 -14.85 -25.37 3.04
C GLY A 171 -16.38 -25.38 3.20
N TRP A 172 -16.88 -25.85 4.34
CA TRP A 172 -18.31 -25.81 4.68
C TRP A 172 -18.84 -24.38 4.85
N ASN A 173 -17.99 -23.48 5.35
CA ASN A 173 -18.28 -22.07 5.47
C ASN A 173 -18.27 -21.34 4.11
N LEU A 174 -17.31 -21.63 3.23
CA LEU A 174 -17.26 -21.10 1.86
C LEU A 174 -18.49 -21.52 1.04
N ILE A 175 -18.99 -22.75 1.24
CA ILE A 175 -20.24 -23.19 0.59
C ILE A 175 -21.41 -22.30 1.03
N LEU A 176 -21.53 -22.02 2.33
CA LEU A 176 -22.57 -21.13 2.85
C LEU A 176 -22.43 -19.73 2.28
N GLU A 177 -21.22 -19.18 2.33
CA GLU A 177 -20.89 -17.85 1.84
C GLU A 177 -21.35 -17.63 0.40
N TYR A 178 -20.96 -18.49 -0.54
CA TYR A 178 -21.34 -18.32 -1.94
C TYR A 178 -22.83 -18.60 -2.20
N VAL A 179 -23.46 -19.51 -1.44
CA VAL A 179 -24.91 -19.76 -1.52
C VAL A 179 -25.68 -18.52 -1.07
N ILE A 180 -25.32 -17.96 0.09
CA ILE A 180 -25.95 -16.75 0.63
C ILE A 180 -25.69 -15.57 -0.30
N GLY A 181 -24.48 -15.45 -0.87
CA GLY A 181 -24.16 -14.37 -1.79
C GLY A 181 -24.93 -14.40 -3.08
N THR A 182 -25.12 -15.59 -3.62
CA THR A 182 -26.03 -15.78 -4.74
C THR A 182 -27.45 -15.35 -4.35
N ALA A 183 -27.91 -15.75 -3.15
CA ALA A 183 -29.25 -15.45 -2.67
C ALA A 183 -29.49 -13.96 -2.38
N SER A 184 -28.53 -13.26 -1.75
CA SER A 184 -28.64 -11.84 -1.41
C SER A 184 -28.63 -10.97 -2.67
N VAL A 185 -27.76 -11.29 -3.64
CA VAL A 185 -27.72 -10.57 -4.92
C VAL A 185 -29.00 -10.81 -5.72
N ALA A 186 -29.54 -12.04 -5.73
CA ALA A 186 -30.84 -12.33 -6.34
C ALA A 186 -31.99 -11.55 -5.70
N ARG A 187 -31.97 -11.39 -4.37
CA ARG A 187 -32.96 -10.60 -3.64
C ARG A 187 -32.86 -9.11 -3.93
N GLY A 188 -31.65 -8.55 -3.97
CA GLY A 188 -31.47 -7.17 -4.42
C GLY A 188 -31.90 -6.94 -5.86
N LEU A 189 -31.65 -7.91 -6.75
CA LEU A 189 -32.10 -7.85 -8.14
C LEU A 189 -33.63 -7.84 -8.24
N SER A 190 -34.30 -8.68 -7.45
CA SER A 190 -35.77 -8.70 -7.33
C SER A 190 -36.30 -7.35 -6.85
N ASN A 191 -35.69 -6.75 -5.81
CA ASN A 191 -36.07 -5.43 -5.29
C ASN A 191 -35.92 -4.32 -6.33
N TYR A 192 -34.85 -4.36 -7.14
CA TYR A 192 -34.63 -3.41 -8.23
C TYR A 192 -35.68 -3.53 -9.36
N ILE A 193 -36.06 -4.76 -9.70
CA ILE A 193 -37.12 -5.03 -10.69
C ILE A 193 -38.49 -4.60 -10.13
N ASP A 194 -38.74 -4.84 -8.85
CA ASP A 194 -39.99 -4.41 -8.20
C ASP A 194 -40.09 -2.89 -8.12
N ALA A 195 -38.98 -2.18 -7.85
CA ALA A 195 -38.92 -0.73 -7.88
C ALA A 195 -39.26 -0.15 -9.28
N LEU A 196 -38.86 -0.85 -10.36
CA LEU A 196 -39.27 -0.50 -11.73
C LEU A 196 -40.76 -0.75 -11.97
N ALA A 197 -41.33 -1.78 -11.34
CA ALA A 197 -42.74 -2.12 -11.40
C ALA A 197 -43.61 -1.33 -10.38
N THR A 198 -43.06 -0.26 -9.78
CA THR A 198 -43.72 0.55 -8.76
C THR A 198 -44.19 -0.29 -7.55
N ASN A 199 -43.35 -1.21 -7.08
CA ASN A 199 -43.58 -2.10 -5.95
C ASN A 199 -44.80 -3.04 -6.06
N ARG A 200 -45.33 -3.26 -7.28
CA ARG A 200 -46.52 -4.10 -7.48
C ARG A 200 -46.25 -5.58 -7.24
N ILE A 201 -45.02 -6.05 -7.44
CA ILE A 201 -44.65 -7.46 -7.30
C ILE A 201 -44.69 -7.84 -5.82
N SER A 202 -44.01 -7.07 -4.96
CA SER A 202 -44.00 -7.32 -3.51
C SER A 202 -45.40 -7.19 -2.89
N VAL A 203 -46.20 -6.19 -3.29
CA VAL A 203 -47.58 -6.02 -2.79
C VAL A 203 -48.46 -7.21 -3.17
N THR A 204 -48.34 -7.71 -4.40
CA THR A 204 -49.13 -8.87 -4.86
C THR A 204 -48.74 -10.14 -4.10
N PHE A 205 -47.45 -10.41 -3.94
CA PHE A 205 -47.00 -11.61 -3.21
C PHE A 205 -47.29 -11.56 -1.71
N ARG A 206 -47.22 -10.39 -1.08
CA ARG A 206 -47.65 -10.21 0.31
C ARG A 206 -49.15 -10.50 0.49
N ALA A 207 -49.97 -10.16 -0.50
CA ALA A 207 -51.40 -10.46 -0.46
C ALA A 207 -51.69 -11.95 -0.68
N TRP A 208 -50.91 -12.63 -1.53
CA TRP A 208 -51.17 -14.03 -1.91
C TRP A 208 -50.52 -15.05 -0.98
N LEU A 209 -49.32 -14.76 -0.46
CA LEU A 209 -48.48 -15.68 0.31
C LEU A 209 -47.75 -14.94 1.48
N PRO A 210 -48.46 -14.43 2.49
CA PRO A 210 -47.82 -13.81 3.66
C PRO A 210 -47.08 -14.85 4.52
N MET A 211 -45.89 -14.47 5.01
CA MET A 211 -45.09 -15.26 5.95
C MET A 211 -44.79 -14.41 7.20
N ASP A 212 -45.54 -14.63 8.28
CA ASP A 212 -45.43 -13.87 9.54
C ASP A 212 -44.48 -14.54 10.54
N VAL A 213 -43.23 -14.76 10.12
CA VAL A 213 -42.18 -15.26 11.01
C VAL A 213 -41.07 -14.23 11.06
N SER A 214 -40.78 -13.69 12.24
CA SER A 214 -39.75 -12.65 12.44
C SER A 214 -38.35 -13.01 11.92
N PHE A 215 -38.08 -14.32 11.81
CA PHE A 215 -36.83 -14.86 11.30
C PHE A 215 -36.79 -15.02 9.76
N LEU A 216 -37.91 -14.93 9.05
CA LEU A 216 -38.02 -15.14 7.60
C LEU A 216 -38.44 -13.87 6.86
N SER A 217 -38.40 -13.90 5.52
CA SER A 217 -38.98 -12.86 4.67
C SER A 217 -40.49 -12.73 4.91
N GLN A 218 -41.04 -11.53 4.71
CA GLN A 218 -42.48 -11.25 4.78
C GLN A 218 -43.30 -12.00 3.71
N TYR A 219 -42.67 -12.38 2.60
CA TYR A 219 -43.26 -13.14 1.50
C TYR A 219 -42.19 -13.99 0.78
N PRO A 220 -42.57 -15.13 0.16
CA PRO A 220 -41.63 -15.94 -0.60
C PRO A 220 -41.32 -15.29 -1.96
N ASP A 221 -40.07 -14.97 -2.22
CA ASP A 221 -39.64 -14.29 -3.44
C ASP A 221 -39.39 -15.27 -4.60
N LEU A 222 -40.47 -15.60 -5.33
CA LEU A 222 -40.40 -16.49 -6.49
C LEU A 222 -39.63 -15.90 -7.67
N LEU A 223 -39.55 -14.56 -7.78
CA LEU A 223 -38.79 -13.91 -8.84
C LEU A 223 -37.29 -14.12 -8.62
N ALA A 224 -36.80 -13.89 -7.40
CA ALA A 224 -35.41 -14.18 -7.03
C ALA A 224 -35.07 -15.66 -7.25
N PHE A 225 -35.95 -16.58 -6.86
CA PHE A 225 -35.77 -18.02 -7.11
C PHE A 225 -35.59 -18.35 -8.60
N LEU A 226 -36.47 -17.82 -9.45
CA LEU A 226 -36.43 -18.07 -10.90
C LEU A 226 -35.15 -17.49 -11.53
N LEU A 227 -34.74 -16.29 -11.13
CA LEU A 227 -33.53 -15.64 -11.63
C LEU A 227 -32.26 -16.44 -11.30
N VAL A 228 -32.16 -17.00 -10.10
CA VAL A 228 -31.06 -17.91 -9.73
C VAL A 228 -31.06 -19.15 -10.60
N LEU A 229 -32.22 -19.77 -10.86
CA LEU A 229 -32.29 -20.97 -11.72
C LEU A 229 -31.88 -20.68 -13.17
N VAL A 230 -32.27 -19.53 -13.71
CA VAL A 230 -31.86 -19.11 -15.07
C VAL A 230 -30.34 -18.98 -15.16
N LEU A 231 -29.70 -18.30 -14.20
CA LEU A 231 -28.24 -18.17 -14.19
C LEU A 231 -27.52 -19.48 -13.86
N THR A 232 -28.14 -20.35 -13.06
CA THR A 232 -27.64 -21.73 -12.83
C THR A 232 -27.61 -22.51 -14.14
N GLY A 233 -28.67 -22.40 -14.94
CA GLY A 233 -28.76 -23.00 -16.27
C GLY A 233 -27.65 -22.47 -17.19
N LEU A 234 -27.42 -21.15 -17.20
CA LEU A 234 -26.35 -20.52 -17.98
C LEU A 234 -24.95 -21.05 -17.61
N LEU A 235 -24.66 -21.16 -16.30
CA LEU A 235 -23.39 -21.71 -15.82
C LEU A 235 -23.22 -23.20 -16.11
N ALA A 236 -24.33 -23.95 -16.20
CA ALA A 236 -24.31 -25.36 -16.57
C ALA A 236 -23.90 -25.61 -18.03
N PHE A 237 -24.16 -24.67 -18.95
CA PHE A 237 -23.84 -24.80 -20.38
C PHE A 237 -22.34 -24.66 -20.71
N GLY A 238 -21.55 -23.91 -19.93
CA GLY A 238 -20.10 -23.88 -20.10
C GLY A 238 -19.40 -22.60 -19.65
N VAL A 239 -18.17 -22.75 -19.17
CA VAL A 239 -17.34 -21.69 -18.55
C VAL A 239 -16.85 -20.64 -19.55
N LYS A 240 -16.46 -21.07 -20.75
CA LYS A 240 -15.87 -20.17 -21.76
C LYS A 240 -16.87 -19.11 -22.22
N GLU A 241 -18.09 -19.53 -22.55
CA GLU A 241 -19.16 -18.63 -22.97
C GLU A 241 -19.65 -17.77 -21.79
N SER A 242 -19.71 -18.34 -20.59
CA SER A 242 -20.06 -17.60 -19.37
C SER A 242 -19.05 -16.50 -19.02
N SER A 243 -17.74 -16.73 -19.22
CA SER A 243 -16.70 -15.73 -18.97
C SER A 243 -16.78 -14.54 -19.92
N MET A 244 -17.11 -14.76 -21.20
CA MET A 244 -17.29 -13.66 -22.16
C MET A 244 -18.45 -12.76 -21.75
N LEU A 245 -19.57 -13.37 -21.37
CA LEU A 245 -20.76 -12.65 -20.92
C LEU A 245 -20.51 -11.91 -19.59
N ASN A 246 -19.76 -12.51 -18.67
CA ASN A 246 -19.32 -11.85 -17.43
C ASN A 246 -18.48 -10.60 -17.73
N ASN A 247 -17.53 -10.67 -18.67
CA ASN A 247 -16.71 -9.52 -19.05
C ASN A 247 -17.56 -8.37 -19.60
N ILE A 248 -18.51 -8.67 -20.49
CA ILE A 248 -19.43 -7.66 -21.06
C ILE A 248 -20.22 -6.98 -19.96
N PHE A 249 -20.85 -7.75 -19.07
CA PHE A 249 -21.66 -7.17 -18.01
C PHE A 249 -20.81 -6.40 -16.98
N THR A 250 -19.58 -6.84 -16.72
CA THR A 250 -18.64 -6.09 -15.85
C THR A 250 -18.30 -4.73 -16.44
N VAL A 251 -18.08 -4.62 -17.75
CA VAL A 251 -17.85 -3.33 -18.42
C VAL A 251 -19.08 -2.44 -18.32
N LEU A 252 -20.28 -2.98 -18.58
CA LEU A 252 -21.54 -2.25 -18.43
C LEU A 252 -21.77 -1.78 -16.99
N ASN A 253 -21.42 -2.61 -16.02
CA ASN A 253 -21.48 -2.29 -14.60
C ASN A 253 -20.58 -1.10 -14.25
N LEU A 254 -19.31 -1.13 -14.66
CA LEU A 254 -18.37 -0.01 -14.44
C LEU A 254 -18.82 1.29 -15.12
N LEU A 255 -19.42 1.21 -16.32
CA LEU A 255 -20.01 2.37 -16.99
C LEU A 255 -21.21 2.93 -16.21
N THR A 256 -22.06 2.06 -15.66
CA THR A 256 -23.23 2.45 -14.85
C THR A 256 -22.78 3.16 -13.58
N VAL A 257 -21.78 2.61 -12.88
CA VAL A 257 -21.17 3.25 -11.70
C VAL A 257 -20.58 4.60 -12.05
N GLY A 258 -19.82 4.70 -13.15
CA GLY A 258 -19.26 5.96 -13.62
C GLY A 258 -20.34 7.01 -13.88
N LEU A 259 -21.46 6.61 -14.49
CA LEU A 259 -22.60 7.49 -14.72
C LEU A 259 -23.25 7.96 -13.41
N VAL A 260 -23.45 7.06 -12.44
CA VAL A 260 -23.97 7.42 -11.10
C VAL A 260 -23.05 8.44 -10.43
N ILE A 261 -21.73 8.24 -10.47
CA ILE A 261 -20.76 9.17 -9.88
C ILE A 261 -20.84 10.53 -10.55
N VAL A 262 -20.85 10.59 -11.88
CA VAL A 262 -20.92 11.86 -12.63
C VAL A 262 -22.25 12.57 -12.39
N CYS A 263 -23.38 11.90 -12.61
CA CYS A 263 -24.71 12.49 -12.47
C CYS A 263 -24.99 12.93 -11.03
N GLY A 264 -24.63 12.11 -10.05
CA GLY A 264 -24.86 12.48 -8.65
C GLY A 264 -23.89 13.58 -8.18
N SER A 265 -22.67 13.67 -8.72
CA SER A 265 -21.76 14.80 -8.41
C SER A 265 -22.34 16.14 -8.88
N ILE A 266 -23.05 16.16 -10.01
CA ILE A 266 -23.76 17.36 -10.51
C ILE A 266 -24.88 17.79 -9.55
N LYS A 267 -25.46 16.84 -8.81
CA LYS A 267 -26.60 17.06 -7.91
C LYS A 267 -26.23 16.96 -6.42
N ALA A 268 -24.94 17.03 -6.12
CA ALA A 268 -24.42 16.98 -4.77
C ALA A 268 -24.67 18.31 -4.04
N ASP A 269 -25.32 18.25 -2.88
CA ASP A 269 -25.46 19.37 -1.95
C ASP A 269 -24.74 19.07 -0.63
N THR A 270 -23.73 19.89 -0.31
CA THR A 270 -22.96 19.78 0.95
C THR A 270 -23.79 20.07 2.21
N ASN A 271 -24.95 20.72 2.07
CA ASN A 271 -25.86 20.95 3.19
C ASN A 271 -26.39 19.63 3.76
N ASN A 272 -26.51 18.59 2.93
CA ASN A 272 -26.94 17.25 3.36
C ASN A 272 -26.00 16.60 4.39
N TRP A 273 -24.76 17.09 4.51
CA TRP A 273 -23.80 16.63 5.53
C TRP A 273 -23.79 17.51 6.79
N LYS A 274 -24.53 18.62 6.80
CA LYS A 274 -24.63 19.58 7.92
C LYS A 274 -26.04 19.65 8.50
N LEU A 275 -26.87 18.65 8.25
CA LEU A 275 -28.27 18.62 8.69
C LEU A 275 -28.37 18.66 10.23
N PRO A 276 -29.34 19.38 10.80
CA PRO A 276 -29.60 19.33 12.24
C PRO A 276 -30.10 17.94 12.66
N ALA A 277 -30.14 17.68 13.98
CA ALA A 277 -30.67 16.43 14.51
C ALA A 277 -32.13 16.23 14.08
N VAL A 278 -32.45 15.07 13.51
CA VAL A 278 -33.80 14.68 13.09
C VAL A 278 -34.29 13.57 14.01
N GLU A 279 -35.51 13.69 14.51
CA GLU A 279 -36.11 12.73 15.44
C GLU A 279 -36.12 11.33 14.82
N GLY A 280 -35.54 10.35 15.54
CA GLY A 280 -35.40 8.97 15.07
C GLY A 280 -34.18 8.66 14.17
N TYR A 281 -33.37 9.65 13.79
CA TYR A 281 -32.24 9.47 12.85
C TYR A 281 -30.89 10.03 13.36
N GLY A 282 -30.67 10.02 14.68
CA GLY A 282 -29.41 10.39 15.31
C GLY A 282 -29.23 11.89 15.55
N THR A 283 -28.00 12.29 15.92
CA THR A 283 -27.68 13.66 16.39
C THR A 283 -27.47 14.69 15.28
N GLY A 284 -27.71 14.33 14.01
CA GLY A 284 -27.45 15.17 12.85
C GLY A 284 -25.95 15.35 12.54
N GLY A 285 -25.66 16.10 11.48
CA GLY A 285 -24.31 16.34 10.95
C GLY A 285 -23.77 15.16 10.14
N PHE A 286 -22.43 15.11 10.01
CA PHE A 286 -21.75 14.11 9.19
C PHE A 286 -21.73 12.70 9.83
N MET A 287 -21.67 12.63 11.16
CA MET A 287 -21.66 11.38 11.94
C MET A 287 -22.84 11.33 12.93
N PRO A 288 -24.10 11.21 12.44
CA PRO A 288 -25.28 11.27 13.29
C PRO A 288 -25.38 10.13 14.32
N TYR A 289 -24.69 9.01 14.06
CA TYR A 289 -24.62 7.84 14.94
C TYR A 289 -23.23 7.69 15.61
N GLY A 290 -22.38 8.71 15.50
CA GLY A 290 -21.03 8.72 16.06
C GLY A 290 -20.08 7.69 15.43
N VAL A 291 -18.91 7.53 16.05
CA VAL A 291 -17.86 6.58 15.60
C VAL A 291 -18.35 5.13 15.70
N ALA A 292 -19.19 4.80 16.69
CA ALA A 292 -19.80 3.48 16.83
C ALA A 292 -20.66 3.14 15.60
N GLY A 293 -21.47 4.07 15.10
CA GLY A 293 -22.25 3.88 13.87
C GLY A 293 -21.37 3.71 12.63
N VAL A 294 -20.21 4.38 12.56
CA VAL A 294 -19.24 4.18 11.46
C VAL A 294 -18.62 2.78 11.51
N MET A 295 -18.27 2.27 12.69
CA MET A 295 -17.66 0.93 12.82
C MET A 295 -18.69 -0.19 12.60
N ALA A 296 -19.90 -0.06 13.12
CA ALA A 296 -21.00 -0.98 12.82
C ALA A 296 -21.38 -0.94 11.33
N GLY A 297 -21.36 0.26 10.73
CA GLY A 297 -21.49 0.46 9.30
C GLY A 297 -20.39 -0.24 8.51
N ALA A 298 -19.14 -0.19 8.97
CA ALA A 298 -18.01 -0.85 8.33
C ALA A 298 -18.16 -2.38 8.32
N ALA A 299 -18.68 -2.98 9.40
CA ALA A 299 -18.98 -4.41 9.45
C ALA A 299 -20.02 -4.83 8.40
N LYS A 300 -21.09 -4.03 8.22
CA LYS A 300 -22.06 -4.26 7.15
C LYS A 300 -21.46 -4.02 5.77
N CYS A 301 -20.77 -2.89 5.57
CA CYS A 301 -20.10 -2.52 4.31
C CYS A 301 -19.03 -3.53 3.87
N PHE A 302 -18.47 -4.31 4.79
CA PHE A 302 -17.54 -5.41 4.49
C PHE A 302 -18.12 -6.39 3.48
N TYR A 303 -19.43 -6.65 3.53
CA TYR A 303 -20.16 -7.42 2.52
C TYR A 303 -19.84 -6.99 1.09
N GLY A 304 -19.72 -5.68 0.83
CA GLY A 304 -19.43 -5.16 -0.50
C GLY A 304 -18.07 -5.62 -1.05
N PHE A 305 -17.11 -5.92 -0.19
CA PHE A 305 -15.77 -6.36 -0.58
C PHE A 305 -15.65 -7.89 -0.68
N VAL A 306 -16.71 -8.63 -0.37
CA VAL A 306 -16.73 -10.10 -0.52
C VAL A 306 -16.78 -10.47 -2.00
N GLY A 307 -15.92 -11.41 -2.42
CA GLY A 307 -15.88 -11.92 -3.80
C GLY A 307 -14.54 -11.76 -4.51
N PHE A 308 -13.55 -11.03 -3.97
CA PHE A 308 -12.20 -11.01 -4.59
C PHE A 308 -11.52 -12.38 -4.48
N ASP A 309 -11.89 -13.16 -3.47
CA ASP A 309 -11.45 -14.51 -3.19
C ASP A 309 -12.01 -15.54 -4.19
N ALA A 310 -13.06 -15.18 -4.93
CA ALA A 310 -13.55 -15.92 -6.09
C ALA A 310 -12.43 -16.15 -7.12
N VAL A 311 -11.59 -15.14 -7.35
CA VAL A 311 -10.44 -15.21 -8.28
C VAL A 311 -9.44 -16.28 -7.82
N ALA A 312 -9.29 -16.49 -6.52
CA ALA A 312 -8.39 -17.50 -5.96
C ALA A 312 -8.90 -18.94 -6.19
N THR A 313 -10.20 -19.14 -6.40
CA THR A 313 -10.76 -20.48 -6.70
C THR A 313 -10.48 -20.96 -8.12
N THR A 314 -10.12 -20.06 -9.03
CA THR A 314 -9.91 -20.36 -10.46
C THR A 314 -8.46 -20.77 -10.79
N GLY A 315 -7.68 -21.18 -9.78
CA GLY A 315 -6.27 -21.56 -9.90
C GLY A 315 -5.97 -22.55 -11.03
N GLU A 316 -6.86 -23.51 -11.27
CA GLU A 316 -6.70 -24.56 -12.28
C GLU A 316 -7.14 -24.13 -13.69
N GLU A 317 -7.90 -23.04 -13.81
CA GLU A 317 -8.43 -22.50 -15.08
C GLU A 317 -7.65 -21.28 -15.57
N ALA A 318 -6.79 -20.68 -14.74
CA ALA A 318 -5.94 -19.56 -15.11
C ALA A 318 -4.72 -20.00 -15.95
N LYS A 319 -4.33 -19.17 -16.92
CA LYS A 319 -3.15 -19.44 -17.77
C LYS A 319 -1.83 -19.39 -16.98
N ASN A 320 -1.62 -18.31 -16.21
CA ASN A 320 -0.46 -18.16 -15.32
C ASN A 320 -0.91 -17.89 -13.88
N PRO A 321 -1.43 -18.91 -13.16
CA PRO A 321 -2.11 -18.70 -11.88
C PRO A 321 -1.20 -18.07 -10.81
N GLN A 322 0.09 -18.40 -10.79
CA GLN A 322 1.02 -17.88 -9.79
C GLN A 322 1.25 -16.37 -9.89
N LYS A 323 0.96 -15.75 -11.04
CA LYS A 323 1.17 -14.32 -11.29
C LYS A 323 -0.14 -13.57 -11.50
N ASP A 324 -1.04 -14.13 -12.30
CA ASP A 324 -2.24 -13.43 -12.75
C ASP A 324 -3.29 -13.34 -11.64
N ILE A 325 -3.41 -14.35 -10.78
CA ILE A 325 -4.38 -14.35 -9.66
C ILE A 325 -4.00 -13.30 -8.59
N PRO A 326 -2.75 -13.25 -8.08
CA PRO A 326 -2.35 -12.20 -7.15
C PRO A 326 -2.59 -10.78 -7.69
N LEU A 327 -2.26 -10.56 -8.97
CA LEU A 327 -2.42 -9.25 -9.61
C LEU A 327 -3.90 -8.89 -9.78
N ALA A 328 -4.73 -9.85 -10.20
CA ALA A 328 -6.17 -9.65 -10.33
C ALA A 328 -6.83 -9.30 -8.99
N ILE A 329 -6.51 -9.99 -7.88
CA ILE A 329 -7.06 -9.69 -6.55
C ILE A 329 -6.80 -8.23 -6.16
N VAL A 330 -5.57 -7.74 -6.34
CA VAL A 330 -5.18 -6.37 -5.98
C VAL A 330 -5.86 -5.34 -6.90
N ILE A 331 -5.88 -5.58 -8.22
CA ILE A 331 -6.53 -4.68 -9.19
C ILE A 331 -8.02 -4.58 -8.88
N SER A 332 -8.70 -5.71 -8.65
CA SER A 332 -10.13 -5.72 -8.33
C SER A 332 -10.39 -4.92 -7.06
N LEU A 333 -9.67 -5.16 -5.96
CA LEU A 333 -9.86 -4.44 -4.69
C LEU A 333 -9.71 -2.92 -4.82
N LEU A 334 -8.77 -2.43 -5.63
CA LEU A 334 -8.59 -1.00 -5.88
C LEU A 334 -9.77 -0.38 -6.65
N ILE A 335 -10.24 -1.06 -7.70
CA ILE A 335 -11.41 -0.61 -8.48
C ILE A 335 -12.66 -0.57 -7.60
N ILE A 336 -12.88 -1.62 -6.81
CA ILE A 336 -14.02 -1.76 -5.91
C ILE A 336 -14.03 -0.66 -4.84
N PHE A 337 -12.88 -0.41 -4.20
CA PHE A 337 -12.75 0.66 -3.21
C PHE A 337 -13.09 2.03 -3.80
N GLY A 338 -12.52 2.35 -4.97
CA GLY A 338 -12.80 3.62 -5.66
C GLY A 338 -14.29 3.79 -5.98
N ALA A 339 -14.93 2.73 -6.48
CA ALA A 339 -16.36 2.72 -6.77
C ALA A 339 -17.22 2.92 -5.52
N TYR A 340 -17.01 2.13 -4.45
CA TYR A 340 -17.80 2.23 -3.22
C TYR A 340 -17.65 3.57 -2.52
N PHE A 341 -16.42 4.06 -2.40
CA PHE A 341 -16.15 5.33 -1.73
C PHE A 341 -16.78 6.50 -2.50
N ALA A 342 -16.64 6.53 -3.83
CA ALA A 342 -17.23 7.57 -4.66
C ALA A 342 -18.76 7.53 -4.65
N VAL A 343 -19.36 6.35 -4.86
CA VAL A 343 -20.82 6.20 -4.93
C VAL A 343 -21.49 6.52 -3.59
N SER A 344 -20.95 6.04 -2.47
CA SER A 344 -21.51 6.34 -1.14
C SER A 344 -21.43 7.84 -0.78
N THR A 345 -20.33 8.49 -1.17
CA THR A 345 -20.16 9.95 -1.01
C THR A 345 -21.18 10.72 -1.83
N VAL A 346 -21.31 10.39 -3.11
CA VAL A 346 -22.23 11.08 -4.02
C VAL A 346 -23.69 10.85 -3.64
N LEU A 347 -24.07 9.63 -3.24
CA LEU A 347 -25.45 9.30 -2.85
C LEU A 347 -25.91 10.10 -1.63
N THR A 348 -25.05 10.21 -0.60
CA THR A 348 -25.37 10.97 0.62
C THR A 348 -25.28 12.49 0.47
N LEU A 349 -24.60 12.97 -0.57
CA LEU A 349 -24.65 14.38 -0.95
C LEU A 349 -25.87 14.70 -1.82
N MET A 350 -26.37 13.74 -2.60
CA MET A 350 -27.51 13.94 -3.49
C MET A 350 -28.85 13.98 -2.74
N LEU A 351 -29.00 13.16 -1.70
CA LEU A 351 -30.17 13.16 -0.82
C LEU A 351 -29.79 13.10 0.66
N PRO A 352 -30.58 13.74 1.55
CA PRO A 352 -30.48 13.56 2.98
C PRO A 352 -30.45 12.07 3.37
N TYR A 353 -29.57 11.69 4.30
CA TYR A 353 -29.37 10.29 4.66
C TYR A 353 -30.64 9.60 5.18
N TYR A 354 -31.52 10.32 5.88
CA TYR A 354 -32.80 9.79 6.39
C TYR A 354 -33.84 9.57 5.29
N ASP A 355 -33.73 10.26 4.15
CA ASP A 355 -34.69 10.22 3.04
C ASP A 355 -34.22 9.31 1.90
N GLN A 356 -33.46 8.27 2.22
CA GLN A 356 -33.05 7.28 1.23
C GLN A 356 -34.00 6.08 1.24
N ASN A 357 -34.10 5.36 0.12
CA ASN A 357 -34.77 4.07 0.09
C ASN A 357 -33.75 2.96 0.42
N ALA A 358 -34.07 2.10 1.39
CA ALA A 358 -33.15 1.06 1.87
C ALA A 358 -33.03 -0.13 0.89
N ASP A 359 -34.06 -0.38 0.06
CA ASP A 359 -34.11 -1.51 -0.86
C ASP A 359 -33.60 -1.13 -2.26
N ALA A 360 -33.88 0.09 -2.71
CA ALA A 360 -33.53 0.60 -4.03
C ALA A 360 -33.18 2.11 -3.99
N PRO A 361 -31.98 2.48 -3.49
CA PRO A 361 -31.63 3.88 -3.26
C PRO A 361 -31.49 4.68 -4.56
N PHE A 362 -30.87 4.15 -5.62
CA PHE A 362 -30.68 4.90 -6.87
C PHE A 362 -31.96 5.20 -7.64
N PRO A 363 -32.86 4.23 -7.88
CA PRO A 363 -34.12 4.51 -8.57
C PRO A 363 -34.96 5.57 -7.83
N TYR A 364 -34.97 5.51 -6.50
CA TYR A 364 -35.64 6.49 -5.66
C TYR A 364 -34.95 7.86 -5.72
N ALA A 365 -33.64 7.89 -5.61
CA ALA A 365 -32.90 9.14 -5.52
C ALA A 365 -32.96 9.97 -6.82
N PHE A 366 -32.86 9.33 -7.98
CA PHE A 366 -33.03 10.04 -9.25
C PHE A 366 -34.49 10.45 -9.52
N ASP A 367 -35.47 9.78 -8.90
CA ASP A 367 -36.88 10.21 -8.94
C ASP A 367 -37.09 11.50 -8.15
N GLN A 368 -36.55 11.57 -6.92
CA GLN A 368 -36.63 12.76 -6.07
C GLN A 368 -35.93 13.97 -6.68
N VAL A 369 -34.84 13.73 -7.41
CA VAL A 369 -34.08 14.78 -8.12
C VAL A 369 -34.76 15.19 -9.45
N GLY A 370 -35.80 14.49 -9.89
CA GLY A 370 -36.54 14.77 -11.13
C GLY A 370 -35.82 14.33 -12.41
N TRP A 371 -34.81 13.46 -12.32
CA TRP A 371 -33.99 13.00 -13.45
C TRP A 371 -34.44 11.61 -13.92
N THR A 372 -35.64 11.55 -14.50
CA THR A 372 -36.30 10.29 -14.89
C THR A 372 -35.54 9.51 -15.97
N THR A 373 -34.92 10.18 -16.95
CA THR A 373 -34.10 9.50 -17.97
C THR A 373 -32.90 8.79 -17.34
N VAL A 374 -32.23 9.44 -16.40
CA VAL A 374 -31.07 8.87 -15.69
C VAL A 374 -31.51 7.74 -14.78
N LYS A 375 -32.65 7.87 -14.08
CA LYS A 375 -33.28 6.78 -13.33
C LYS A 375 -33.41 5.51 -14.16
N TRP A 376 -33.98 5.57 -15.36
CA TRP A 376 -34.15 4.39 -16.22
C TRP A 376 -32.82 3.77 -16.66
N ILE A 377 -31.84 4.59 -17.05
CA ILE A 377 -30.51 4.11 -17.47
C ILE A 377 -29.78 3.43 -16.31
N VAL A 378 -29.70 4.10 -15.16
CA VAL A 378 -29.01 3.59 -13.97
C VAL A 378 -29.66 2.32 -13.45
N THR A 379 -31.00 2.28 -13.41
CA THR A 379 -31.72 1.10 -12.91
C THR A 379 -31.55 -0.10 -13.83
N SER A 380 -31.58 0.12 -15.15
CA SER A 380 -31.30 -0.93 -16.13
C SER A 380 -29.85 -1.42 -16.02
N GLY A 381 -28.89 -0.51 -15.87
CA GLY A 381 -27.49 -0.85 -15.63
C GLY A 381 -27.28 -1.63 -14.33
N ALA A 382 -27.97 -1.27 -13.25
CA ALA A 382 -27.93 -1.96 -11.96
C ALA A 382 -28.47 -3.39 -12.05
N VAL A 383 -29.53 -3.64 -12.85
CA VAL A 383 -30.05 -4.98 -13.13
C VAL A 383 -28.97 -5.86 -13.78
N PHE A 384 -28.28 -5.38 -14.81
CA PHE A 384 -27.17 -6.12 -15.44
C PHE A 384 -25.96 -6.29 -14.50
N ALA A 385 -25.65 -5.27 -13.70
CA ALA A 385 -24.59 -5.33 -12.70
C ALA A 385 -24.85 -6.42 -11.65
N LEU A 386 -26.06 -6.48 -11.09
CA LEU A 386 -26.45 -7.49 -10.11
C LEU A 386 -26.44 -8.90 -10.73
N CYS A 387 -26.83 -9.06 -12.00
CA CYS A 387 -26.65 -10.33 -12.72
C CYS A 387 -25.17 -10.74 -12.82
N THR A 388 -24.25 -9.78 -13.01
CA THR A 388 -22.79 -10.04 -13.04
C THR A 388 -22.30 -10.56 -11.68
N SER A 389 -22.68 -9.87 -10.60
CA SER A 389 -22.30 -10.26 -9.25
C SER A 389 -22.87 -11.61 -8.86
N MET A 390 -24.10 -11.93 -9.28
CA MET A 390 -24.69 -13.25 -9.09
C MET A 390 -23.90 -14.34 -9.84
N LEU A 391 -23.52 -14.12 -11.11
CA LEU A 391 -22.63 -15.04 -11.83
C LEU A 391 -21.29 -15.20 -11.13
N GLY A 392 -20.70 -14.11 -10.65
CA GLY A 392 -19.42 -14.10 -9.95
C GLY A 392 -19.45 -14.84 -8.61
N ALA A 393 -20.56 -14.79 -7.86
CA ALA A 393 -20.74 -15.56 -6.63
C ALA A 393 -21.03 -17.05 -6.89
N MET A 394 -21.77 -17.36 -7.96
CA MET A 394 -22.11 -18.74 -8.34
C MET A 394 -20.95 -19.47 -9.03
N PHE A 395 -20.00 -18.74 -9.61
CA PHE A 395 -18.89 -19.33 -10.36
C PHE A 395 -17.93 -20.16 -9.48
N PRO A 396 -17.45 -19.69 -8.31
CA PRO A 396 -16.57 -20.42 -7.39
C PRO A 396 -17.22 -21.64 -6.71
N LEU A 397 -18.52 -21.55 -6.42
CA LEU A 397 -19.22 -22.49 -5.54
C LEU A 397 -19.12 -23.96 -5.98
N PRO A 398 -19.34 -24.32 -7.26
CA PRO A 398 -19.15 -25.69 -7.73
C PRO A 398 -17.68 -26.17 -7.65
N ARG A 399 -16.69 -25.27 -7.72
CA ARG A 399 -15.26 -25.64 -7.60
C ARG A 399 -14.89 -26.00 -6.17
N VAL A 400 -15.41 -25.27 -5.19
CA VAL A 400 -15.20 -25.60 -3.76
C VAL A 400 -15.81 -26.97 -3.46
N ILE A 401 -17.06 -27.21 -3.90
CA ILE A 401 -17.72 -28.51 -3.72
C ILE A 401 -16.96 -29.63 -4.42
N TYR A 402 -16.49 -29.40 -5.66
CA TYR A 402 -15.66 -30.35 -6.40
C TYR A 402 -14.37 -30.70 -5.63
N ALA A 403 -13.64 -29.71 -5.13
CA ALA A 403 -12.40 -29.91 -4.39
C ALA A 403 -12.63 -30.74 -3.10
N MET A 404 -13.69 -30.43 -2.35
CA MET A 404 -14.05 -31.17 -1.13
C MET A 404 -14.53 -32.61 -1.42
N ALA A 405 -15.26 -32.81 -2.51
CA ALA A 405 -15.73 -34.13 -2.93
C ALA A 405 -14.60 -35.01 -3.47
N LYS A 406 -13.64 -34.42 -4.21
CA LYS A 406 -12.41 -35.09 -4.69
C LYS A 406 -11.56 -35.60 -3.54
N ASP A 407 -11.46 -34.83 -2.46
CA ASP A 407 -10.73 -35.20 -1.25
C ASP A 407 -11.49 -36.20 -0.35
N GLY A 408 -12.74 -36.55 -0.70
CA GLY A 408 -13.57 -37.51 0.02
C GLY A 408 -14.16 -36.98 1.34
N ILE A 409 -14.06 -35.67 1.57
CA ILE A 409 -14.59 -35.00 2.76
C ILE A 409 -16.10 -34.79 2.63
N VAL A 410 -16.57 -34.49 1.41
CA VAL A 410 -18.00 -34.37 1.06
C VAL A 410 -18.38 -35.48 0.06
N PHE A 411 -19.68 -35.70 -0.16
CA PHE A 411 -20.21 -36.77 -1.00
C PHE A 411 -19.56 -36.85 -2.39
N LYS A 412 -18.92 -37.98 -2.70
CA LYS A 412 -18.18 -38.22 -3.96
C LYS A 412 -18.95 -37.92 -5.26
N PRO A 413 -20.27 -38.17 -5.41
CA PRO A 413 -20.99 -37.88 -6.65
C PRO A 413 -20.94 -36.41 -7.07
N LEU A 414 -20.76 -35.48 -6.12
CA LEU A 414 -20.67 -34.04 -6.38
C LEU A 414 -19.35 -33.64 -7.08
N GLY A 415 -18.33 -34.50 -7.04
CA GLY A 415 -17.05 -34.28 -7.72
C GLY A 415 -17.01 -34.76 -9.17
N ARG A 416 -18.13 -35.24 -9.75
CA ARG A 416 -18.14 -35.73 -11.15
C ARG A 416 -18.15 -34.57 -12.15
N VAL A 417 -17.13 -34.51 -13.00
CA VAL A 417 -17.02 -33.55 -14.10
C VAL A 417 -17.71 -34.11 -15.36
N HIS A 418 -18.55 -33.30 -16.00
CA HIS A 418 -19.25 -33.68 -17.23
C HIS A 418 -18.32 -33.56 -18.46
N ARG A 419 -18.33 -34.56 -19.35
CA ARG A 419 -17.36 -34.67 -20.46
C ARG A 419 -17.48 -33.56 -21.52
N TRP A 420 -18.68 -33.03 -21.74
CA TRP A 420 -18.91 -32.02 -22.78
C TRP A 420 -18.67 -30.60 -22.29
N THR A 421 -19.14 -30.29 -21.08
CA THR A 421 -19.07 -28.94 -20.49
C THR A 421 -17.80 -28.72 -19.68
N GLN A 422 -17.08 -29.78 -19.32
CA GLN A 422 -15.88 -29.76 -18.47
C GLN A 422 -16.13 -29.09 -17.10
N THR A 423 -17.38 -29.15 -16.62
CA THR A 423 -17.83 -28.56 -15.35
C THR A 423 -18.48 -29.60 -14.42
N PRO A 424 -18.45 -29.40 -13.09
CA PRO A 424 -19.12 -30.26 -12.12
C PRO A 424 -20.64 -30.00 -12.10
N LEU A 425 -21.35 -30.49 -13.14
CA LEU A 425 -22.76 -30.19 -13.41
C LEU A 425 -23.70 -30.43 -12.21
N VAL A 426 -23.51 -31.56 -11.50
CA VAL A 426 -24.36 -31.91 -10.34
C VAL A 426 -24.18 -30.92 -9.20
N ALA A 427 -22.94 -30.49 -8.93
CA ALA A 427 -22.66 -29.49 -7.91
C ALA A 427 -23.27 -28.13 -8.29
N THR A 428 -23.18 -27.74 -9.56
CA THR A 428 -23.78 -26.49 -10.07
C THR A 428 -25.30 -26.46 -9.90
N ILE A 429 -26.01 -27.50 -10.35
CA ILE A 429 -27.48 -27.55 -10.27
C ILE A 429 -27.94 -27.58 -8.80
N LEU A 430 -27.34 -28.44 -7.97
CA LEU A 430 -27.75 -28.59 -6.58
C LEU A 430 -27.52 -27.31 -5.77
N SER A 431 -26.36 -26.67 -5.97
CA SER A 431 -26.02 -25.42 -5.28
C SER A 431 -26.85 -24.23 -5.76
N GLY A 432 -27.19 -24.17 -7.05
CA GLY A 432 -28.10 -23.17 -7.61
C GLY A 432 -29.52 -23.30 -7.07
N ILE A 433 -30.08 -24.51 -7.03
CA ILE A 433 -31.41 -24.77 -6.43
C ILE A 433 -31.42 -24.36 -4.96
N PHE A 434 -30.37 -24.73 -4.20
CA PHE A 434 -30.26 -24.38 -2.80
C PHE A 434 -30.16 -22.85 -2.59
N SER A 435 -29.37 -22.16 -3.41
CA SER A 435 -29.24 -20.69 -3.38
C SER A 435 -30.56 -20.00 -3.73
N GLY A 436 -31.29 -20.52 -4.72
CA GLY A 436 -32.62 -20.01 -5.08
C GLY A 436 -33.60 -20.15 -3.92
N PHE A 437 -33.60 -21.30 -3.22
CA PHE A 437 -34.47 -21.52 -2.07
C PHE A 437 -34.14 -20.58 -0.90
N MET A 438 -32.85 -20.34 -0.66
CA MET A 438 -32.40 -19.35 0.32
C MET A 438 -32.86 -17.93 -0.05
N ALA A 439 -32.78 -17.56 -1.34
CA ALA A 439 -33.26 -16.27 -1.85
C ALA A 439 -34.77 -16.12 -1.65
N MET A 440 -35.54 -17.18 -1.87
CA MET A 440 -37.00 -17.18 -1.74
C MET A 440 -37.44 -16.92 -0.29
N ILE A 441 -36.76 -17.53 0.69
CA ILE A 441 -37.24 -17.61 2.08
C ILE A 441 -36.70 -16.50 2.98
N PHE A 442 -35.46 -16.05 2.75
CA PHE A 442 -34.80 -15.12 3.66
C PHE A 442 -34.88 -13.67 3.18
N ASP A 443 -34.83 -12.75 4.15
CA ASP A 443 -34.74 -11.32 3.86
C ASP A 443 -33.32 -10.88 3.47
N LEU A 444 -33.21 -9.76 2.77
CA LEU A 444 -31.93 -9.25 2.27
C LEU A 444 -30.93 -8.96 3.39
N ASN A 445 -31.35 -8.26 4.44
CA ASN A 445 -30.46 -7.88 5.55
C ASN A 445 -29.94 -9.12 6.29
N GLN A 446 -30.82 -10.11 6.47
CA GLN A 446 -30.51 -11.38 7.09
C GLN A 446 -29.48 -12.20 6.31
N LEU A 447 -29.55 -12.16 4.98
CA LEU A 447 -28.57 -12.80 4.10
C LEU A 447 -27.22 -12.06 4.17
N ILE A 448 -27.22 -10.73 4.13
CA ILE A 448 -25.99 -9.91 4.21
C ILE A 448 -25.21 -10.16 5.52
N ASP A 449 -25.91 -10.13 6.66
CA ASP A 449 -25.27 -10.32 7.96
C ASP A 449 -24.72 -11.75 8.10
N MET A 450 -25.47 -12.76 7.61
CA MET A 450 -25.08 -14.17 7.66
C MET A 450 -23.91 -14.52 6.74
N MET A 451 -23.76 -13.82 5.60
CA MET A 451 -22.56 -13.98 4.77
C MET A 451 -21.32 -13.44 5.50
N SER A 452 -21.41 -12.23 6.06
CA SER A 452 -20.26 -11.47 6.54
C SER A 452 -19.49 -12.22 7.63
N ILE A 453 -20.18 -12.89 8.57
CA ILE A 453 -19.54 -13.71 9.62
C ILE A 453 -18.71 -14.86 9.02
N GLY A 454 -19.22 -15.52 7.97
CA GLY A 454 -18.54 -16.61 7.31
C GLY A 454 -17.26 -16.13 6.62
N THR A 455 -17.36 -15.10 5.79
CA THR A 455 -16.19 -14.57 5.08
C THR A 455 -15.11 -14.06 6.04
N LEU A 456 -15.50 -13.34 7.10
CA LEU A 456 -14.56 -12.83 8.12
C LEU A 456 -13.81 -13.97 8.83
N LEU A 457 -14.50 -15.07 9.14
CA LEU A 457 -13.85 -16.26 9.71
C LEU A 457 -12.86 -16.88 8.71
N ALA A 458 -13.25 -17.02 7.43
CA ALA A 458 -12.37 -17.56 6.39
C ALA A 458 -11.11 -16.69 6.24
N TYR A 459 -11.26 -15.36 6.22
CA TYR A 459 -10.14 -14.42 6.04
C TYR A 459 -9.20 -14.42 7.25
N THR A 460 -9.75 -14.52 8.45
CA THR A 460 -8.98 -14.68 9.69
C THR A 460 -8.12 -15.94 9.63
N ILE A 461 -8.71 -17.08 9.23
CA ILE A 461 -7.96 -18.33 9.16
C ILE A 461 -6.92 -18.31 8.04
N VAL A 462 -7.21 -17.74 6.87
CA VAL A 462 -6.20 -17.60 5.81
C VAL A 462 -5.02 -16.74 6.25
N ALA A 463 -5.26 -15.63 6.96
CA ALA A 463 -4.19 -14.82 7.53
C ALA A 463 -3.33 -15.61 8.55
N VAL A 464 -3.97 -16.40 9.42
CA VAL A 464 -3.29 -17.33 10.34
C VAL A 464 -2.49 -18.39 9.59
N CYS A 465 -3.04 -18.96 8.51
CA CYS A 465 -2.35 -19.93 7.67
C CYS A 465 -1.08 -19.32 7.05
N VAL A 466 -1.08 -18.04 6.64
CA VAL A 466 0.10 -17.37 6.06
C VAL A 466 1.19 -17.30 7.11
N LEU A 467 0.82 -16.89 8.33
CA LEU A 467 1.74 -16.85 9.46
C LEU A 467 2.34 -18.23 9.72
N ILE A 468 1.51 -19.26 9.94
CA ILE A 468 1.99 -20.62 10.25
C ILE A 468 2.98 -21.13 9.18
N LEU A 469 2.63 -21.00 7.90
CA LEU A 469 3.41 -21.59 6.81
C LEU A 469 4.64 -20.77 6.40
N ARG A 470 4.79 -19.54 6.91
CA ARG A 470 6.05 -18.79 6.86
C ARG A 470 7.08 -19.31 7.86
N TYR A 471 6.64 -19.87 8.99
CA TYR A 471 7.51 -20.39 10.05
C TYR A 471 7.52 -21.93 10.13
N GLN A 472 6.82 -22.62 9.23
CA GLN A 472 6.75 -24.09 9.21
C GLN A 472 7.93 -24.70 8.44
N VAL A 473 8.64 -25.64 9.08
CA VAL A 473 9.77 -26.39 8.51
C VAL A 473 9.29 -27.59 7.70
N ASP A 474 9.87 -27.83 6.53
CA ASP A 474 9.58 -28.98 5.68
C ASP A 474 10.16 -30.29 6.24
N GLY A 475 9.50 -31.42 5.98
CA GLY A 475 9.82 -32.74 6.56
C GLY A 475 11.26 -33.22 6.35
N ASP A 476 11.90 -32.86 5.22
CA ASP A 476 13.30 -33.23 4.93
C ASP A 476 14.32 -32.47 5.78
N GLN A 477 13.99 -31.27 6.26
CA GLN A 477 14.85 -30.50 7.17
C GLN A 477 14.70 -30.95 8.63
N VAL A 478 13.53 -31.51 9.00
CA VAL A 478 13.29 -32.11 10.32
C VAL A 478 14.28 -33.25 10.59
N VAL A 479 14.55 -34.09 9.58
CA VAL A 479 15.51 -35.21 9.68
C VAL A 479 16.92 -34.72 10.00
N LYS A 480 17.37 -33.61 9.39
CA LYS A 480 18.70 -33.01 9.67
C LYS A 480 18.80 -32.34 11.05
N SER A 481 17.68 -31.88 11.60
CA SER A 481 17.65 -31.19 12.90
C SER A 481 17.63 -32.15 14.11
N LEU A 482 17.29 -33.42 13.90
CA LEU A 482 17.35 -34.46 14.94
C LEU A 482 18.80 -34.83 15.30
N ASP A 483 19.78 -34.45 14.47
CA ASP A 483 21.21 -34.71 14.69
C ASP A 483 21.93 -33.59 15.47
N THR A 484 21.24 -32.53 15.92
CA THR A 484 21.85 -31.40 16.67
C THR A 484 21.36 -31.35 18.12
N ASP A 485 22.18 -31.90 19.01
CA ASP A 485 22.23 -31.86 20.48
C ASP A 485 21.06 -31.27 21.31
N GLU A 486 20.44 -32.13 22.13
CA GLU A 486 19.53 -31.76 23.22
C GLU A 486 20.28 -31.13 24.42
N TYR A 487 20.24 -29.80 24.54
CA TYR A 487 20.55 -29.11 25.80
C TYR A 487 19.37 -29.17 26.78
N PRO A 488 19.59 -29.33 28.10
CA PRO A 488 18.52 -29.36 29.10
C PRO A 488 17.79 -28.01 29.20
N ALA A 489 16.46 -28.06 29.19
CA ALA A 489 15.59 -26.88 29.20
C ALA A 489 15.67 -26.13 30.54
N THR A 490 16.28 -24.93 30.52
CA THR A 490 16.33 -24.00 31.66
C THR A 490 15.42 -22.79 31.35
N PHE A 491 14.87 -22.10 32.36
CA PHE A 491 14.00 -20.93 32.14
C PHE A 491 14.66 -19.86 31.23
N TYR A 492 15.97 -19.67 31.40
CA TYR A 492 16.79 -18.78 30.56
C TYR A 492 16.83 -19.22 29.08
N SER A 493 17.03 -20.51 28.79
CA SER A 493 17.07 -20.99 27.40
C SER A 493 15.71 -20.83 26.70
N GLY A 494 14.61 -21.02 27.44
CA GLY A 494 13.27 -20.76 26.92
C GLY A 494 13.02 -19.29 26.55
N PHE A 495 13.44 -18.35 27.39
CA PHE A 495 13.30 -16.90 27.13
C PHE A 495 14.15 -16.46 25.92
N VAL A 496 15.37 -16.97 25.82
CA VAL A 496 16.31 -16.68 24.73
C VAL A 496 15.79 -17.25 23.39
N ASP A 497 15.14 -18.42 23.41
CA ASP A 497 14.51 -19.02 22.22
C ASP A 497 13.24 -18.28 21.78
N ILE A 498 12.42 -17.79 22.72
CA ILE A 498 11.20 -17.01 22.42
C ILE A 498 11.53 -15.72 21.67
N PHE A 499 12.58 -15.01 22.08
CA PHE A 499 13.01 -13.76 21.43
C PHE A 499 14.07 -13.96 20.33
N ASN A 500 14.43 -15.22 20.03
CA ASN A 500 15.50 -15.59 19.10
C ASN A 500 16.78 -14.76 19.34
N LEU A 501 17.20 -14.62 20.60
CA LEU A 501 18.36 -13.80 20.97
C LEU A 501 19.70 -14.41 20.50
N HIS A 502 19.72 -15.72 20.18
CA HIS A 502 20.83 -16.38 19.48
C HIS A 502 20.95 -15.98 17.99
N ASN A 503 19.97 -15.24 17.45
CA ASN A 503 19.93 -14.81 16.05
C ASN A 503 20.05 -15.97 15.04
N ASN A 504 19.34 -17.07 15.32
CA ASN A 504 19.28 -18.22 14.42
C ASN A 504 18.60 -17.80 13.12
N LYS A 505 19.25 -18.10 11.98
CA LYS A 505 18.81 -17.69 10.64
C LYS A 505 17.98 -18.76 9.91
N GLU A 506 18.06 -20.02 10.35
CA GLU A 506 17.34 -21.14 9.75
C GLU A 506 16.22 -21.58 10.69
N ALA A 507 15.05 -21.88 10.11
CA ALA A 507 13.89 -22.32 10.88
C ALA A 507 14.11 -23.75 11.39
N ASN A 508 13.83 -23.97 12.67
CA ASN A 508 13.91 -25.28 13.30
C ASN A 508 12.54 -25.67 13.91
N VAL A 509 12.40 -26.91 14.35
CA VAL A 509 11.11 -27.42 14.87
C VAL A 509 10.65 -26.64 16.11
N ARG A 510 11.59 -26.18 16.95
CA ARG A 510 11.26 -25.37 18.14
C ARG A 510 10.77 -23.97 17.78
N SER A 511 11.45 -23.26 16.87
CA SER A 511 11.06 -21.93 16.39
C SER A 511 9.70 -21.97 15.70
N SER A 512 9.45 -23.02 14.92
CA SER A 512 8.15 -23.27 14.29
C SER A 512 7.03 -23.46 15.32
N ARG A 513 7.28 -24.24 16.39
CA ARG A 513 6.32 -24.41 17.49
C ARG A 513 6.08 -23.10 18.24
N ILE A 514 7.14 -22.34 18.55
CA ILE A 514 7.04 -21.04 19.23
C ILE A 514 6.20 -20.08 18.39
N ALA A 515 6.45 -19.98 17.09
CA ALA A 515 5.66 -19.14 16.18
C ALA A 515 4.19 -19.57 16.15
N ASN A 516 3.89 -20.87 16.01
CA ASN A 516 2.52 -21.37 15.96
C ASN A 516 1.74 -21.08 17.27
N TRP A 517 2.36 -21.29 18.43
CA TRP A 517 1.73 -20.95 19.71
C TRP A 517 1.58 -19.44 19.89
N SER A 518 2.56 -18.65 19.48
CA SER A 518 2.49 -17.18 19.54
C SER A 518 1.36 -16.62 18.68
N VAL A 519 1.15 -17.18 17.49
CA VAL A 519 0.03 -16.82 16.60
C VAL A 519 -1.31 -17.19 17.23
N ALA A 520 -1.42 -18.38 17.85
CA ALA A 520 -2.66 -18.79 18.52
C ALA A 520 -2.99 -17.88 19.72
N ILE A 521 -1.99 -17.58 20.56
CA ILE A 521 -2.16 -16.68 21.71
C ILE A 521 -2.46 -15.25 21.25
N PHE A 522 -1.84 -14.79 20.17
CA PHE A 522 -2.12 -13.49 19.56
C PHE A 522 -3.59 -13.38 19.16
N SER A 523 -4.14 -14.39 18.48
CA SER A 523 -5.55 -14.39 18.07
C SER A 523 -6.52 -14.32 19.26
N ILE A 524 -6.17 -14.93 20.40
CA ILE A 524 -6.97 -14.85 21.64
C ILE A 524 -6.95 -13.42 22.20
N PHE A 525 -5.76 -12.81 22.35
CA PHE A 525 -5.66 -11.44 22.84
C PHE A 525 -6.26 -10.41 21.88
N ALA A 526 -6.19 -10.65 20.57
CA ALA A 526 -6.86 -9.82 19.57
C ALA A 526 -8.39 -9.88 19.72
N ALA A 527 -8.96 -11.08 19.94
CA ALA A 527 -10.39 -11.25 20.21
C ALA A 527 -10.81 -10.60 21.54
N LEU A 528 -10.01 -10.75 22.60
CA LEU A 528 -10.26 -10.11 23.90
C LEU A 528 -10.23 -8.59 23.80
N LEU A 529 -9.21 -8.03 23.13
CA LEU A 529 -9.09 -6.59 22.90
C LEU A 529 -10.29 -6.07 22.11
N ALA A 530 -10.68 -6.75 21.04
CA ALA A 530 -11.87 -6.39 20.26
C ALA A 530 -13.16 -6.45 21.10
N ALA A 531 -13.35 -7.49 21.91
CA ALA A 531 -14.52 -7.62 22.79
C ALA A 531 -14.58 -6.51 23.85
N ILE A 532 -13.45 -6.10 24.43
CA ILE A 532 -13.38 -4.98 25.38
C ILE A 532 -13.78 -3.66 24.70
N ILE A 533 -13.28 -3.42 23.48
CA ILE A 533 -13.61 -2.20 22.72
C ILE A 533 -15.12 -2.12 22.42
N ILE A 534 -15.75 -3.23 22.04
CA ILE A 534 -17.15 -3.25 21.58
C ILE A 534 -18.14 -3.27 22.74
N HIS A 535 -17.95 -4.16 23.73
CA HIS A 535 -18.94 -4.35 24.78
C HIS A 535 -18.81 -3.37 25.95
N VAL A 536 -17.65 -2.71 26.09
CA VAL A 536 -17.32 -1.93 27.29
C VAL A 536 -16.73 -0.52 26.97
N PRO A 537 -17.17 0.21 25.91
CA PRO A 537 -16.46 1.39 25.40
C PRO A 537 -16.39 2.57 26.39
N THR A 538 -17.44 2.80 27.19
CA THR A 538 -17.52 3.90 28.16
C THR A 538 -16.83 3.57 29.49
N LEU A 539 -16.79 2.29 29.83
CA LEU A 539 -16.24 1.75 31.07
C LEU A 539 -14.70 1.60 31.01
N ILE A 540 -14.09 1.57 29.82
CA ILE A 540 -12.63 1.61 29.63
C ILE A 540 -12.00 2.85 30.29
N PHE A 541 -12.69 3.99 30.22
CA PHE A 541 -12.17 5.28 30.72
C PHE A 541 -12.61 5.61 32.15
N SER A 542 -13.60 4.89 32.68
CA SER A 542 -14.17 5.15 34.02
C SER A 542 -13.80 4.09 35.05
N GLU A 543 -13.65 2.83 34.65
CA GLU A 543 -13.35 1.72 35.57
C GLU A 543 -11.90 1.21 35.37
N PRO A 544 -11.05 1.23 36.43
CA PRO A 544 -9.64 0.86 36.31
C PRO A 544 -9.45 -0.62 35.91
N PHE A 545 -10.37 -1.52 36.25
CA PHE A 545 -10.30 -2.93 35.88
C PHE A 545 -10.32 -3.14 34.35
N TYR A 546 -11.24 -2.49 33.64
CA TYR A 546 -11.35 -2.60 32.18
C TYR A 546 -10.23 -1.86 31.47
N CYS A 547 -9.77 -0.72 32.01
CA CYS A 547 -8.59 -0.01 31.52
C CYS A 547 -7.34 -0.89 31.59
N VAL A 548 -7.11 -1.56 32.73
CA VAL A 548 -5.98 -2.49 32.91
C VAL A 548 -6.11 -3.69 31.98
N GLY A 549 -7.29 -4.27 31.84
CA GLY A 549 -7.54 -5.36 30.88
C GLY A 549 -7.27 -4.97 29.43
N PHE A 550 -7.65 -3.75 29.03
CA PHE A 550 -7.36 -3.18 27.72
C PHE A 550 -5.84 -3.02 27.48
N VAL A 551 -5.13 -2.39 28.42
CA VAL A 551 -3.68 -2.17 28.33
C VAL A 551 -2.92 -3.49 28.30
N ILE A 552 -3.28 -4.46 29.17
CA ILE A 552 -2.66 -5.79 29.18
C ILE A 552 -2.86 -6.48 27.84
N SER A 553 -4.08 -6.49 27.30
CA SER A 553 -4.38 -7.15 26.03
C SER A 553 -3.62 -6.50 24.87
N LEU A 554 -3.53 -5.16 24.84
CA LEU A 554 -2.78 -4.41 23.83
C LEU A 554 -1.28 -4.68 23.91
N VAL A 555 -0.69 -4.62 25.12
CA VAL A 555 0.75 -4.88 25.33
C VAL A 555 1.10 -6.33 25.01
N ALA A 556 0.26 -7.29 25.42
CA ALA A 556 0.45 -8.71 25.09
C ALA A 556 0.40 -8.94 23.57
N MET A 557 -0.57 -8.32 22.88
CA MET A 557 -0.69 -8.39 21.43
C MET A 557 0.56 -7.83 20.72
N LEU A 558 1.04 -6.65 21.11
CA LEU A 558 2.25 -6.05 20.55
C LEU A 558 3.51 -6.88 20.85
N ALA A 559 3.64 -7.42 22.07
CA ALA A 559 4.74 -8.28 22.45
C ALA A 559 4.77 -9.56 21.59
N LEU A 560 3.62 -10.18 21.34
CA LEU A 560 3.51 -11.37 20.50
C LEU A 560 3.87 -11.09 19.03
N VAL A 561 3.51 -9.92 18.50
CA VAL A 561 3.95 -9.49 17.16
C VAL A 561 5.48 -9.40 17.10
N VAL A 562 6.12 -8.84 18.14
CA VAL A 562 7.58 -8.78 18.23
C VAL A 562 8.19 -10.18 18.32
N VAL A 563 7.61 -11.08 19.12
CA VAL A 563 8.06 -12.48 19.22
C VAL A 563 8.00 -13.17 17.86
N ILE A 564 6.86 -13.08 17.16
CA ILE A 564 6.69 -13.68 15.83
C ILE A 564 7.68 -13.06 14.83
N ALA A 565 7.88 -11.74 14.86
CA ALA A 565 8.79 -11.03 13.96
C ALA A 565 10.27 -11.40 14.16
N ARG A 566 10.65 -11.86 15.35
CA ARG A 566 12.02 -12.29 15.67
C ARG A 566 12.33 -13.73 15.27
N GLN A 567 11.32 -14.57 15.04
CA GLN A 567 11.52 -15.97 14.66
C GLN A 567 12.05 -16.10 13.22
N PRO A 568 12.88 -17.12 12.93
CA PRO A 568 13.40 -17.38 11.58
C PRO A 568 12.29 -17.86 10.63
N VAL A 569 12.25 -17.29 9.43
CA VAL A 569 11.27 -17.56 8.38
C VAL A 569 11.86 -18.55 7.36
N VAL A 570 11.04 -19.44 6.82
CA VAL A 570 11.43 -20.34 5.71
C VAL A 570 11.40 -19.60 4.38
N ASP A 571 12.49 -19.68 3.60
CA ASP A 571 12.51 -19.06 2.28
C ASP A 571 11.96 -19.98 1.19
N VAL A 572 10.79 -19.61 0.68
CA VAL A 572 10.19 -20.23 -0.50
C VAL A 572 10.16 -19.20 -1.62
N HIS A 573 10.60 -19.55 -2.82
CA HIS A 573 10.57 -18.66 -3.97
C HIS A 573 9.13 -18.57 -4.50
N LEU A 574 8.48 -17.42 -4.32
CA LEU A 574 7.09 -17.15 -4.74
C LEU A 574 7.05 -15.91 -5.63
N THR A 575 6.14 -15.89 -6.59
CA THR A 575 5.91 -14.74 -7.49
C THR A 575 5.36 -13.53 -6.74
N PHE A 576 4.57 -13.77 -5.68
CA PHE A 576 4.01 -12.75 -4.80
C PHE A 576 4.19 -13.17 -3.34
N LYS A 577 4.56 -12.22 -2.48
CA LYS A 577 4.77 -12.39 -1.03
C LYS A 577 4.11 -11.21 -0.31
N VAL A 578 3.35 -11.48 0.75
CA VAL A 578 2.82 -10.46 1.67
C VAL A 578 3.99 -9.65 2.23
N PRO A 579 3.97 -8.30 2.10
CA PRO A 579 4.97 -7.46 2.72
C PRO A 579 4.77 -7.38 4.24
N LEU A 580 5.82 -7.02 4.98
CA LEU A 580 5.75 -6.75 6.42
C LEU A 580 5.14 -7.89 7.27
N VAL A 581 5.34 -9.17 6.90
CA VAL A 581 4.98 -10.29 7.80
C VAL A 581 5.86 -10.20 9.06
N PRO A 582 5.29 -10.29 10.28
CA PRO A 582 3.93 -10.72 10.61
C PRO A 582 2.87 -9.62 10.75
N PHE A 583 3.23 -8.34 10.62
CA PHE A 583 2.34 -7.20 10.88
C PHE A 583 1.06 -7.20 10.04
N ILE A 584 1.14 -7.35 8.70
CA ILE A 584 -0.06 -7.32 7.84
C ILE A 584 -1.02 -8.47 8.17
N PRO A 585 -0.60 -9.74 8.25
CA PRO A 585 -1.50 -10.82 8.66
C PRO A 585 -2.06 -10.63 10.08
N CYS A 586 -1.27 -10.10 11.02
CA CYS A 586 -1.74 -9.81 12.38
C CYS A 586 -2.83 -8.72 12.41
N LEU A 587 -2.66 -7.65 11.62
CA LEU A 587 -3.69 -6.61 11.45
C LEU A 587 -4.95 -7.19 10.79
N SER A 588 -4.79 -8.03 9.77
CA SER A 588 -5.92 -8.73 9.14
C SER A 588 -6.71 -9.55 10.15
N VAL A 589 -6.03 -10.35 10.99
CA VAL A 589 -6.68 -11.12 12.07
C VAL A 589 -7.42 -10.19 13.04
N PHE A 590 -6.79 -9.11 13.51
CA PHE A 590 -7.43 -8.18 14.44
C PHE A 590 -8.68 -7.51 13.84
N PHE A 591 -8.59 -6.93 12.64
CA PHE A 591 -9.72 -6.26 11.99
C PHE A 591 -10.86 -7.23 11.68
N ASN A 592 -10.56 -8.45 11.22
CA ASN A 592 -11.60 -9.43 10.93
C ASN A 592 -12.32 -9.89 12.22
N LEU A 593 -11.56 -10.13 13.30
CA LEU A 593 -12.15 -10.48 14.60
C LEU A 593 -12.97 -9.33 15.19
N TYR A 594 -12.49 -8.08 15.03
CA TYR A 594 -13.22 -6.88 15.44
C TYR A 594 -14.56 -6.76 14.70
N LEU A 595 -14.56 -6.80 13.36
CA LEU A 595 -15.78 -6.67 12.56
C LEU A 595 -16.75 -7.85 12.78
N MET A 596 -16.23 -9.03 13.10
CA MET A 596 -17.04 -10.21 13.40
C MET A 596 -17.82 -10.05 14.73
N LEU A 597 -17.25 -9.37 15.72
CA LEU A 597 -17.89 -9.11 17.01
C LEU A 597 -18.92 -7.96 16.98
N GLU A 598 -18.89 -7.10 15.95
CA GLU A 598 -19.91 -6.06 15.70
C GLU A 598 -21.21 -6.63 15.09
N LEU A 599 -21.23 -7.91 14.70
CA LEU A 599 -22.41 -8.56 14.13
C LEU A 599 -23.42 -8.98 15.20
N ASP A 600 -24.71 -8.97 14.83
CA ASP A 600 -25.81 -9.29 15.73
C ASP A 600 -25.78 -10.74 16.26
N LEU A 601 -26.30 -10.94 17.48
CA LEU A 601 -26.34 -12.25 18.15
C LEU A 601 -27.16 -13.27 17.35
N HIS A 602 -28.22 -12.85 16.66
CA HIS A 602 -29.01 -13.74 15.82
C HIS A 602 -28.19 -14.31 14.65
N THR A 603 -27.23 -13.54 14.13
CA THR A 603 -26.30 -14.00 13.08
C THR A 603 -25.39 -15.12 13.59
N TRP A 604 -24.87 -14.98 14.82
CA TRP A 604 -24.07 -16.00 15.47
C TRP A 604 -24.83 -17.32 15.67
N ILE A 605 -26.10 -17.24 16.10
CA ILE A 605 -26.94 -18.43 16.28
C ILE A 605 -27.12 -19.17 14.95
N ARG A 606 -27.44 -18.46 13.87
CA ARG A 606 -27.62 -19.04 12.52
C ARG A 606 -26.35 -19.72 12.04
N PHE A 607 -25.23 -19.03 12.19
CA PHE A 607 -23.91 -19.53 11.82
C PHE A 607 -23.55 -20.81 12.59
N LEU A 608 -23.82 -20.84 13.90
CA LEU A 608 -23.60 -22.02 14.74
C LEU A 608 -24.45 -23.21 14.30
N VAL A 609 -25.74 -22.99 13.99
CA VAL A 609 -26.64 -24.03 13.46
C VAL A 609 -26.07 -24.61 12.16
N TRP A 610 -25.59 -23.78 11.25
CA TRP A 610 -24.97 -24.24 10.01
C TRP A 610 -23.70 -25.07 10.27
N LEU A 611 -22.83 -24.64 11.19
CA LEU A 611 -21.63 -25.40 11.55
C LEU A 611 -21.97 -26.77 12.17
N ILE A 612 -23.01 -26.86 13.00
CA ILE A 612 -23.47 -28.12 13.58
C ILE A 612 -23.86 -29.13 12.48
N ILE A 613 -24.60 -28.67 11.46
CA ILE A 613 -24.97 -29.52 10.31
C ILE A 613 -23.70 -30.02 9.59
N GLY A 614 -22.73 -29.13 9.37
CA GLY A 614 -21.45 -29.50 8.78
C GLY A 614 -20.70 -30.54 9.61
N PHE A 615 -20.60 -30.33 10.93
CA PHE A 615 -19.94 -31.27 11.82
C PHE A 615 -20.59 -32.64 11.80
N LEU A 616 -21.92 -32.73 11.76
CA LEU A 616 -22.62 -34.00 11.59
C LEU A 616 -22.21 -34.71 10.30
N ILE A 617 -22.10 -33.99 9.18
CA ILE A 617 -21.64 -34.55 7.90
C ILE A 617 -20.19 -35.01 7.99
N TYR A 618 -19.30 -34.20 8.57
CA TYR A 618 -17.88 -34.52 8.67
C TYR A 618 -17.60 -35.74 9.56
N PHE A 619 -18.21 -35.81 10.74
CA PHE A 619 -18.00 -36.93 11.68
C PHE A 619 -18.67 -38.22 11.21
N CYS A 620 -19.83 -38.15 10.53
CA CYS A 620 -20.53 -39.34 10.02
C CYS A 620 -19.95 -39.86 8.69
N TYR A 621 -19.55 -38.96 7.78
CA TYR A 621 -19.11 -39.30 6.41
C TYR A 621 -17.64 -38.95 6.15
N GLY A 622 -17.26 -37.68 6.35
CA GLY A 622 -15.96 -37.13 5.90
C GLY A 622 -14.75 -37.85 6.48
N ILE A 623 -14.72 -38.07 7.80
CA ILE A 623 -13.56 -38.69 8.49
C ILE A 623 -13.27 -40.12 8.01
N ARG A 624 -14.32 -40.87 7.62
CA ARG A 624 -14.25 -42.26 7.15
C ARG A 624 -13.87 -42.35 5.67
N ASN A 625 -14.25 -41.34 4.87
CA ASN A 625 -14.08 -41.34 3.42
C ASN A 625 -12.92 -40.49 2.90
N SER A 626 -12.24 -39.73 3.78
CA SER A 626 -11.03 -38.96 3.48
C SER A 626 -9.98 -39.79 2.73
N VAL A 627 -9.53 -39.26 1.59
CA VAL A 627 -8.51 -39.88 0.73
C VAL A 627 -7.16 -39.96 1.44
N GLU A 628 -6.77 -38.91 2.16
CA GLU A 628 -5.51 -38.89 2.93
C GLU A 628 -5.54 -39.88 4.10
N GLY A 629 -6.73 -40.11 4.68
CA GLY A 629 -6.95 -41.18 5.65
C GLY A 629 -6.65 -42.57 5.08
N ARG A 630 -7.08 -42.85 3.84
CA ARG A 630 -6.81 -44.13 3.15
C ARG A 630 -5.33 -44.29 2.81
N LYS A 631 -4.69 -43.26 2.23
CA LYS A 631 -3.26 -43.28 1.88
C LYS A 631 -2.38 -43.62 3.09
N ARG A 632 -2.66 -43.00 4.24
CA ARG A 632 -1.91 -43.23 5.48
C ARG A 632 -2.10 -44.66 6.02
N ASN A 633 -3.33 -45.18 6.00
CA ASN A 633 -3.59 -46.56 6.39
C ASN A 633 -2.85 -47.55 5.49
N SER A 634 -2.81 -47.31 4.17
CA SER A 634 -2.01 -48.11 3.23
C SER A 634 -0.50 -48.03 3.51
N GLN A 635 0.04 -46.85 3.82
CA GLN A 635 1.45 -46.70 4.20
C GLN A 635 1.78 -47.39 5.53
N GLN A 636 0.87 -47.39 6.51
CA GLN A 636 1.06 -48.12 7.77
C GLN A 636 1.04 -49.64 7.57
N LEU A 637 0.12 -50.14 6.72
CA LEU A 637 0.08 -51.57 6.35
C LEU A 637 1.38 -52.00 5.64
N GLN A 638 1.91 -51.19 4.73
CA GLN A 638 3.20 -51.44 4.08
C GLN A 638 4.39 -51.42 5.06
N LEU A 639 4.34 -50.59 6.10
CA LEU A 639 5.35 -50.55 7.16
C LEU A 639 5.23 -51.74 8.13
N GLU A 640 4.03 -52.27 8.35
CA GLU A 640 3.80 -53.49 9.10
C GLU A 640 4.21 -54.74 8.32
N GLU A 641 3.98 -54.80 7.01
CA GLU A 641 4.52 -55.84 6.11
C GLU A 641 6.05 -55.81 5.98
N ARG A 642 6.69 -54.66 6.26
CA ARG A 642 8.17 -54.52 6.27
C ARG A 642 8.83 -54.92 7.59
N LYS A 643 8.08 -55.31 8.62
CA LYS A 643 8.69 -55.94 9.80
C LYS A 643 9.17 -57.34 9.41
N PRO A 644 10.46 -57.68 9.59
CA PRO A 644 10.95 -58.99 9.19
C PRO A 644 10.35 -60.07 10.09
N ASP A 645 9.56 -60.95 9.50
CA ASP A 645 9.36 -62.28 10.06
C ASP A 645 10.71 -63.02 10.10
N SER A 646 10.89 -63.77 11.18
CA SER A 646 12.03 -64.59 11.56
C SER A 646 12.90 -65.21 10.44
N TYR A 647 14.21 -65.12 10.67
CA TYR A 647 15.30 -66.03 10.24
C TYR A 647 15.48 -66.37 8.75
N SER A 648 16.59 -65.90 8.17
CA SER A 648 17.34 -66.61 7.11
C SER A 648 18.80 -66.14 7.11
N PRO A 649 19.80 -67.01 6.90
CA PRO A 649 21.19 -66.70 7.19
C PRO A 649 21.87 -65.85 6.12
N TYR A 650 22.80 -65.06 6.62
CA TYR A 650 23.81 -64.25 5.96
C TYR A 650 24.32 -64.80 4.62
N ASN A 651 24.35 -63.97 3.57
CA ASN A 651 25.15 -64.19 2.37
C ASN A 651 25.87 -62.88 2.01
N PRO A 652 27.22 -62.79 2.12
CA PRO A 652 27.96 -61.57 1.88
C PRO A 652 28.49 -61.56 0.45
N ASP A 653 27.64 -61.35 -0.55
CA ASP A 653 28.10 -61.15 -1.93
C ASP A 653 27.10 -60.32 -2.74
N ARG A 654 27.19 -59.00 -2.61
CA ARG A 654 26.79 -58.03 -3.64
C ARG A 654 27.22 -56.61 -3.25
N CYS A 655 28.50 -56.34 -3.42
CA CYS A 655 29.02 -54.98 -3.48
C CYS A 655 30.06 -54.92 -4.60
N MET A 656 29.60 -54.85 -5.86
CA MET A 656 30.42 -54.43 -7.00
C MET A 656 29.53 -54.13 -8.20
N ARG A 657 29.19 -52.85 -8.39
CA ARG A 657 29.04 -52.17 -9.68
C ARG A 657 28.47 -50.76 -9.46
N ALA A 658 29.35 -49.77 -9.54
CA ALA A 658 29.17 -48.52 -10.30
C ALA A 658 30.23 -47.50 -9.87
N SER A 659 31.43 -47.60 -10.46
CA SER A 659 32.42 -46.52 -10.47
C SER A 659 32.94 -46.39 -11.89
N GLY A 660 32.58 -45.30 -12.55
CA GLY A 660 33.03 -44.95 -13.90
C GLY A 660 32.92 -43.44 -14.09
N PHE A 661 34.07 -42.79 -13.95
CA PHE A 661 34.30 -41.36 -14.19
C PHE A 661 34.24 -41.04 -15.69
N TYR A 662 33.58 -39.93 -16.03
CA TYR A 662 33.98 -39.03 -17.12
C TYR A 662 33.72 -37.59 -16.68
N GLN A 663 34.73 -36.74 -16.86
CA GLN A 663 34.78 -35.35 -16.40
C GLN A 663 35.28 -34.49 -17.56
N GLN A 664 34.49 -33.49 -17.97
CA GLN A 664 34.87 -32.31 -18.79
C GLN A 664 33.63 -31.39 -18.95
N PRO A 665 33.80 -30.09 -19.25
CA PRO A 665 34.38 -29.02 -18.45
C PRO A 665 33.29 -28.11 -17.84
N HIS A 666 33.63 -27.36 -16.79
CA HIS A 666 32.73 -26.40 -16.15
C HIS A 666 32.30 -25.28 -17.11
N SER A 667 31.03 -25.28 -17.50
CA SER A 667 30.28 -24.09 -17.88
C SER A 667 29.84 -23.35 -16.61
N ALA A 668 29.94 -22.02 -16.65
CA ALA A 668 29.64 -21.15 -15.52
C ALA A 668 28.21 -21.37 -14.98
N ASP A 669 28.12 -21.66 -13.69
CA ASP A 669 26.92 -21.99 -12.93
C ASP A 669 26.13 -20.70 -12.59
N PRO A 670 24.90 -20.49 -13.12
CA PRO A 670 24.14 -19.27 -12.85
C PRO A 670 22.88 -19.58 -12.04
N LYS A 671 22.98 -20.29 -10.92
CA LYS A 671 21.80 -20.59 -10.07
C LYS A 671 22.10 -20.45 -8.58
N GLN A 672 22.40 -19.22 -8.17
CA GLN A 672 22.43 -18.83 -6.76
C GLN A 672 21.00 -18.67 -6.20
N LYS A 673 20.73 -19.46 -5.17
CA LYS A 673 19.51 -19.55 -4.34
C LYS A 673 19.22 -18.22 -3.61
N MET A 674 17.96 -17.78 -3.54
CA MET A 674 17.54 -16.72 -2.60
C MET A 674 17.16 -17.35 -1.24
N ARG A 675 17.66 -16.73 -0.16
CA ARG A 675 17.37 -16.94 1.27
C ARG A 675 16.63 -15.70 1.79
N VAL A 676 15.70 -15.84 2.75
CA VAL A 676 14.97 -14.68 3.31
C VAL A 676 15.94 -13.81 4.09
N PRO A 677 15.81 -12.48 3.99
CA PRO A 677 16.76 -11.59 4.56
C PRO A 677 16.62 -11.48 6.08
N SER A 678 17.68 -11.84 6.80
CA SER A 678 17.87 -11.45 8.20
C SER A 678 17.70 -9.92 8.35
N TRP A 679 17.46 -9.38 9.55
CA TRP A 679 17.39 -7.92 9.76
C TRP A 679 18.61 -7.19 9.18
N SER A 680 19.78 -7.86 9.16
CA SER A 680 20.97 -7.35 8.48
C SER A 680 20.80 -7.23 6.97
N GLN A 681 20.08 -8.14 6.32
CA GLN A 681 19.83 -8.15 4.89
C GLN A 681 18.67 -7.21 4.51
N ALA A 682 17.63 -7.06 5.35
CA ALA A 682 16.58 -6.06 5.16
C ALA A 682 17.14 -4.63 5.35
N HIS A 683 17.96 -4.43 6.38
CA HIS A 683 18.76 -3.21 6.53
C HIS A 683 19.67 -3.02 5.31
N SER A 684 20.38 -4.07 4.85
CA SER A 684 21.23 -3.95 3.66
C SER A 684 20.44 -3.63 2.38
N ALA A 685 19.17 -4.02 2.31
CA ALA A 685 18.29 -3.73 1.18
C ALA A 685 17.83 -2.26 1.20
N LEU A 686 17.45 -1.75 2.37
CA LEU A 686 17.05 -0.35 2.55
C LEU A 686 18.24 0.62 2.43
N SER A 687 19.44 0.17 2.79
CA SER A 687 20.69 0.94 2.77
C SER A 687 21.55 0.71 1.52
N ARG A 688 21.00 0.13 0.43
CA ARG A 688 21.76 -0.05 -0.82
C ARG A 688 22.16 1.32 -1.37
N LYS A 689 23.44 1.49 -1.70
CA LYS A 689 23.95 2.72 -2.30
C LYS A 689 24.28 2.48 -3.76
N LYS A 690 23.92 3.44 -4.61
CA LYS A 690 24.23 3.38 -6.05
C LYS A 690 25.71 3.68 -6.29
N LEU A 691 26.40 2.76 -6.97
CA LEU A 691 27.79 2.96 -7.40
C LEU A 691 27.80 3.61 -8.78
N ILE A 692 28.39 4.80 -8.90
CA ILE A 692 28.51 5.50 -10.17
C ILE A 692 29.89 5.18 -10.77
N LEU A 693 29.92 4.29 -11.76
CA LEU A 693 31.09 4.07 -12.59
C LEU A 693 31.21 5.26 -13.57
N GLN A 694 32.42 5.82 -13.71
CA GLN A 694 32.68 6.97 -14.61
C GLN A 694 32.39 6.68 -16.10
N SER A 695 32.08 5.43 -16.48
CA SER A 695 31.91 4.95 -17.85
C SER A 695 30.46 4.65 -18.28
N ASP A 696 29.44 4.98 -17.48
CA ASP A 696 28.04 4.78 -17.91
C ASP A 696 27.64 5.85 -18.95
N ASP A 697 27.65 5.46 -20.22
CA ASP A 697 27.20 6.26 -21.36
C ASP A 697 25.78 6.79 -21.14
N THR A 698 25.61 8.10 -21.31
CA THR A 698 24.31 8.77 -21.15
C THR A 698 23.42 8.48 -22.35
N LYS A 699 22.19 8.00 -22.12
CA LYS A 699 21.17 7.81 -23.17
C LYS A 699 20.53 9.12 -23.63
N LEU A 700 20.72 10.21 -22.89
CA LEU A 700 20.22 11.56 -23.17
C LEU A 700 21.25 12.38 -23.97
N ALA A 701 20.78 13.27 -24.84
CA ALA A 701 21.63 14.09 -25.69
C ALA A 701 22.19 15.33 -24.95
N LYS A 702 23.51 15.56 -25.04
CA LYS A 702 24.19 16.71 -24.44
C LYS A 702 24.05 17.98 -25.29
N VAL A 703 22.94 18.69 -25.13
CA VAL A 703 22.58 19.85 -25.96
C VAL A 703 22.62 21.20 -25.24
N LEU A 704 22.51 21.23 -23.90
CA LEU A 704 22.33 22.44 -23.11
C LEU A 704 23.65 23.15 -22.77
N THR A 705 23.66 24.46 -22.95
CA THR A 705 24.76 25.38 -22.59
C THR A 705 24.54 26.00 -21.21
N THR A 706 25.55 26.70 -20.67
CA THR A 706 25.42 27.43 -19.39
C THR A 706 24.33 28.50 -19.44
N LEU A 707 24.12 29.14 -20.59
CA LEU A 707 23.04 30.12 -20.77
C LEU A 707 21.68 29.44 -20.75
N ASP A 708 21.53 28.31 -21.44
CA ASP A 708 20.28 27.53 -21.42
C ASP A 708 19.93 27.06 -20.01
N LEU A 709 20.93 26.62 -19.24
CA LEU A 709 20.75 26.23 -17.84
C LEU A 709 20.39 27.40 -16.94
N THR A 710 21.02 28.57 -17.14
CA THR A 710 20.70 29.77 -16.36
C THR A 710 19.29 30.26 -16.70
N ALA A 711 18.91 30.29 -17.98
CA ALA A 711 17.57 30.65 -18.42
C ALA A 711 16.52 29.63 -17.94
N LEU A 712 16.84 28.34 -17.90
CA LEU A 712 15.97 27.32 -17.31
C LEU A 712 15.75 27.57 -15.80
N GLY A 713 16.81 27.89 -15.05
CA GLY A 713 16.73 28.21 -13.63
C GLY A 713 15.96 29.51 -13.36
N VAL A 714 16.23 30.57 -14.11
CA VAL A 714 15.52 31.86 -13.99
C VAL A 714 14.07 31.72 -14.44
N GLY A 715 13.81 31.04 -15.55
CA GLY A 715 12.47 30.81 -16.08
C GLY A 715 11.61 30.00 -15.12
N SER A 716 12.13 28.91 -14.55
CA SER A 716 11.40 28.08 -13.57
C SER A 716 11.05 28.83 -12.29
N THR A 717 11.96 29.66 -11.77
CA THR A 717 11.80 30.39 -10.50
C THR A 717 11.04 31.72 -10.64
N LEU A 718 11.24 32.49 -11.72
CA LEU A 718 10.48 33.72 -12.00
C LEU A 718 9.11 33.41 -12.60
N GLY A 719 8.20 32.93 -11.76
CA GLY A 719 6.83 32.62 -12.16
C GLY A 719 5.81 33.20 -11.19
N VAL A 720 4.91 32.32 -10.73
CA VAL A 720 3.80 32.63 -9.82
C VAL A 720 4.25 33.40 -8.58
N GLY A 721 5.45 33.15 -8.08
CA GLY A 721 6.00 33.87 -6.94
C GLY A 721 6.03 35.39 -7.15
N VAL A 722 6.56 35.85 -8.29
CA VAL A 722 6.73 37.30 -8.56
C VAL A 722 5.40 37.92 -8.91
N TYR A 723 4.64 37.22 -9.76
CA TYR A 723 3.46 37.75 -10.41
C TYR A 723 2.21 37.74 -9.52
N VAL A 724 2.10 36.78 -8.60
CA VAL A 724 0.91 36.61 -7.75
C VAL A 724 1.27 36.71 -6.27
N LEU A 725 2.23 35.89 -5.82
CA LEU A 725 2.48 35.68 -4.40
C LEU A 725 3.00 36.94 -3.68
N ALA A 726 3.79 37.78 -4.35
CA ALA A 726 4.28 39.03 -3.77
C ALA A 726 3.14 39.95 -3.30
N GLY A 727 2.06 40.06 -4.07
CA GLY A 727 0.87 40.84 -3.72
C GLY A 727 0.03 40.18 -2.63
N GLU A 728 -0.20 38.86 -2.73
CA GLU A 728 -0.93 38.09 -1.71
C GLU A 728 -0.25 38.18 -0.34
N VAL A 729 1.06 37.97 -0.27
CA VAL A 729 1.84 38.01 0.98
C VAL A 729 1.91 39.44 1.54
N ALA A 730 2.07 40.45 0.67
CA ALA A 730 2.01 41.84 1.09
C ALA A 730 0.66 42.15 1.75
N LYS A 731 -0.46 41.76 1.12
CA LYS A 731 -1.79 42.05 1.65
C LYS A 731 -2.12 41.30 2.93
N THR A 732 -1.88 40.00 2.96
CA THR A 732 -2.46 39.10 3.96
C THR A 732 -1.53 38.72 5.10
N THR A 733 -0.20 38.84 4.93
CA THR A 733 0.76 38.17 5.82
C THR A 733 1.86 39.08 6.33
N ALA A 734 2.54 39.86 5.48
CA ALA A 734 3.76 40.60 5.85
C ALA A 734 3.63 42.13 5.72
N GLY A 735 2.68 42.65 4.93
CA GLY A 735 2.63 44.09 4.63
C GLY A 735 3.83 44.52 3.78
N PRO A 736 4.29 45.77 3.90
CA PRO A 736 5.52 46.26 3.28
C PRO A 736 6.76 45.43 3.64
N ALA A 737 6.79 44.81 4.83
CA ALA A 737 7.86 43.93 5.27
C ALA A 737 7.99 42.63 4.47
N VAL A 738 7.15 42.39 3.46
CA VAL A 738 7.32 41.32 2.46
C VAL A 738 8.72 41.35 1.81
N ILE A 739 9.37 42.52 1.71
CA ILE A 739 10.76 42.62 1.24
C ILE A 739 11.75 41.88 2.15
N VAL A 740 11.54 41.92 3.46
CA VAL A 740 12.35 41.18 4.45
C VAL A 740 12.04 39.69 4.35
N SER A 741 10.76 39.35 4.14
CA SER A 741 10.33 37.96 3.92
C SER A 741 11.04 37.34 2.70
N PHE A 742 11.08 38.06 1.56
CA PHE A 742 11.82 37.60 0.38
C PHE A 742 13.33 37.57 0.59
N LEU A 743 13.91 38.48 1.38
CA LEU A 743 15.33 38.44 1.73
C LEU A 743 15.68 37.18 2.54
N ILE A 744 14.88 36.84 3.55
CA ILE A 744 15.07 35.61 4.35
C ILE A 744 14.94 34.37 3.48
N ALA A 745 13.91 34.33 2.62
CA ALA A 745 13.70 33.24 1.68
C ALA A 745 14.87 33.10 0.69
N ALA A 746 15.40 34.21 0.15
CA ALA A 746 16.55 34.22 -0.75
C ALA A 746 17.81 33.67 -0.07
N LEU A 747 18.07 34.09 1.18
CA LEU A 747 19.20 33.58 1.95
C LEU A 747 19.12 32.06 2.17
N ALA A 748 17.93 31.55 2.54
CA ALA A 748 17.70 30.11 2.67
C ALA A 748 18.00 29.36 1.36
N SER A 749 17.48 29.88 0.24
CA SER A 749 17.66 29.30 -1.09
C SER A 749 19.08 29.37 -1.61
N VAL A 750 19.84 30.44 -1.31
CA VAL A 750 21.27 30.53 -1.66
C VAL A 750 22.09 29.49 -0.89
N LEU A 751 21.85 29.31 0.41
CA LEU A 751 22.56 28.31 1.20
C LEU A 751 22.29 26.88 0.69
N ALA A 752 21.04 26.58 0.35
CA ALA A 752 20.67 25.32 -0.30
C ALA A 752 21.28 25.20 -1.71
N GLY A 753 21.19 26.25 -2.52
CA GLY A 753 21.69 26.32 -3.89
C GLY A 753 23.19 26.06 -3.99
N LEU A 754 23.99 26.56 -3.06
CA LEU A 754 25.42 26.24 -2.98
C LEU A 754 25.65 24.73 -2.78
N CYS A 755 24.85 24.08 -1.92
CA CYS A 755 24.92 22.63 -1.71
C CYS A 755 24.54 21.84 -2.98
N TYR A 756 23.49 22.28 -3.69
CA TYR A 756 23.10 21.72 -4.99
C TYR A 756 24.18 21.90 -6.06
N ALA A 757 24.86 23.06 -6.08
CA ALA A 757 25.93 23.35 -7.02
C ALA A 757 27.13 22.41 -6.85
N GLU A 758 27.60 22.16 -5.61
CA GLU A 758 28.69 21.21 -5.36
C GLU A 758 28.28 19.79 -5.75
N PHE A 759 27.09 19.36 -5.36
CA PHE A 759 26.65 17.99 -5.65
C PHE A 759 26.39 17.77 -7.14
N GLY A 760 25.73 18.70 -7.82
CA GLY A 760 25.47 18.61 -9.25
C GLY A 760 26.73 18.65 -10.11
N ALA A 761 27.76 19.37 -9.67
CA ALA A 761 29.08 19.31 -10.30
C ALA A 761 29.78 17.95 -10.08
N ARG A 762 29.53 17.30 -8.94
CA ARG A 762 30.14 16.00 -8.58
C ARG A 762 29.44 14.81 -9.23
N VAL A 763 28.12 14.85 -9.33
CA VAL A 763 27.27 13.78 -9.89
C VAL A 763 26.32 14.37 -10.94
N PRO A 764 26.79 14.58 -12.18
CA PRO A 764 26.00 15.17 -13.26
C PRO A 764 25.12 14.10 -13.93
N LYS A 765 24.22 13.50 -13.15
CA LYS A 765 23.23 12.49 -13.57
C LYS A 765 21.81 13.03 -13.43
N ALA A 766 20.87 12.53 -14.22
CA ALA A 766 19.49 12.99 -14.25
C ALA A 766 18.78 12.51 -12.98
N GLY A 767 18.07 13.42 -12.30
CA GLY A 767 17.30 13.13 -11.08
C GLY A 767 17.71 13.90 -9.81
N SER A 768 18.66 14.85 -9.89
CA SER A 768 19.11 15.73 -8.79
C SER A 768 19.12 15.06 -7.39
N ALA A 769 18.38 15.59 -6.41
CA ALA A 769 18.38 15.17 -5.01
C ALA A 769 18.03 13.69 -4.79
N TYR A 770 17.26 13.08 -5.69
CA TYR A 770 17.01 11.64 -5.67
C TYR A 770 18.31 10.85 -5.85
N VAL A 771 19.06 11.15 -6.93
CA VAL A 771 20.35 10.48 -7.20
C VAL A 771 21.35 10.80 -6.09
N TYR A 772 21.35 12.03 -5.57
CA TYR A 772 22.29 12.47 -4.53
C TYR A 772 22.09 11.67 -3.24
N SER A 773 20.84 11.50 -2.84
CA SER A 773 20.46 10.70 -1.67
C SER A 773 20.74 9.21 -1.87
N TYR A 774 20.58 8.70 -3.11
CA TYR A 774 20.87 7.30 -3.44
C TYR A 774 22.36 6.97 -3.32
N VAL A 775 23.23 7.89 -3.74
CA VAL A 775 24.68 7.71 -3.65
C VAL A 775 25.16 7.86 -2.20
N CYS A 776 24.63 8.83 -1.43
CA CYS A 776 25.15 9.15 -0.10
C CYS A 776 24.58 8.27 1.00
N ILE A 777 23.26 8.11 1.04
CA ILE A 777 22.53 7.60 2.20
C ILE A 777 21.99 6.21 1.90
N GLY A 778 21.22 6.06 0.83
CA GLY A 778 20.76 4.76 0.35
C GLY A 778 19.39 4.80 -0.34
N GLU A 779 19.00 3.65 -0.87
CA GLU A 779 17.83 3.43 -1.71
C GLU A 779 16.51 3.92 -1.08
N PHE A 780 16.25 3.61 0.19
CA PHE A 780 14.98 3.97 0.85
C PHE A 780 14.79 5.49 0.94
N PHE A 781 15.81 6.19 1.44
CA PHE A 781 15.79 7.64 1.53
C PHE A 781 15.80 8.29 0.14
N ALA A 782 16.51 7.70 -0.83
CA ALA A 782 16.43 8.14 -2.21
C ALA A 782 14.99 8.08 -2.71
N PHE A 783 14.28 6.96 -2.50
CA PHE A 783 12.88 6.83 -2.90
C PHE A 783 12.00 7.91 -2.28
N ILE A 784 12.09 8.13 -0.96
CA ILE A 784 11.32 9.18 -0.27
C ILE A 784 11.54 10.55 -0.93
N ILE A 785 12.80 10.90 -1.17
CA ILE A 785 13.15 12.17 -1.80
C ILE A 785 12.69 12.23 -3.26
N GLY A 786 12.85 11.16 -4.03
CA GLY A 786 12.38 11.12 -5.43
C GLY A 786 10.86 11.23 -5.55
N TRP A 787 10.11 10.53 -4.69
CA TRP A 787 8.64 10.61 -4.62
C TRP A 787 8.16 12.01 -4.20
N ASN A 788 8.93 12.65 -3.32
CA ASN A 788 8.72 14.01 -2.90
C ASN A 788 9.01 15.04 -4.02
N LEU A 789 10.08 14.85 -4.80
CA LEU A 789 10.36 15.69 -5.97
C LEU A 789 9.26 15.55 -7.05
N ILE A 790 8.70 14.35 -7.24
CA ILE A 790 7.58 14.16 -8.19
C ILE A 790 6.38 15.03 -7.78
N LEU A 791 6.03 15.04 -6.49
CA LEU A 791 4.97 15.90 -5.96
C LEU A 791 5.27 17.37 -6.21
N GLU A 792 6.49 17.79 -5.88
CA GLU A 792 6.95 19.17 -6.03
C GLU A 792 6.75 19.68 -7.47
N TYR A 793 7.26 18.96 -8.47
CA TYR A 793 7.13 19.42 -9.86
C TYR A 793 5.71 19.27 -10.43
N LEU A 794 4.91 18.29 -9.97
CA LEU A 794 3.49 18.18 -10.32
C LEU A 794 2.71 19.42 -9.84
N ILE A 795 2.87 19.77 -8.56
CA ILE A 795 2.20 20.92 -7.96
C ILE A 795 2.73 22.23 -8.55
N GLY A 796 4.05 22.36 -8.71
CA GLY A 796 4.68 23.54 -9.30
C GLY A 796 4.12 23.83 -10.69
N SER A 797 4.03 22.80 -11.53
CA SER A 797 3.44 22.92 -12.87
C SER A 797 1.95 23.26 -12.82
N ALA A 798 1.18 22.63 -11.92
CA ALA A 798 -0.25 22.91 -11.74
C ALA A 798 -0.50 24.35 -11.26
N SER A 799 0.34 24.87 -10.37
CA SER A 799 0.26 26.25 -9.88
C SER A 799 0.54 27.28 -10.99
N CYS A 800 1.49 26.99 -11.89
CA CYS A 800 1.77 27.85 -13.05
C CYS A 800 0.59 27.90 -14.02
N LEU A 801 -0.05 26.75 -14.29
CA LEU A 801 -1.27 26.68 -15.11
C LEU A 801 -2.41 27.51 -14.50
N LYS A 802 -2.61 27.39 -13.18
CA LYS A 802 -3.61 28.17 -12.45
C LYS A 802 -3.34 29.67 -12.52
N ALA A 803 -2.11 30.09 -12.34
CA ALA A 803 -1.75 31.50 -12.49
C ALA A 803 -1.95 32.01 -13.92
N LEU A 804 -1.62 31.19 -14.93
CA LEU A 804 -1.92 31.52 -16.33
C LEU A 804 -3.42 31.74 -16.55
N PHE A 805 -4.26 30.82 -16.05
CA PHE A 805 -5.71 30.98 -16.10
C PHE A 805 -6.15 32.31 -15.49
N LEU A 806 -5.68 32.65 -14.28
CA LEU A 806 -6.07 33.89 -13.58
C LEU A 806 -5.66 35.16 -14.35
N TYR A 807 -4.49 35.17 -14.98
CA TYR A 807 -4.04 36.30 -15.80
C TYR A 807 -4.85 36.43 -17.10
N PHE A 808 -5.17 35.31 -17.75
CA PHE A 808 -6.05 35.31 -18.92
C PHE A 808 -7.48 35.75 -18.55
N ASP A 809 -7.98 35.32 -17.39
CA ASP A 809 -9.31 35.68 -16.89
C ASP A 809 -9.38 37.17 -16.55
N ASN A 810 -8.35 37.72 -15.92
CA ASN A 810 -8.25 39.17 -15.66
C ASN A 810 -8.26 39.99 -16.96
N LEU A 811 -7.53 39.56 -17.99
CA LEU A 811 -7.55 40.17 -19.33
C LEU A 811 -8.93 40.09 -19.99
N ALA A 812 -9.72 39.05 -19.65
CA ALA A 812 -11.10 38.86 -20.09
C ALA A 812 -12.14 39.44 -19.11
N ASN A 813 -11.73 40.34 -18.20
CA ASN A 813 -12.58 40.93 -17.16
C ASN A 813 -13.36 39.89 -16.31
N ASN A 814 -12.68 38.82 -15.91
CA ASN A 814 -13.18 37.71 -15.09
C ASN A 814 -14.35 36.91 -15.71
N SER A 815 -14.54 37.00 -17.04
CA SER A 815 -15.64 36.32 -17.74
C SER A 815 -15.51 34.79 -17.72
N MET A 816 -14.27 34.27 -17.75
CA MET A 816 -14.04 32.81 -17.78
C MET A 816 -14.30 32.16 -16.43
N SER A 817 -13.86 32.77 -15.32
CA SER A 817 -14.19 32.26 -13.99
C SER A 817 -15.69 32.32 -13.71
N HIS A 818 -16.37 33.41 -14.09
CA HIS A 818 -17.83 33.47 -13.97
C HIS A 818 -18.55 32.39 -14.77
N TYR A 819 -18.12 32.15 -16.03
CA TYR A 819 -18.70 31.08 -16.85
C TYR A 819 -18.49 29.70 -16.22
N PHE A 820 -17.29 29.39 -15.73
CA PHE A 820 -17.00 28.11 -15.09
C PHE A 820 -17.66 27.95 -13.72
N GLN A 821 -17.80 29.01 -12.93
CA GLN A 821 -18.58 28.99 -11.69
C GLN A 821 -20.05 28.69 -11.95
N GLN A 822 -20.63 29.21 -13.04
CA GLN A 822 -22.01 28.94 -13.41
C GLN A 822 -22.20 27.52 -13.97
N THR A 823 -21.26 27.05 -14.80
CA THR A 823 -21.42 25.80 -15.56
C THR A 823 -20.91 24.58 -14.81
N MET A 824 -19.83 24.72 -14.04
CA MET A 824 -19.12 23.64 -13.35
C MET A 824 -18.65 24.06 -11.94
N PRO A 825 -19.57 24.46 -11.05
CA PRO A 825 -19.23 24.76 -9.66
C PRO A 825 -18.73 23.49 -8.96
N MET A 826 -17.72 23.65 -8.11
CA MET A 826 -17.22 22.60 -7.24
C MET A 826 -17.51 22.96 -5.78
N MET A 827 -18.20 22.05 -5.08
CA MET A 827 -18.69 22.25 -3.72
C MET A 827 -17.75 21.58 -2.71
N GLY A 828 -16.78 22.34 -2.17
CA GLY A 828 -15.96 21.88 -1.05
C GLY A 828 -14.88 22.89 -0.65
N GLY A 829 -14.80 23.27 0.63
CA GLY A 829 -13.81 24.25 1.10
C GLY A 829 -12.33 23.83 1.01
N GLN A 830 -12.06 22.59 0.59
CA GLN A 830 -10.71 22.07 0.33
C GLN A 830 -10.39 21.90 -1.17
N VAL A 831 -11.39 22.08 -2.05
CA VAL A 831 -11.30 21.96 -3.51
C VAL A 831 -11.57 23.35 -4.11
N GLY A 832 -11.24 23.57 -5.37
CA GLY A 832 -11.56 24.83 -6.05
C GLY A 832 -13.05 25.12 -6.10
N THR A 833 -13.37 26.41 -6.20
CA THR A 833 -14.76 26.87 -6.39
C THR A 833 -15.38 26.44 -7.72
N TYR A 834 -14.57 26.13 -8.74
CA TYR A 834 -15.00 25.69 -10.06
C TYR A 834 -13.97 24.77 -10.73
N ALA A 835 -14.44 23.98 -11.70
CA ALA A 835 -13.59 23.14 -12.56
C ALA A 835 -12.87 23.95 -13.63
N ASP A 836 -11.55 23.98 -13.59
CA ASP A 836 -10.72 24.69 -14.55
C ASP A 836 -10.23 23.76 -15.66
N ILE A 837 -11.13 23.53 -16.62
CA ILE A 837 -10.84 22.73 -17.82
C ILE A 837 -9.78 23.40 -18.70
N PHE A 838 -9.70 24.74 -18.69
CA PHE A 838 -8.70 25.47 -19.45
C PHE A 838 -7.28 25.07 -19.04
N SER A 839 -6.99 25.04 -17.74
CA SER A 839 -5.71 24.58 -17.20
C SER A 839 -5.41 23.11 -17.53
N LEU A 840 -6.42 22.24 -17.52
CA LEU A 840 -6.26 20.82 -17.90
C LEU A 840 -5.84 20.67 -19.37
N VAL A 841 -6.55 21.33 -20.28
CA VAL A 841 -6.26 21.29 -21.72
C VAL A 841 -4.88 21.87 -22.00
N LEU A 842 -4.56 23.00 -21.37
CA LEU A 842 -3.26 23.66 -21.52
C LEU A 842 -2.11 22.76 -21.03
N SER A 843 -2.29 22.04 -19.91
CA SER A 843 -1.33 21.05 -19.42
C SER A 843 -1.03 19.96 -20.45
N ILE A 844 -2.06 19.41 -21.08
CA ILE A 844 -1.91 18.34 -22.07
C ILE A 844 -1.16 18.85 -23.31
N ILE A 845 -1.47 20.07 -23.77
CA ILE A 845 -0.78 20.70 -24.90
C ILE A 845 0.72 20.84 -24.60
N PHE A 846 1.08 21.36 -23.42
CA PHE A 846 2.47 21.52 -23.03
C PHE A 846 3.19 20.18 -22.81
N ALA A 847 2.51 19.18 -22.27
CA ALA A 847 3.05 17.83 -22.12
C ALA A 847 3.36 17.19 -23.48
N VAL A 848 2.47 17.35 -24.46
CA VAL A 848 2.68 16.88 -25.83
C VAL A 848 3.83 17.63 -26.49
N ALA A 849 3.91 18.96 -26.32
CA ALA A 849 5.01 19.77 -26.84
C ALA A 849 6.38 19.32 -26.29
N LEU A 850 6.47 19.08 -24.98
CA LEU A 850 7.69 18.58 -24.33
C LEU A 850 8.06 17.16 -24.78
N ALA A 851 7.07 16.32 -25.11
CA ALA A 851 7.30 14.96 -25.57
C ALA A 851 8.01 14.90 -26.94
N PHE A 852 7.84 15.92 -27.80
CA PHE A 852 8.42 15.98 -29.15
C PHE A 852 9.89 16.44 -29.21
N GLY A 853 10.49 16.96 -28.12
CA GLY A 853 11.95 17.16 -28.06
C GLY A 853 12.43 18.31 -27.16
N ALA A 854 13.51 18.04 -26.41
CA ALA A 854 14.10 18.96 -25.44
C ALA A 854 14.79 20.20 -26.05
N LYS A 855 15.41 20.06 -27.24
CA LYS A 855 16.16 21.15 -27.89
C LYS A 855 15.24 22.30 -28.33
N GLU A 856 14.17 21.98 -29.04
CA GLU A 856 13.18 22.99 -29.49
C GLU A 856 12.50 23.66 -28.30
N SER A 857 12.20 22.88 -27.24
CA SER A 857 11.65 23.41 -25.99
C SER A 857 12.60 24.39 -25.29
N SER A 858 13.92 24.13 -25.28
CA SER A 858 14.90 25.01 -24.65
C SER A 858 15.01 26.37 -25.34
N LEU A 859 14.88 26.43 -26.67
CA LEU A 859 14.91 27.67 -27.43
C LEU A 859 13.69 28.54 -27.10
N VAL A 860 12.50 27.94 -27.07
CA VAL A 860 11.26 28.63 -26.67
C VAL A 860 11.36 29.13 -25.23
N ASN A 861 11.89 28.31 -24.32
CA ASN A 861 12.09 28.71 -22.93
C ASN A 861 13.04 29.92 -22.80
N ASN A 862 14.15 29.93 -23.54
CA ASN A 862 15.10 31.04 -23.51
C ASN A 862 14.46 32.36 -23.96
N VAL A 863 13.65 32.33 -25.02
CA VAL A 863 12.92 33.50 -25.51
C VAL A 863 11.92 34.00 -24.46
N PHE A 864 11.11 33.11 -23.89
CA PHE A 864 10.15 33.49 -22.85
C PHE A 864 10.83 33.98 -21.58
N THR A 865 11.97 33.39 -21.18
CA THR A 865 12.74 33.86 -20.03
C THR A 865 13.30 35.27 -20.27
N LEU A 866 13.81 35.55 -21.48
CA LEU A 866 14.29 36.88 -21.83
C LEU A 866 13.17 37.92 -21.77
N VAL A 867 12.01 37.62 -22.35
CA VAL A 867 10.82 38.47 -22.27
C VAL A 867 10.40 38.68 -20.80
N ASN A 868 10.40 37.62 -20.01
CA ASN A 868 10.07 37.66 -18.58
C ASN A 868 10.97 38.64 -17.81
N ILE A 869 12.29 38.54 -17.99
CA ILE A 869 13.26 39.47 -17.35
C ILE A 869 13.02 40.91 -17.81
N CYS A 870 12.74 41.13 -19.10
CA CYS A 870 12.46 42.48 -19.62
C CYS A 870 11.21 43.10 -18.99
N ILE A 871 10.17 42.29 -18.77
CA ILE A 871 8.90 42.75 -18.16
C ILE A 871 9.08 43.04 -16.68
N VAL A 872 9.80 42.19 -15.94
CA VAL A 872 10.16 42.46 -14.54
C VAL A 872 10.94 43.77 -14.43
N LEU A 873 11.95 43.98 -15.28
CA LEU A 873 12.70 45.24 -15.30
C LEU A 873 11.82 46.44 -15.64
N LEU A 874 10.90 46.29 -16.61
CA LEU A 874 9.94 47.33 -16.96
C LEU A 874 9.12 47.72 -15.73
N VAL A 875 8.55 46.76 -15.00
CA VAL A 875 7.74 47.01 -13.81
C VAL A 875 8.55 47.69 -12.69
N ILE A 876 9.79 47.26 -12.47
CA ILE A 876 10.68 47.90 -11.49
C ILE A 876 10.94 49.36 -11.87
N VAL A 877 11.29 49.62 -13.14
CA VAL A 877 11.57 50.97 -13.62
C VAL A 877 10.33 51.86 -13.57
N SER A 878 9.19 51.40 -14.08
CA SER A 878 7.94 52.19 -14.05
C SER A 878 7.42 52.38 -12.63
N GLY A 879 7.60 51.41 -11.76
CA GLY A 879 7.18 51.50 -10.36
C GLY A 879 7.98 52.52 -9.56
N ILE A 880 9.27 52.69 -9.84
CA ILE A 880 10.10 53.71 -9.19
C ILE A 880 9.52 55.11 -9.45
N PHE A 881 9.06 55.41 -10.68
CA PHE A 881 8.45 56.69 -11.03
C PHE A 881 7.10 56.96 -10.33
N LYS A 882 6.43 55.93 -9.83
CA LYS A 882 5.12 56.02 -9.15
C LYS A 882 5.18 55.53 -7.70
N SER A 883 6.37 55.46 -7.12
CA SER A 883 6.58 55.04 -5.74
C SER A 883 6.27 56.18 -4.78
N ASP A 884 5.44 55.90 -3.75
CA ASP A 884 5.21 56.82 -2.63
C ASP A 884 5.73 56.16 -1.34
N PRO A 885 6.87 56.64 -0.77
CA PRO A 885 7.41 56.12 0.47
C PRO A 885 6.46 56.20 1.67
N ASN A 886 5.47 57.10 1.65
CA ASN A 886 4.49 57.24 2.73
C ASN A 886 3.62 55.98 2.89
N ASN A 887 3.51 55.15 1.85
CA ASN A 887 2.80 53.87 1.91
C ASN A 887 3.41 52.87 2.90
N TRP A 888 4.68 53.05 3.29
CA TRP A 888 5.33 52.23 4.33
C TRP A 888 5.16 52.76 5.76
N SER A 889 4.63 53.97 5.93
CA SER A 889 4.44 54.62 7.25
C SER A 889 2.98 54.88 7.61
N ARG A 890 2.02 54.32 6.85
CA ARG A 890 0.57 54.50 7.11
C ARG A 890 0.16 53.94 8.47
N THR A 891 -0.69 54.67 9.18
CA THR A 891 -1.21 54.27 10.50
C THR A 891 -2.30 53.21 10.39
N ALA A 892 -2.58 52.48 11.48
CA ALA A 892 -3.65 51.46 11.52
C ALA A 892 -5.04 52.03 11.19
N GLN A 893 -5.30 53.31 11.50
CA GLN A 893 -6.55 53.99 11.16
C GLN A 893 -6.68 54.22 9.65
N GLU A 894 -5.59 54.61 8.97
CA GLU A 894 -5.57 54.75 7.51
C GLU A 894 -5.72 53.40 6.80
N ALA A 895 -5.24 52.32 7.43
CA ALA A 895 -5.34 50.95 6.91
C ALA A 895 -6.69 50.25 7.23
N MET A 896 -7.72 50.99 7.62
CA MET A 896 -9.07 50.46 7.94
C MET A 896 -9.06 49.30 8.96
N GLY A 897 -8.10 49.30 9.92
CA GLY A 897 -7.97 48.24 10.92
C GLY A 897 -7.31 46.94 10.44
N VAL A 898 -6.79 46.91 9.20
CA VAL A 898 -6.05 45.75 8.67
C VAL A 898 -4.61 45.78 9.18
N GLY A 899 -4.35 45.14 10.33
CA GLY A 899 -3.04 45.10 10.98
C GLY A 899 -2.70 46.36 11.78
N LEU A 900 -1.48 46.42 12.31
CA LEU A 900 -1.01 47.49 13.21
C LEU A 900 -0.53 48.77 12.50
N GLY A 901 -0.55 48.79 11.15
CA GLY A 901 0.04 49.86 10.35
C GLY A 901 1.58 49.86 10.36
N GLY A 902 2.18 50.78 9.61
CA GLY A 902 3.62 50.93 9.42
C GLY A 902 4.23 49.89 8.48
N PHE A 903 5.55 49.71 8.60
CA PHE A 903 6.30 48.84 7.70
C PHE A 903 6.01 47.35 7.92
N ALA A 904 5.78 46.93 9.16
CA ALA A 904 5.51 45.54 9.54
C ALA A 904 4.16 45.42 10.28
N PRO A 905 3.03 45.60 9.57
CA PRO A 905 1.69 45.66 10.19
C PRO A 905 1.29 44.34 10.88
N TYR A 906 1.89 43.22 10.49
CA TYR A 906 1.67 41.90 11.07
C TYR A 906 2.81 41.44 12.02
N GLY A 907 3.72 42.35 12.36
CA GLY A 907 4.86 42.08 13.22
C GLY A 907 5.87 41.07 12.66
N ILE A 908 6.82 40.66 13.51
CA ILE A 908 7.87 39.68 13.16
C ILE A 908 7.27 38.33 12.76
N LYS A 909 6.17 37.93 13.42
CA LYS A 909 5.40 36.73 13.08
C LYS A 909 4.93 36.74 11.62
N GLY A 910 4.41 37.87 11.15
CA GLY A 910 4.03 38.07 9.75
C GLY A 910 5.21 37.98 8.78
N ILE A 911 6.37 38.49 9.17
CA ILE A 911 7.60 38.41 8.35
C ILE A 911 8.06 36.95 8.21
N ILE A 912 8.14 36.18 9.30
CA ILE A 912 8.62 34.79 9.26
C ILE A 912 7.63 33.89 8.50
N LYS A 913 6.32 34.03 8.78
CA LYS A 913 5.28 33.29 8.05
C LYS A 913 5.25 33.69 6.56
N GLY A 914 5.48 34.98 6.28
CA GLY A 914 5.66 35.50 4.94
C GLY A 914 6.88 34.90 4.25
N ALA A 915 8.01 34.74 4.95
CA ALA A 915 9.23 34.16 4.40
C ALA A 915 9.03 32.69 3.99
N ALA A 916 8.30 31.91 4.80
CA ALA A 916 7.94 30.53 4.46
C ALA A 916 7.05 30.45 3.21
N LYS A 917 6.09 31.37 3.03
CA LYS A 917 5.31 31.49 1.78
C LYS A 917 6.20 31.93 0.62
N CYS A 918 6.95 33.02 0.77
CA CYS A 918 7.85 33.58 -0.25
C CYS A 918 8.93 32.61 -0.72
N PHE A 919 9.31 31.62 0.11
CA PHE A 919 10.23 30.56 -0.26
C PHE A 919 9.82 29.84 -1.54
N TYR A 920 8.50 29.69 -1.76
CA TYR A 920 7.95 29.15 -3.01
C TYR A 920 8.50 29.86 -4.26
N GLY A 921 8.69 31.18 -4.20
CA GLY A 921 9.19 31.95 -5.35
C GLY A 921 10.63 31.60 -5.74
N PHE A 922 11.41 31.01 -4.84
CA PHE A 922 12.80 30.61 -5.13
C PHE A 922 12.93 29.14 -5.51
N ILE A 923 11.82 28.38 -5.54
CA ILE A 923 11.86 26.98 -5.97
C ILE A 923 12.00 26.92 -7.49
N GLY A 924 12.92 26.09 -7.97
CA GLY A 924 13.15 25.88 -9.40
C GLY A 924 14.62 25.88 -9.80
N PHE A 925 15.55 26.50 -9.05
CA PHE A 925 16.98 26.46 -9.40
C PHE A 925 17.54 25.02 -9.42
N ASP A 926 16.94 24.11 -8.67
CA ASP A 926 17.27 22.68 -8.63
C ASP A 926 16.95 21.95 -9.95
N CYS A 927 16.15 22.55 -10.84
CA CYS A 927 15.91 22.06 -12.20
C CYS A 927 17.22 21.97 -13.01
N ILE A 928 18.16 22.88 -12.75
CA ILE A 928 19.48 22.94 -13.39
C ILE A 928 20.26 21.67 -13.10
N ALA A 929 20.20 21.22 -11.84
CA ALA A 929 20.88 20.02 -11.37
C ALA A 929 20.27 18.76 -12.01
N THR A 930 18.94 18.73 -12.21
CA THR A 930 18.25 17.63 -12.90
C THR A 930 18.61 17.54 -14.39
N ALA A 931 18.91 18.66 -15.03
CA ALA A 931 19.34 18.74 -16.43
C ALA A 931 20.82 18.39 -16.67
N GLY A 932 21.55 17.92 -15.64
CA GLY A 932 22.99 17.72 -15.70
C GLY A 932 23.49 16.74 -16.77
N GLU A 933 22.70 15.71 -17.14
CA GLU A 933 23.07 14.76 -18.21
C GLU A 933 23.02 15.36 -19.61
N GLU A 934 22.21 16.41 -19.80
CA GLU A 934 22.03 17.09 -21.08
C GLU A 934 22.93 18.32 -21.21
N ALA A 935 23.68 18.66 -20.16
CA ALA A 935 24.62 19.78 -20.17
C ALA A 935 25.94 19.40 -20.88
N LYS A 936 26.47 20.33 -21.69
CA LYS A 936 27.76 20.12 -22.39
C LYS A 936 28.94 20.03 -21.42
N THR A 937 28.97 20.89 -20.40
CA THR A 937 30.07 20.99 -19.41
C THR A 937 29.51 21.06 -17.98
N PRO A 938 28.87 19.99 -17.48
CA PRO A 938 28.06 20.05 -16.26
C PRO A 938 28.86 20.49 -15.02
N GLN A 939 30.13 20.09 -14.89
CA GLN A 939 30.98 20.40 -13.73
C GLN A 939 31.20 21.90 -13.51
N LYS A 940 31.10 22.71 -14.57
CA LYS A 940 31.22 24.18 -14.49
C LYS A 940 29.87 24.87 -14.70
N SER A 941 29.07 24.39 -15.65
CA SER A 941 27.82 25.04 -16.04
C SER A 941 26.74 24.94 -14.95
N ILE A 942 26.67 23.84 -14.19
CA ILE A 942 25.68 23.68 -13.11
C ILE A 942 25.92 24.70 -11.98
N PRO A 943 27.12 24.80 -11.37
CA PRO A 943 27.38 25.80 -10.34
C PRO A 943 27.13 27.24 -10.78
N ILE A 944 27.60 27.61 -11.97
CA ILE A 944 27.40 28.95 -12.52
C ILE A 944 25.92 29.22 -12.73
N GLY A 945 25.18 28.27 -13.31
CA GLY A 945 23.75 28.41 -13.55
C GLY A 945 22.95 28.59 -12.26
N VAL A 946 23.23 27.80 -11.22
CA VAL A 946 22.52 27.89 -9.93
C VAL A 946 22.75 29.24 -9.25
N VAL A 947 24.01 29.68 -9.15
CA VAL A 947 24.34 30.96 -8.48
C VAL A 947 23.81 32.16 -9.26
N MET A 948 23.99 32.18 -10.58
CA MET A 948 23.52 33.28 -11.43
C MET A 948 22.00 33.38 -11.45
N SER A 949 21.29 32.25 -11.55
CA SER A 949 19.83 32.25 -11.51
C SER A 949 19.31 32.77 -10.18
N LEU A 950 19.79 32.25 -9.05
CA LEU A 950 19.40 32.73 -7.72
C LEU A 950 19.66 34.22 -7.50
N LEU A 951 20.78 34.75 -8.01
CA LEU A 951 21.09 36.18 -7.92
C LEU A 951 20.09 37.04 -8.71
N ILE A 952 19.83 36.68 -9.97
CA ILE A 952 18.87 37.39 -10.84
C ILE A 952 17.48 37.38 -10.19
N VAL A 953 17.10 36.22 -9.68
CA VAL A 953 15.80 35.97 -9.06
C VAL A 953 15.64 36.77 -7.76
N PHE A 954 16.67 36.80 -6.91
CA PHE A 954 16.69 37.64 -5.72
C PHE A 954 16.49 39.13 -6.05
N LEU A 955 17.25 39.65 -7.02
CA LEU A 955 17.14 41.06 -7.43
C LEU A 955 15.75 41.38 -7.99
N ALA A 956 15.18 40.47 -8.79
CA ALA A 956 13.83 40.59 -9.30
C ALA A 956 12.77 40.59 -8.19
N TYR A 957 12.79 39.62 -7.28
CA TYR A 957 11.82 39.53 -6.18
C TYR A 957 11.91 40.71 -5.22
N PHE A 958 13.12 41.08 -4.82
CA PHE A 958 13.37 42.20 -3.93
C PHE A 958 12.91 43.52 -4.58
N GLY A 959 13.29 43.75 -5.84
CA GLY A 959 12.88 44.92 -6.61
C GLY A 959 11.37 45.00 -6.77
N MET A 960 10.74 43.95 -7.30
CA MET A 960 9.30 43.88 -7.54
C MET A 960 8.48 44.10 -6.27
N SER A 961 8.86 43.47 -5.16
CA SER A 961 8.15 43.62 -3.89
C SER A 961 8.28 45.04 -3.31
N THR A 962 9.43 45.68 -3.53
CA THR A 962 9.67 47.06 -3.10
C THR A 962 8.77 48.03 -3.86
N VAL A 963 8.80 48.01 -5.20
CA VAL A 963 7.94 48.90 -6.00
C VAL A 963 6.47 48.58 -5.83
N LEU A 964 6.08 47.30 -5.76
CA LEU A 964 4.68 46.92 -5.61
C LEU A 964 4.04 47.55 -4.37
N THR A 965 4.71 47.44 -3.22
CA THR A 965 4.21 47.96 -1.94
C THR A 965 4.38 49.49 -1.78
N MET A 966 5.24 50.11 -2.58
CA MET A 966 5.36 51.58 -2.63
C MET A 966 4.38 52.22 -3.62
N MET A 967 3.99 51.54 -4.70
CA MET A 967 3.03 52.05 -5.68
C MET A 967 1.59 52.07 -5.15
N LEU A 968 1.22 51.04 -4.38
CA LEU A 968 -0.12 50.91 -3.81
C LEU A 968 -0.02 50.39 -2.36
N PRO A 969 -0.79 50.96 -1.41
CA PRO A 969 -0.82 50.47 -0.04
C PRO A 969 -1.13 48.96 0.05
N TYR A 970 -0.50 48.27 1.01
CA TYR A 970 -0.57 46.80 1.09
C TYR A 970 -2.01 46.26 1.23
N TYR A 971 -2.91 46.99 1.86
CA TYR A 971 -4.30 46.58 2.07
C TYR A 971 -5.18 46.70 0.80
N GLU A 972 -4.76 47.48 -0.19
CA GLU A 972 -5.45 47.67 -1.48
C GLU A 972 -4.94 46.73 -2.59
N GLN A 973 -3.87 45.96 -2.34
CA GLN A 973 -3.33 45.01 -3.31
C GLN A 973 -4.37 43.95 -3.73
N ASP A 974 -4.25 43.41 -4.93
CA ASP A 974 -5.05 42.25 -5.34
C ASP A 974 -4.30 40.94 -5.04
N THR A 975 -5.02 39.91 -4.56
CA THR A 975 -4.42 38.63 -4.17
C THR A 975 -4.22 37.68 -5.35
N THR A 976 -4.82 37.96 -6.52
CA THR A 976 -4.83 37.09 -7.70
C THR A 976 -3.99 37.64 -8.85
N ALA A 977 -4.09 38.94 -9.12
CA ALA A 977 -3.41 39.65 -10.20
C ALA A 977 -2.96 41.06 -9.71
N PRO A 978 -1.96 41.14 -8.81
CA PRO A 978 -1.53 42.41 -8.22
C PRO A 978 -0.96 43.40 -9.24
N LEU A 979 -0.14 42.95 -10.20
CA LEU A 979 0.48 43.89 -11.16
C LEU A 979 -0.53 44.57 -12.08
N PRO A 980 -1.44 43.84 -12.77
CA PRO A 980 -2.46 44.48 -13.59
C PRO A 980 -3.35 45.42 -12.77
N HIS A 981 -3.70 45.03 -11.54
CA HIS A 981 -4.53 45.83 -10.64
C HIS A 981 -3.87 47.16 -10.28
N VAL A 982 -2.59 47.16 -9.92
CA VAL A 982 -1.85 48.38 -9.54
C VAL A 982 -1.79 49.38 -10.70
N TYR A 983 -1.53 48.93 -11.92
CA TYR A 983 -1.52 49.83 -13.08
C TYR A 983 -2.92 50.33 -13.46
N ASP A 984 -3.96 49.56 -13.16
CA ASP A 984 -5.36 49.99 -13.31
C ASP A 984 -5.70 51.14 -12.36
N GLN A 985 -5.33 51.00 -11.07
CA GLN A 985 -5.53 52.03 -10.04
C GLN A 985 -4.76 53.32 -10.35
N ILE A 986 -3.56 53.20 -10.93
CA ILE A 986 -2.73 54.35 -11.32
C ILE A 986 -3.20 54.99 -12.64
N GLY A 987 -4.06 54.31 -13.41
CA GLY A 987 -4.56 54.78 -14.72
C GLY A 987 -3.59 54.57 -15.88
N TRP A 988 -2.58 53.71 -15.74
CA TRP A 988 -1.56 53.41 -16.77
C TRP A 988 -1.97 52.17 -17.60
N THR A 989 -3.04 52.32 -18.38
CA THR A 989 -3.68 51.21 -19.12
C THR A 989 -2.76 50.55 -20.16
N THR A 990 -1.93 51.30 -20.88
CA THR A 990 -0.96 50.71 -21.82
C THR A 990 0.03 49.79 -21.12
N VAL A 991 0.55 50.22 -19.96
CA VAL A 991 1.51 49.43 -19.17
C VAL A 991 0.81 48.20 -18.57
N LYS A 992 -0.44 48.34 -18.10
CA LYS A 992 -1.27 47.19 -17.66
C LYS A 992 -1.30 46.07 -18.69
N TYR A 993 -1.60 46.36 -19.96
CA TYR A 993 -1.67 45.32 -21.00
C TYR A 993 -0.30 44.72 -21.33
N VAL A 994 0.74 45.55 -21.44
CA VAL A 994 2.12 45.08 -21.70
C VAL A 994 2.59 44.14 -20.58
N VAL A 995 2.38 44.54 -19.31
CA VAL A 995 2.75 43.74 -18.14
C VAL A 995 1.91 42.47 -18.04
N SER A 996 0.62 42.50 -18.37
CA SER A 996 -0.25 41.32 -18.33
C SER A 996 0.16 40.28 -19.36
N ILE A 997 0.38 40.70 -20.62
CA ILE A 997 0.85 39.80 -21.69
C ILE A 997 2.26 39.29 -21.38
N GLY A 998 3.13 40.17 -20.88
CA GLY A 998 4.47 39.83 -20.44
C GLY A 998 4.49 38.81 -19.30
N ALA A 999 3.61 38.96 -18.31
CA ALA A 999 3.43 38.02 -17.22
C ALA A 999 2.95 36.66 -17.72
N CYS A 1000 2.05 36.60 -18.70
CA CYS A 1000 1.67 35.34 -19.35
C CYS A 1000 2.90 34.65 -19.98
N CYS A 1001 3.75 35.39 -20.71
CA CYS A 1001 4.99 34.85 -21.26
C CYS A 1001 5.93 34.33 -20.15
N GLY A 1002 6.06 35.07 -19.03
CA GLY A 1002 6.84 34.64 -17.87
C GLY A 1002 6.31 33.35 -17.22
N LEU A 1003 4.99 33.27 -17.03
CA LEU A 1003 4.33 32.08 -16.48
C LEU A 1003 4.42 30.88 -17.43
N PHE A 1004 4.42 31.08 -18.76
CA PHE A 1004 4.73 30.02 -19.72
C PHE A 1004 6.17 29.52 -19.59
N SER A 1005 7.13 30.42 -19.38
CA SER A 1005 8.52 30.04 -19.10
C SER A 1005 8.63 29.21 -17.82
N SER A 1006 7.93 29.63 -16.76
CA SER A 1006 7.92 28.91 -15.49
C SER A 1006 7.25 27.54 -15.60
N LEU A 1007 6.14 27.44 -16.36
CA LEU A 1007 5.49 26.17 -16.67
C LEU A 1007 6.42 25.20 -17.40
N LEU A 1008 7.12 25.66 -18.45
CA LEU A 1008 8.13 24.84 -19.15
C LEU A 1008 9.27 24.44 -18.22
N GLY A 1009 9.76 25.37 -17.40
CA GLY A 1009 10.80 25.13 -16.41
C GLY A 1009 10.41 24.10 -15.33
N ALA A 1010 9.16 24.08 -14.89
CA ALA A 1010 8.64 23.14 -13.90
C ALA A 1010 8.27 21.77 -14.50
N MET A 1011 7.70 21.74 -15.72
CA MET A 1011 7.34 20.49 -16.40
C MET A 1011 8.55 19.77 -17.00
N PHE A 1012 9.68 20.46 -17.22
CA PHE A 1012 10.87 19.87 -17.82
C PHE A 1012 11.57 18.82 -16.91
N PRO A 1013 11.83 19.04 -15.61
CA PRO A 1013 12.47 18.06 -14.74
C PRO A 1013 11.61 16.83 -14.43
N LEU A 1014 10.28 16.98 -14.41
CA LEU A 1014 9.35 15.97 -13.92
C LEU A 1014 9.47 14.61 -14.65
N PRO A 1015 9.46 14.53 -15.99
CA PRO A 1015 9.66 13.26 -16.69
C PRO A 1015 11.03 12.64 -16.46
N ARG A 1016 12.06 13.45 -16.16
CA ARG A 1016 13.44 12.98 -15.93
C ARG A 1016 13.60 12.29 -14.58
N ILE A 1017 12.90 12.78 -13.56
CA ILE A 1017 12.89 12.13 -12.24
C ILE A 1017 12.10 10.83 -12.31
N ILE A 1018 10.93 10.84 -12.96
CA ILE A 1018 10.14 9.63 -13.21
C ILE A 1018 10.97 8.62 -14.00
N TYR A 1019 11.67 9.07 -15.05
CA TYR A 1019 12.58 8.23 -15.82
C TYR A 1019 13.72 7.66 -14.97
N ALA A 1020 14.41 8.48 -14.17
CA ALA A 1020 15.54 8.05 -13.35
C ALA A 1020 15.10 6.99 -12.31
N MET A 1021 13.99 7.23 -11.61
CA MET A 1021 13.45 6.28 -10.64
C MET A 1021 12.94 5.00 -11.30
N ALA A 1022 12.29 5.09 -12.48
CA ALA A 1022 11.85 3.92 -13.22
C ALA A 1022 13.01 3.15 -13.86
N ALA A 1023 14.07 3.85 -14.28
CA ALA A 1023 15.28 3.26 -14.81
C ALA A 1023 16.05 2.51 -13.72
N ASP A 1024 16.01 2.97 -12.47
CA ASP A 1024 16.60 2.27 -11.32
C ASP A 1024 15.72 1.13 -10.77
N GLY A 1025 14.50 0.96 -11.30
CA GLY A 1025 13.56 -0.09 -10.91
C GLY A 1025 12.73 0.24 -9.67
N LEU A 1026 12.77 1.49 -9.19
CA LEU A 1026 11.99 1.96 -8.04
C LEU A 1026 10.56 2.37 -8.42
N LEU A 1027 10.33 2.74 -9.68
CA LEU A 1027 9.02 2.97 -10.28
C LEU A 1027 8.79 2.04 -11.48
N PHE A 1028 7.53 1.94 -11.93
CA PHE A 1028 7.14 1.05 -13.02
C PHE A 1028 8.01 1.19 -14.27
N GLN A 1029 8.64 0.09 -14.71
CA GLN A 1029 9.58 0.07 -15.83
C GLN A 1029 9.01 0.64 -17.15
N ALA A 1030 7.69 0.63 -17.35
CA ALA A 1030 7.03 1.22 -18.51
C ALA A 1030 7.31 2.73 -18.66
N LEU A 1031 7.54 3.42 -17.55
CA LEU A 1031 7.87 4.85 -17.51
C LEU A 1031 9.34 5.14 -17.88
N ALA A 1032 10.20 4.11 -17.86
CA ALA A 1032 11.59 4.22 -18.28
C ALA A 1032 11.80 4.06 -19.79
N ARG A 1033 10.74 3.79 -20.56
CA ARG A 1033 10.85 3.64 -22.03
C ARG A 1033 11.09 5.00 -22.69
N VAL A 1034 12.18 5.10 -23.43
CA VAL A 1034 12.57 6.29 -24.19
C VAL A 1034 12.14 6.12 -25.65
N HIS A 1035 11.57 7.17 -26.25
CA HIS A 1035 11.14 7.13 -27.65
C HIS A 1035 12.35 7.09 -28.60
N PRO A 1036 12.40 6.17 -29.59
CA PRO A 1036 13.59 5.97 -30.43
C PRO A 1036 13.96 7.20 -31.28
N LYS A 1037 12.97 7.98 -31.74
CA LYS A 1037 13.19 9.18 -32.58
C LYS A 1037 13.53 10.44 -31.79
N PHE A 1038 12.94 10.62 -30.61
CA PHE A 1038 12.99 11.88 -29.87
C PHE A 1038 13.93 11.81 -28.66
N GLN A 1039 14.37 10.60 -28.27
CA GLN A 1039 15.20 10.37 -27.09
C GLN A 1039 14.60 10.93 -25.79
N THR A 1040 13.27 11.05 -25.72
CA THR A 1040 12.51 11.55 -24.56
C THR A 1040 11.66 10.45 -23.90
N PRO A 1041 11.40 10.52 -22.58
CA PRO A 1041 10.50 9.60 -21.86
C PRO A 1041 9.02 9.95 -22.16
N PHE A 1042 8.55 9.56 -23.35
CA PHE A 1042 7.24 9.96 -23.89
C PHE A 1042 6.06 9.61 -22.97
N THR A 1043 5.98 8.37 -22.49
CA THR A 1043 4.88 7.88 -21.64
C THR A 1043 4.86 8.57 -20.28
N GLY A 1044 6.04 8.74 -19.67
CA GLY A 1044 6.19 9.48 -18.41
C GLY A 1044 5.77 10.94 -18.55
N THR A 1045 6.08 11.57 -19.68
CA THR A 1045 5.72 12.97 -19.95
C THR A 1045 4.21 13.17 -20.09
N LEU A 1046 3.54 12.30 -20.86
CA LEU A 1046 2.08 12.42 -21.06
C LEU A 1046 1.30 12.13 -19.77
N LEU A 1047 1.70 11.10 -19.01
CA LEU A 1047 1.09 10.78 -17.72
C LEU A 1047 1.28 11.92 -16.72
N ALA A 1048 2.50 12.45 -16.61
CA ALA A 1048 2.82 13.58 -15.75
C ALA A 1048 1.98 14.82 -16.10
N GLY A 1049 1.84 15.12 -17.40
CA GLY A 1049 1.01 16.22 -17.89
C GLY A 1049 -0.48 16.05 -17.59
N ALA A 1050 -1.00 14.84 -17.74
CA ALA A 1050 -2.40 14.53 -17.42
C ALA A 1050 -2.67 14.70 -15.91
N VAL A 1051 -1.81 14.15 -15.05
CA VAL A 1051 -1.94 14.29 -13.58
C VAL A 1051 -1.81 15.76 -13.15
N THR A 1052 -0.84 16.48 -13.71
CA THR A 1052 -0.67 17.93 -13.47
C THR A 1052 -1.93 18.71 -13.84
N GLY A 1053 -2.51 18.42 -15.01
CA GLY A 1053 -3.71 19.10 -15.48
C GLY A 1053 -4.94 18.78 -14.63
N ILE A 1054 -5.06 17.55 -14.11
CA ILE A 1054 -6.12 17.18 -13.18
C ILE A 1054 -5.98 17.93 -11.84
N LEU A 1055 -4.75 18.01 -11.31
CA LEU A 1055 -4.48 18.77 -10.09
C LEU A 1055 -4.80 20.26 -10.27
N ALA A 1056 -4.44 20.84 -11.41
CA ALA A 1056 -4.83 22.20 -11.76
C ALA A 1056 -6.36 22.32 -11.92
N CYS A 1057 -7.04 21.38 -12.55
CA CYS A 1057 -8.50 21.44 -12.71
C CYS A 1057 -9.25 21.50 -11.35
N ILE A 1058 -8.74 20.77 -10.35
CA ILE A 1058 -9.40 20.52 -9.07
C ILE A 1058 -9.03 21.55 -7.99
N PHE A 1059 -7.76 21.93 -7.87
CA PHE A 1059 -7.29 22.71 -6.70
C PHE A 1059 -7.06 24.19 -7.00
N GLU A 1060 -7.29 25.04 -5.99
CA GLU A 1060 -6.94 26.47 -6.06
C GLU A 1060 -5.45 26.71 -5.89
N LEU A 1061 -4.98 27.86 -6.40
CA LEU A 1061 -3.59 28.26 -6.38
C LEU A 1061 -2.98 28.24 -4.96
N SER A 1062 -3.68 28.81 -3.98
CA SER A 1062 -3.21 28.89 -2.58
C SER A 1062 -2.98 27.51 -1.94
N LYS A 1063 -3.84 26.54 -2.26
CA LYS A 1063 -3.72 25.16 -1.75
C LYS A 1063 -2.56 24.42 -2.40
N LEU A 1064 -2.29 24.69 -3.69
CA LEU A 1064 -1.15 24.13 -4.41
C LEU A 1064 0.17 24.69 -3.87
N THR A 1065 0.32 26.02 -3.76
CA THR A 1065 1.58 26.65 -3.31
C THR A 1065 1.97 26.27 -1.88
N GLU A 1066 1.00 26.18 -0.96
CA GLU A 1066 1.24 25.74 0.42
C GLU A 1066 1.76 24.29 0.48
N MET A 1067 1.23 23.39 -0.36
CA MET A 1067 1.57 21.96 -0.35
C MET A 1067 2.98 21.69 -0.93
N MET A 1068 3.42 22.48 -1.90
CA MET A 1068 4.74 22.32 -2.52
C MET A 1068 5.90 22.58 -1.55
N SER A 1069 5.77 23.61 -0.70
CA SER A 1069 6.88 24.13 0.11
C SER A 1069 7.44 23.12 1.12
N ILE A 1070 6.60 22.25 1.72
CA ILE A 1070 7.05 21.22 2.67
C ILE A 1070 8.03 20.25 2.00
N GLY A 1071 7.67 19.79 0.79
CA GLY A 1071 8.48 18.82 0.07
C GLY A 1071 9.85 19.37 -0.29
N THR A 1072 9.90 20.56 -0.88
CA THR A 1072 11.17 21.17 -1.29
C THR A 1072 12.10 21.44 -0.10
N LEU A 1073 11.57 21.94 1.03
CA LEU A 1073 12.36 22.20 2.23
C LEU A 1073 12.99 20.91 2.80
N LEU A 1074 12.27 19.78 2.74
CA LEU A 1074 12.82 18.48 3.12
C LEU A 1074 13.92 18.03 2.14
N ALA A 1075 13.70 18.18 0.83
CA ALA A 1075 14.68 17.82 -0.20
C ALA A 1075 15.98 18.64 -0.04
N TYR A 1076 15.87 19.95 0.20
CA TYR A 1076 17.02 20.83 0.35
C TYR A 1076 17.83 20.52 1.62
N SER A 1077 17.14 20.25 2.72
CA SER A 1077 17.78 19.79 3.96
C SER A 1077 18.55 18.48 3.75
N MET A 1078 17.99 17.57 2.95
CA MET A 1078 18.62 16.29 2.64
C MET A 1078 19.84 16.43 1.73
N VAL A 1079 19.81 17.32 0.73
CA VAL A 1079 20.99 17.59 -0.11
C VAL A 1079 22.12 18.23 0.70
N ALA A 1080 21.79 19.16 1.61
CA ALA A 1080 22.77 19.72 2.54
C ALA A 1080 23.40 18.64 3.44
N ALA A 1081 22.61 17.69 3.95
CA ALA A 1081 23.10 16.54 4.71
C ALA A 1081 23.98 15.62 3.85
N CYS A 1082 23.62 15.37 2.59
CA CYS A 1082 24.42 14.59 1.65
C CYS A 1082 25.80 15.22 1.40
N VAL A 1083 25.90 16.55 1.26
CA VAL A 1083 27.18 17.26 1.12
C VAL A 1083 28.06 17.05 2.35
N LEU A 1084 27.49 17.13 3.56
CA LEU A 1084 28.22 16.84 4.79
C LEU A 1084 28.72 15.38 4.80
N VAL A 1085 27.86 14.39 4.60
CA VAL A 1085 28.26 12.97 4.61
C VAL A 1085 29.36 12.67 3.59
N LEU A 1086 29.25 13.21 2.38
CA LEU A 1086 30.16 12.90 1.28
C LEU A 1086 31.52 13.60 1.39
N ARG A 1087 31.60 14.73 2.11
CA ARG A 1087 32.86 15.48 2.32
C ARG A 1087 33.78 14.81 3.34
N TYR A 1088 33.22 14.04 4.25
CA TYR A 1088 33.96 13.24 5.24
C TYR A 1088 33.95 11.73 4.94
N ALA A 1089 33.52 11.34 3.73
CA ALA A 1089 33.53 9.94 3.30
C ALA A 1089 34.95 9.48 2.93
N PRO A 1090 35.31 8.21 3.20
CA PRO A 1090 36.64 7.68 2.89
C PRO A 1090 36.85 7.53 1.38
N ASP A 1091 38.06 7.81 0.90
CA ASP A 1091 38.42 7.62 -0.50
C ASP A 1091 38.61 6.12 -0.80
N ALA A 1092 37.90 5.60 -1.81
CA ALA A 1092 37.94 4.18 -2.18
C ALA A 1092 39.35 3.64 -2.54
N LYS A 1093 40.32 4.52 -2.82
CA LYS A 1093 41.70 4.18 -3.21
C LYS A 1093 42.66 4.00 -2.03
N LYS A 1094 42.30 4.44 -0.81
CA LYS A 1094 43.14 4.37 0.39
C LYS A 1094 42.44 3.45 1.41
N SER A 1095 42.64 2.14 1.30
CA SER A 1095 42.01 1.16 2.21
C SER A 1095 42.89 0.93 3.43
N ASP A 1096 42.35 1.21 4.63
CA ASP A 1096 42.97 0.75 5.88
C ASP A 1096 41.94 0.10 6.83
N ALA A 1097 42.53 -0.69 7.75
CA ALA A 1097 41.97 -1.73 8.60
C ALA A 1097 40.81 -1.33 9.53
N ASP A 1098 40.09 -2.34 10.03
CA ASP A 1098 38.99 -2.25 11.00
C ASP A 1098 39.40 -1.46 12.27
N ASP A 1099 39.16 -0.15 12.26
CA ASP A 1099 39.36 0.73 13.41
C ASP A 1099 38.14 0.68 14.35
N THR A 1100 38.41 0.47 15.64
CA THR A 1100 37.40 0.49 16.70
C THR A 1100 37.06 1.93 17.13
N VAL A 1101 35.77 2.24 17.27
CA VAL A 1101 35.29 3.57 17.69
C VAL A 1101 35.55 3.76 19.19
N THR A 1102 36.25 4.83 19.57
CA THR A 1102 36.53 5.16 20.99
C THR A 1102 36.06 6.58 21.32
N LEU A 1103 35.78 6.91 22.59
CA LEU A 1103 35.36 8.27 22.97
C LEU A 1103 36.37 9.36 22.57
N ARG A 1104 37.67 9.02 22.51
CA ARG A 1104 38.71 9.94 22.03
C ARG A 1104 38.62 10.23 20.53
N SER A 1105 38.01 9.37 19.71
CA SER A 1105 37.86 9.59 18.26
C SER A 1105 36.80 10.63 17.89
N LEU A 1106 36.05 11.17 18.86
CA LEU A 1106 35.15 12.32 18.67
C LEU A 1106 35.93 13.63 18.41
N PHE A 1107 37.14 13.74 18.97
CA PHE A 1107 38.05 14.87 18.75
C PHE A 1107 39.15 14.46 17.78
N LYS A 1108 39.67 15.43 17.00
CA LYS A 1108 40.67 15.23 15.96
C LYS A 1108 41.82 14.34 16.47
N ARG A 1109 41.99 13.16 15.85
CA ARG A 1109 43.15 12.29 16.06
C ARG A 1109 44.34 12.97 15.36
N ALA A 1110 45.36 13.37 16.11
CA ALA A 1110 46.50 14.14 15.61
C ALA A 1110 47.25 13.46 14.44
N ASP A 1111 47.08 12.14 14.27
CA ASP A 1111 47.88 11.31 13.36
C ASP A 1111 47.23 11.00 11.99
N THR A 1112 45.97 11.39 11.73
CA THR A 1112 45.27 11.01 10.47
C THR A 1112 44.91 12.22 9.62
N SER A 1113 45.51 12.34 8.42
CA SER A 1113 45.27 13.43 7.46
C SER A 1113 44.13 13.16 6.46
N TYR A 1114 43.55 11.96 6.44
CA TYR A 1114 42.51 11.55 5.48
C TYR A 1114 41.30 10.88 6.18
N PRO A 1115 40.09 10.92 5.59
CA PRO A 1115 38.89 10.30 6.17
C PRO A 1115 38.98 8.78 6.16
N THR A 1116 38.67 8.16 7.31
CA THR A 1116 38.57 6.71 7.51
C THR A 1116 37.10 6.28 7.64
N ARG A 1117 36.83 4.95 7.60
CA ARG A 1117 35.46 4.43 7.82
C ARG A 1117 34.91 4.83 9.19
N ALA A 1118 35.73 4.77 10.24
CA ALA A 1118 35.33 5.16 11.59
C ALA A 1118 34.99 6.65 11.71
N THR A 1119 35.83 7.55 11.16
CA THR A 1119 35.55 9.01 11.18
C THR A 1119 34.29 9.35 10.38
N SER A 1120 34.08 8.71 9.23
CA SER A 1120 32.87 8.90 8.42
C SER A 1120 31.58 8.43 9.12
N ALA A 1121 31.66 7.34 9.90
CA ALA A 1121 30.55 6.85 10.69
C ALA A 1121 30.20 7.80 11.83
N ILE A 1122 31.20 8.34 12.53
CA ILE A 1122 31.03 9.37 13.57
C ILE A 1122 30.34 10.60 13.00
N VAL A 1123 30.82 11.14 11.87
CA VAL A 1123 30.20 12.28 11.20
C VAL A 1123 28.75 11.98 10.82
N SER A 1124 28.46 10.79 10.30
CA SER A 1124 27.10 10.39 9.94
C SER A 1124 26.17 10.36 11.15
N TRP A 1125 26.62 9.83 12.30
CA TRP A 1125 25.84 9.84 13.54
C TRP A 1125 25.62 11.26 14.08
N ILE A 1126 26.65 12.11 14.04
CA ILE A 1126 26.54 13.51 14.48
C ILE A 1126 25.51 14.26 13.63
N ILE A 1127 25.49 14.05 12.31
CA ILE A 1127 24.52 14.68 11.40
C ILE A 1127 23.09 14.22 11.71
N ILE A 1128 22.88 12.92 12.01
CA ILE A 1128 21.56 12.40 12.39
C ILE A 1128 21.07 13.07 13.67
N ILE A 1129 21.94 13.18 14.69
CA ILE A 1129 21.60 13.86 15.96
C ILE A 1129 21.33 15.34 15.73
N PHE A 1130 22.16 16.02 14.92
CA PHE A 1130 21.98 17.42 14.56
C PHE A 1130 20.62 17.64 13.89
N PHE A 1131 20.26 16.79 12.92
CA PHE A 1131 18.98 16.85 12.22
C PHE A 1131 17.81 16.69 13.19
N ALA A 1132 17.85 15.71 14.09
CA ALA A 1132 16.81 15.49 15.09
C ALA A 1132 16.67 16.68 16.06
N LEU A 1133 17.78 17.24 16.54
CA LEU A 1133 17.78 18.40 17.43
C LEU A 1133 17.27 19.67 16.74
N CYS A 1134 17.50 19.84 15.43
CA CYS A 1134 16.89 20.92 14.65
C CYS A 1134 15.36 20.83 14.65
N PHE A 1135 14.77 19.63 14.53
CA PHE A 1135 13.32 19.45 14.65
C PHE A 1135 12.80 19.79 16.04
N VAL A 1136 13.51 19.37 17.09
CA VAL A 1136 13.13 19.68 18.48
C VAL A 1136 13.18 21.18 18.73
N LEU A 1137 14.27 21.85 18.34
CA LEU A 1137 14.42 23.29 18.52
C LEU A 1137 13.35 24.06 17.74
N SER A 1138 13.17 23.76 16.46
CA SER A 1138 12.17 24.41 15.62
C SER A 1138 10.75 24.14 16.11
N GLY A 1139 10.45 22.92 16.55
CA GLY A 1139 9.16 22.56 17.14
C GLY A 1139 8.87 23.30 18.45
N LEU A 1140 9.88 23.47 19.32
CA LEU A 1140 9.76 24.28 20.54
C LEU A 1140 9.51 25.76 20.23
N MET A 1141 10.27 26.32 19.29
CA MET A 1141 10.14 27.72 18.88
C MET A 1141 8.77 28.02 18.26
N THR A 1142 8.24 27.11 17.46
CA THR A 1142 6.95 27.29 16.77
C THR A 1142 5.76 26.93 17.67
N GLY A 1143 5.87 25.87 18.48
CA GLY A 1143 4.78 25.39 19.33
C GLY A 1143 4.49 26.27 20.55
N PHE A 1144 5.51 26.96 21.09
CA PHE A 1144 5.39 27.84 22.25
C PHE A 1144 5.71 29.30 21.91
N GLU A 1145 5.35 29.74 20.70
CA GLU A 1145 5.65 31.06 20.18
C GLU A 1145 5.17 32.20 21.11
N ASP A 1146 3.94 32.12 21.63
CA ASP A 1146 3.38 33.15 22.51
C ASP A 1146 4.12 33.23 23.86
N SER A 1147 4.58 32.10 24.39
CA SER A 1147 5.40 32.05 25.61
C SER A 1147 6.82 32.56 25.36
N LEU A 1148 7.34 32.40 24.15
CA LEU A 1148 8.62 32.97 23.73
C LEU A 1148 8.55 34.50 23.65
N TYR A 1149 7.47 35.06 23.09
CA TYR A 1149 7.23 36.50 23.06
C TYR A 1149 6.99 37.10 24.45
N ARG A 1150 6.37 36.36 25.38
CA ARG A 1150 6.22 36.77 26.79
C ARG A 1150 7.52 36.71 27.60
N GLY A 1151 8.59 36.13 27.04
CA GLY A 1151 9.90 36.11 27.68
C GLY A 1151 10.05 35.05 28.77
N GLU A 1152 9.35 33.91 28.69
CA GLU A 1152 9.46 32.86 29.70
C GLU A 1152 10.87 32.24 29.76
N LEU A 1153 11.51 32.32 30.94
CA LEU A 1153 12.91 31.93 31.14
C LEU A 1153 13.21 30.45 30.84
N TRP A 1154 12.28 29.54 31.13
CA TRP A 1154 12.49 28.10 30.89
C TRP A 1154 12.58 27.79 29.39
N LEU A 1155 11.75 28.45 28.58
CA LEU A 1155 11.69 28.24 27.14
C LEU A 1155 12.95 28.85 26.48
N ILE A 1156 13.28 30.10 26.81
CA ILE A 1156 14.51 30.75 26.34
C ILE A 1156 15.75 29.95 26.75
N GLY A 1157 15.83 29.53 28.00
CA GLY A 1157 16.95 28.71 28.51
C GLY A 1157 17.07 27.38 27.77
N SER A 1158 15.95 26.68 27.52
CA SER A 1158 15.95 25.42 26.77
C SER A 1158 16.35 25.61 25.30
N SER A 1159 15.86 26.67 24.62
CA SER A 1159 16.20 26.97 23.23
C SER A 1159 17.68 27.34 23.08
N VAL A 1160 18.23 28.14 24.00
CA VAL A 1160 19.66 28.51 24.01
C VAL A 1160 20.53 27.28 24.28
N ALA A 1161 20.13 26.41 25.22
CA ALA A 1161 20.87 25.18 25.51
C ALA A 1161 20.92 24.25 24.29
N ILE A 1162 19.78 24.00 23.63
CA ILE A 1162 19.73 23.18 22.41
C ILE A 1162 20.53 23.84 21.27
N GLY A 1163 20.42 25.15 21.11
CA GLY A 1163 21.21 25.92 20.14
C GLY A 1163 22.72 25.79 20.36
N ALA A 1164 23.19 25.85 21.60
CA ALA A 1164 24.59 25.64 21.95
C ALA A 1164 25.06 24.22 21.61
N VAL A 1165 24.22 23.20 21.83
CA VAL A 1165 24.50 21.81 21.44
C VAL A 1165 24.60 21.69 19.91
N LEU A 1166 23.71 22.33 19.14
CA LEU A 1166 23.78 22.31 17.67
C LEU A 1166 25.10 22.90 17.15
N VAL A 1167 25.56 24.02 17.72
CA VAL A 1167 26.84 24.65 17.39
C VAL A 1167 28.01 23.73 17.77
N LEU A 1168 27.95 23.08 18.93
CA LEU A 1168 28.95 22.10 19.37
C LEU A 1168 29.04 20.91 18.40
N LEU A 1169 27.91 20.38 17.93
CA LEU A 1169 27.89 19.27 16.97
C LEU A 1169 28.53 19.66 15.64
N LEU A 1170 28.25 20.86 15.10
CA LEU A 1170 28.91 21.35 13.89
C LEU A 1170 30.41 21.59 14.10
N TYR A 1171 30.80 22.07 15.27
CA TYR A 1171 32.21 22.20 15.63
C TYR A 1171 32.92 20.84 15.64
N LEU A 1172 32.28 19.80 16.21
CA LEU A 1172 32.84 18.44 16.20
C LEU A 1172 32.98 17.88 14.77
N VAL A 1173 32.03 18.16 13.88
CA VAL A 1173 32.16 17.80 12.46
C VAL A 1173 33.34 18.54 11.81
N ALA A 1174 33.51 19.84 12.11
CA ALA A 1174 34.60 20.64 11.55
C ALA A 1174 36.00 20.16 11.95
N GLN A 1175 36.12 19.40 13.04
CA GLN A 1175 37.38 18.83 13.52
C GLN A 1175 37.78 17.52 12.80
N GLN A 1176 36.88 16.92 12.03
CA GLN A 1176 37.12 15.65 11.34
C GLN A 1176 37.89 15.84 10.02
N PRO A 1177 38.67 14.85 9.56
CA PRO A 1177 39.44 14.95 8.30
C PRO A 1177 38.52 14.90 7.07
N THR A 1178 38.75 15.80 6.10
CA THR A 1178 37.97 15.92 4.85
C THR A 1178 38.62 15.19 3.68
N SER A 1179 37.84 14.80 2.67
CA SER A 1179 38.34 14.17 1.43
C SER A 1179 39.14 15.16 0.55
N ASP A 1180 40.20 14.67 -0.08
CA ASP A 1180 41.14 15.44 -0.93
C ASP A 1180 40.67 15.56 -2.41
N VAL A 1181 39.45 15.12 -2.74
CA VAL A 1181 38.95 15.10 -4.12
C VAL A 1181 38.79 16.52 -4.66
N LYS A 1182 39.54 16.85 -5.72
CA LYS A 1182 39.42 18.13 -6.44
C LYS A 1182 38.12 18.18 -7.23
N LEU A 1183 37.23 19.10 -6.87
CA LEU A 1183 35.93 19.33 -7.52
C LEU A 1183 35.94 20.64 -8.31
N GLY A 1184 35.07 20.74 -9.33
CA GLY A 1184 34.90 21.96 -10.13
C GLY A 1184 34.29 23.13 -9.35
N PHE A 1185 33.52 22.83 -8.30
CA PHE A 1185 32.97 23.80 -7.35
C PHE A 1185 32.84 23.14 -5.98
N THR A 1186 33.09 23.90 -4.92
CA THR A 1186 32.97 23.45 -3.53
C THR A 1186 32.30 24.51 -2.68
N VAL A 1187 31.35 24.10 -1.84
CA VAL A 1187 30.69 24.96 -0.86
C VAL A 1187 31.75 25.50 0.12
N PRO A 1188 31.81 26.82 0.34
CA PRO A 1188 32.70 27.41 1.33
C PRO A 1188 32.21 27.12 2.75
N LEU A 1189 33.10 27.24 3.76
CA LEU A 1189 32.73 27.18 5.18
C LEU A 1189 31.95 25.91 5.62
N VAL A 1190 32.16 24.76 4.98
CA VAL A 1190 31.60 23.48 5.49
C VAL A 1190 32.28 23.13 6.81
N PRO A 1191 31.55 22.73 7.86
CA PRO A 1191 30.14 22.29 7.89
C PRO A 1191 29.08 23.36 8.19
N TRP A 1192 29.46 24.63 8.37
CA TRP A 1192 28.57 25.69 8.82
C TRP A 1192 27.47 26.03 7.80
N ILE A 1193 27.81 26.24 6.53
CA ILE A 1193 26.80 26.58 5.50
C ILE A 1193 25.72 25.49 5.36
N PRO A 1194 26.07 24.20 5.16
CA PRO A 1194 25.06 23.14 5.12
C PRO A 1194 24.28 23.01 6.43
N GLY A 1195 24.94 23.15 7.59
CA GLY A 1195 24.29 23.08 8.90
C GLY A 1195 23.23 24.18 9.10
N VAL A 1196 23.56 25.42 8.76
CA VAL A 1196 22.61 26.56 8.81
C VAL A 1196 21.48 26.37 7.80
N SER A 1197 21.77 25.86 6.60
CA SER A 1197 20.74 25.55 5.60
C SER A 1197 19.72 24.54 6.13
N ILE A 1198 20.18 23.44 6.75
CA ILE A 1198 19.31 22.42 7.37
C ILE A 1198 18.42 23.06 8.45
N PHE A 1199 18.99 23.86 9.34
CA PHE A 1199 18.23 24.51 10.41
C PHE A 1199 17.14 25.44 9.87
N ILE A 1200 17.49 26.34 8.93
CA ILE A 1200 16.54 27.30 8.35
C ILE A 1200 15.42 26.55 7.62
N ASN A 1201 15.74 25.53 6.83
CA ASN A 1201 14.75 24.77 6.09
C ASN A 1201 13.77 24.05 7.03
N ILE A 1202 14.27 23.40 8.08
CA ILE A 1202 13.43 22.74 9.09
C ILE A 1202 12.56 23.77 9.84
N TYR A 1203 13.13 24.92 10.20
CA TYR A 1203 12.39 25.99 10.86
C TYR A 1203 11.23 26.52 10.00
N LEU A 1204 11.49 26.84 8.73
CA LEU A 1204 10.45 27.27 7.79
C LEU A 1204 9.39 26.19 7.59
N MET A 1205 9.79 24.91 7.55
CA MET A 1205 8.88 23.78 7.40
C MET A 1205 7.91 23.62 8.59
N THR A 1206 8.37 23.89 9.82
CA THR A 1206 7.49 23.85 11.01
C THR A 1206 6.46 24.98 11.06
N ASN A 1207 6.69 26.09 10.35
CA ASN A 1207 5.80 27.26 10.31
C ASN A 1207 4.65 27.12 9.30
N ILE A 1208 4.55 25.98 8.61
CA ILE A 1208 3.49 25.69 7.63
C ILE A 1208 2.26 25.12 8.35
N ASN A 1209 1.06 25.38 7.81
CA ASN A 1209 -0.22 24.95 8.39
C ASN A 1209 -0.30 23.42 8.60
N GLN A 1210 -0.95 23.00 9.69
CA GLN A 1210 -1.12 21.58 10.05
C GLN A 1210 -1.89 20.77 8.99
N ASP A 1211 -2.88 21.38 8.33
CA ASP A 1211 -3.62 20.75 7.23
C ASP A 1211 -2.70 20.31 6.08
N THR A 1212 -1.63 21.06 5.84
CA THR A 1212 -0.65 20.77 4.78
C THR A 1212 0.20 19.56 5.15
N TRP A 1213 0.57 19.41 6.42
CA TRP A 1213 1.25 18.23 6.93
C TRP A 1213 0.41 16.96 6.76
N LEU A 1214 -0.89 17.04 7.03
CA LEU A 1214 -1.81 15.92 6.85
C LEU A 1214 -1.83 15.46 5.37
N LYS A 1215 -1.94 16.42 4.43
CA LYS A 1215 -1.91 16.15 2.98
C LYS A 1215 -0.59 15.52 2.53
N TYR A 1216 0.53 16.04 3.07
CA TYR A 1216 1.85 15.49 2.79
C TYR A 1216 1.98 14.03 3.26
N VAL A 1217 1.45 13.71 4.44
CA VAL A 1217 1.43 12.34 4.96
C VAL A 1217 0.61 11.41 4.07
N TYR A 1218 -0.56 11.85 3.58
CA TYR A 1218 -1.34 11.06 2.61
C TYR A 1218 -0.55 10.77 1.33
N TRP A 1219 0.12 11.78 0.77
CA TRP A 1219 0.96 11.57 -0.41
C TRP A 1219 2.13 10.60 -0.14
N MET A 1220 2.78 10.73 1.01
CA MET A 1220 3.90 9.86 1.37
C MET A 1220 3.45 8.41 1.61
N ALA A 1221 2.26 8.21 2.18
CA ALA A 1221 1.68 6.87 2.35
C ALA A 1221 1.51 6.15 1.01
N ILE A 1222 1.03 6.85 -0.03
CA ILE A 1222 0.92 6.29 -1.39
C ILE A 1222 2.29 5.86 -1.93
N GLY A 1223 3.30 6.73 -1.79
CA GLY A 1223 4.67 6.43 -2.22
C GLY A 1223 5.26 5.23 -1.50
N LEU A 1224 5.13 5.17 -0.18
CA LEU A 1224 5.65 4.06 0.62
C LEU A 1224 4.99 2.73 0.24
N VAL A 1225 3.69 2.74 -0.04
CA VAL A 1225 3.01 1.55 -0.59
C VAL A 1225 3.66 1.12 -1.90
N ILE A 1226 3.91 2.04 -2.83
CA ILE A 1226 4.59 1.72 -4.11
C ILE A 1226 6.00 1.18 -3.88
N TYR A 1227 6.78 1.77 -2.97
CA TYR A 1227 8.15 1.29 -2.70
C TYR A 1227 8.18 -0.12 -2.10
N PHE A 1228 7.37 -0.39 -1.08
CA PHE A 1228 7.37 -1.69 -0.40
C PHE A 1228 6.72 -2.80 -1.23
N THR A 1229 5.77 -2.46 -2.12
CA THR A 1229 5.11 -3.44 -3.00
C THR A 1229 5.87 -3.68 -4.30
N TYR A 1230 6.49 -2.65 -4.88
CA TYR A 1230 7.15 -2.72 -6.19
C TYR A 1230 8.65 -2.40 -6.13
N GLY A 1231 9.02 -1.22 -5.62
CA GLY A 1231 10.36 -0.65 -5.76
C GLY A 1231 11.48 -1.47 -5.13
N ILE A 1232 11.32 -1.93 -3.89
CA ILE A 1232 12.33 -2.72 -3.16
C ILE A 1232 12.67 -4.05 -3.86
N TRP A 1233 11.70 -4.60 -4.61
CA TRP A 1233 11.83 -5.89 -5.29
C TRP A 1233 12.46 -5.77 -6.68
N HIS A 1234 12.20 -4.66 -7.38
CA HIS A 1234 12.62 -4.43 -8.76
C HIS A 1234 13.85 -3.52 -8.88
N SER A 1235 14.39 -3.03 -7.76
CA SER A 1235 15.65 -2.27 -7.73
C SER A 1235 16.78 -3.00 -8.45
N LYS A 1236 17.44 -2.33 -9.38
CA LYS A 1236 18.57 -2.89 -10.15
C LYS A 1236 19.77 -3.25 -9.29
N GLU A 1237 20.01 -2.50 -8.21
CA GLU A 1237 21.08 -2.72 -7.24
C GLU A 1237 20.88 -3.98 -6.38
N ARG A 1238 19.78 -4.72 -6.61
CA ARG A 1238 19.55 -6.05 -6.02
C ARG A 1238 20.44 -7.14 -6.65
N SER A 1239 20.89 -6.95 -7.90
CA SER A 1239 21.73 -7.94 -8.61
C SER A 1239 23.17 -7.88 -8.10
N PRO A 1240 23.86 -9.00 -7.81
CA PRO A 1240 25.26 -8.95 -7.38
C PRO A 1240 26.12 -8.29 -8.47
N PRO A 1241 27.11 -7.45 -8.12
CA PRO A 1241 27.99 -6.83 -9.10
C PRO A 1241 28.69 -7.92 -9.89
N LEU A 1242 28.46 -7.96 -11.21
CA LEU A 1242 29.23 -8.80 -12.12
C LEU A 1242 30.71 -8.48 -11.91
N THR A 1243 31.46 -9.55 -11.63
CA THR A 1243 32.90 -9.60 -11.42
C THR A 1243 33.69 -8.71 -12.40
N ALA A 1244 34.01 -7.49 -11.98
CA ALA A 1244 35.09 -6.69 -12.52
C ALA A 1244 36.38 -6.97 -11.73
N TYR A 1245 36.80 -8.23 -11.72
CA TYR A 1245 38.12 -8.66 -11.24
C TYR A 1245 38.61 -9.75 -12.20
N CYS A 1246 39.24 -9.32 -13.29
CA CYS A 1246 40.30 -10.06 -13.99
C CYS A 1246 40.79 -9.22 -15.17
N ALA A 1247 41.67 -8.26 -14.89
CA ALA A 1247 42.60 -7.72 -15.88
C ALA A 1247 43.82 -7.16 -15.17
N THR A 1248 44.68 -8.05 -14.67
CA THR A 1248 46.10 -7.73 -14.50
C THR A 1248 46.88 -8.58 -15.50
N PRO A 1249 47.67 -7.98 -16.41
CA PRO A 1249 48.45 -8.74 -17.37
C PRO A 1249 49.63 -9.39 -16.65
N LYS A 1250 49.71 -10.72 -16.67
CA LYS A 1250 50.96 -11.43 -16.38
C LYS A 1250 51.64 -11.78 -17.70
N THR A 1251 52.82 -11.21 -17.84
CA THR A 1251 53.84 -11.50 -18.85
C THR A 1251 54.44 -12.91 -18.68
N ASN A 1252 55.03 -13.41 -19.77
CA ASN A 1252 55.84 -14.63 -19.96
C ASN A 1252 55.00 -15.87 -20.32
N GLY A 1253 55.24 -16.65 -21.38
CA GLY A 1253 56.29 -16.69 -22.40
C GLY A 1253 56.07 -17.97 -23.23
N ASP A 1254 56.41 -17.90 -24.51
CA ASP A 1254 56.72 -18.99 -25.45
C ASP A 1254 55.65 -20.00 -25.95
N THR A 1255 55.42 -19.88 -27.28
CA THR A 1255 55.31 -20.94 -28.33
C THR A 1255 54.24 -22.03 -28.16
N THR A 1256 53.43 -22.43 -29.15
CA THR A 1256 53.64 -22.67 -30.60
C THR A 1256 52.24 -23.00 -31.22
N TYR A 1257 52.00 -22.58 -32.48
CA TYR A 1257 51.17 -23.16 -33.59
C TYR A 1257 49.90 -24.04 -33.30
N TYR A 1258 48.77 -24.02 -34.03
CA TYR A 1258 48.46 -23.83 -35.47
C TYR A 1258 46.97 -23.43 -35.71
N GLY A 1259 46.72 -22.58 -36.73
CA GLY A 1259 45.78 -22.82 -37.85
C GLY A 1259 44.24 -22.74 -37.69
N ALA A 1260 43.64 -21.78 -38.43
CA ALA A 1260 42.35 -21.88 -39.18
C ALA A 1260 41.05 -22.11 -38.37
N THR A 1261 39.91 -21.44 -38.56
CA THR A 1261 39.33 -20.64 -39.65
C THR A 1261 38.06 -20.00 -39.07
N ALA A 1262 37.83 -18.71 -39.34
CA ALA A 1262 36.49 -18.13 -39.22
C ALA A 1262 35.57 -18.71 -40.31
N PRO A 1263 34.25 -18.71 -40.10
CA PRO A 1263 33.49 -17.76 -40.91
C PRO A 1263 32.41 -16.98 -40.14
N VAL A 1264 32.28 -15.76 -40.64
CA VAL A 1264 31.18 -14.80 -40.57
C VAL A 1264 29.84 -15.46 -40.90
N PHE A 1265 28.76 -15.13 -40.18
CA PHE A 1265 27.48 -14.67 -40.75
C PHE A 1265 26.65 -13.95 -39.70
N ALA A 1266 26.27 -12.73 -40.04
CA ALA A 1266 25.25 -11.93 -39.40
C ALA A 1266 23.87 -12.33 -39.97
N GLU A 1267 22.84 -12.39 -39.13
CA GLU A 1267 21.44 -12.16 -39.54
C GLU A 1267 20.54 -11.90 -38.32
N ASP A 1268 20.19 -10.62 -38.15
CA ASP A 1268 18.83 -10.08 -38.06
C ASP A 1268 17.64 -10.95 -37.56
N ARG A 1269 16.90 -10.33 -36.61
CA ARG A 1269 15.44 -10.39 -36.32
C ARG A 1269 14.86 -11.56 -35.51
N LEU A 1270 14.39 -11.27 -34.29
CA LEU A 1270 13.03 -10.77 -33.98
C LEU A 1270 12.93 -10.31 -32.51
#